data_AF-A0A117MGE6-F1
#
_entry.id   AF-A0A117MGE6-F1
#
_cell.length_a   1.000
_cell.length_b   1.000
_cell.length_c   1.000
_cell.angle_alpha   90.00
_cell.angle_beta   90.00
_cell.angle_gamma   90.00
#
_symmetry.space_group_name_H-M   'P 1'
#
loop_
_entity.id
_entity.type
_entity.pdbx_description
1 polymer ?
#
loop_
_entity_poly.entity_id
_entity_poly.type
_entity_poly.pdbx_seq_one_letter_code
_entity_poly.pdbx_strand_id
1 'polypeptide(L)'
;MRHVIWSILLLTLLCGVCSAATLSVEPAGSTCAYEETVNLTVLVGDVSNLGGFDIDLRWNPAVVTLDTKPGNVTLGPLFSGHVNNSAVYTQSGRIRVAAVNATLDGVSGSADLFTVRLKAVDDTGASTSVNLTVNNYGFLNSTSGENITVSSITGATITTEKSNVIDARVAVPSNQVVTGQESHITASVVNRRGVETSALNINVSIVNSDGDLVKFWDSDETISAWGRFQRELAWTPEEPGAYTVRVNVTSDKHVSGTTNSTVTVTAQEYTLEFTDDYVYGPWDGRAAAGSSFYMGTYVSASHTGTIWLNITAPDHVMVEGGRHQTRYLYASDYNYVSVRMQSNTPGLIKEGDIRFDIAANGKTDSLNGTEILIWIPSIRVSSVGATSVGDGKPGELTFNTLHTNNTYDNVTKIIVQSGARGRTLSGLDYLVGYPYGCVEQTTSRMLASLNVKNYYLDRDDKPVDWDNIRERVNSSVSGGVQKLVVGGEKGQNSDGGWSLWGGEPSESSSSSYASYTLARINMPDEDLNRLLVGKITNGSTVDDGTVNFESLIKWFHDNPDNPASGTWTWSAHVCHSWSPESNTAFVMLIHNMINRTVDVQEPYRGYMEDNMKNATRYFVDTQNQDGFWSSGDDKAMATALALWGLEAFALPSDNVTVQQIADAKEKAKTWLIDAQNPDGSWPAGSYYGWYDNGRITESTGYAVLALNATGLTAENATIQEGVNWLIEQYESGGGWGYTWASQVAIDALIHCQPTEVVTGEVKIAIDGEPIVTFMVNATNPRFEHTLTSDQMGTLMAYGRVVRPIEASGGKGEVRSHSLTAAITSGNGPILVSVDHSQSAPVNEIDGKIQGSRLIQSFGYEEEAGLLQVSTDIGILSDAPLVQENSNTYDVGITSTEMVAGEKAGVTITVRSEKENVYSPMIEIPIAGFSFDNASTVLENGERGAFEVLSGTTGNDHPSLFIQSVGWEKNMEMTYEFNITPKDHGALDLDLRIRPLYDDTDVTFANATFTVMGRGNVTVNVVDEDGKPVDAESITLVGANTVADKSSYTFTGILEGTYPLVVNGTGGRPSIHTVARVTPDATALYNFTLPSSLTDPTLVFSEGGAGSIAGVAQVPPEQLNALRNENTTYNVTVLGNGGKIGIALEFPMRYLMNEPVVLVNGDPTEDYKLINGTFTYDVEQQTYSTTNATLIVYNTTAGNNTIEIGFEGGKLGKARSIGEVTTTDALFILQIAIGLERPWDTYDYIDVVDRDSRKITTTDALYVLQQAIGEIRDEYYNVL
;
A
#
# COMPACT_ATOMS: atom_id res chain seq x y z
N MET A 1 -54.38 50.77 117.99
CA MET A 1 -55.82 50.60 118.27
C MET A 1 -56.46 50.09 116.98
N ARG A 2 -56.82 48.81 116.93
CA ARG A 2 -58.19 48.28 117.01
C ARG A 2 -59.06 48.58 115.78
N HIS A 3 -59.38 47.49 115.06
CA HIS A 3 -60.69 47.07 114.54
C HIS A 3 -61.51 48.04 113.65
N VAL A 4 -61.76 47.78 112.35
CA VAL A 4 -62.55 46.69 111.69
C VAL A 4 -64.02 47.11 111.42
N ILE A 5 -64.43 46.90 110.15
CA ILE A 5 -65.79 46.82 109.56
C ILE A 5 -66.52 48.14 109.20
N TRP A 6 -67.12 48.35 108.03
CA TRP A 6 -67.08 47.80 106.65
C TRP A 6 -68.26 48.47 105.89
N SER A 7 -68.17 48.44 104.56
CA SER A 7 -69.30 48.43 103.61
C SER A 7 -69.95 49.76 103.14
N ILE A 8 -70.11 49.79 101.81
CA ILE A 8 -70.99 50.64 100.99
C ILE A 8 -70.46 52.05 100.68
N LEU A 9 -69.51 52.16 99.73
CA LEU A 9 -69.53 53.13 98.60
C LEU A 9 -68.20 53.15 97.80
N LEU A 10 -67.64 52.01 97.38
CA LEU A 10 -66.49 52.03 96.44
C LEU A 10 -66.29 50.69 95.71
N LEU A 11 -67.34 50.13 95.11
CA LEU A 11 -67.24 48.90 94.32
C LEU A 11 -68.22 48.90 93.11
N THR A 12 -68.12 49.92 92.25
CA THR A 12 -68.80 49.98 90.94
C THR A 12 -67.94 50.70 89.89
N LEU A 13 -66.61 50.50 89.93
CA LEU A 13 -65.70 50.98 88.88
C LEU A 13 -64.44 50.11 88.82
N LEU A 14 -64.58 48.85 88.34
CA LEU A 14 -63.49 47.95 87.90
C LEU A 14 -64.07 46.59 87.46
N CYS A 15 -64.92 46.58 86.44
CA CYS A 15 -65.21 45.41 85.61
C CYS A 15 -65.54 45.92 84.21
N GLY A 16 -64.73 45.55 83.21
CA GLY A 16 -64.94 45.95 81.81
C GLY A 16 -63.69 46.47 81.12
N VAL A 17 -62.56 45.79 81.23
CA VAL A 17 -61.58 45.78 80.14
C VAL A 17 -61.77 44.40 79.50
N CYS A 18 -62.49 44.33 78.37
CA CYS A 18 -62.50 43.12 77.58
C CYS A 18 -61.05 42.89 77.11
N SER A 19 -60.40 41.83 77.56
CA SER A 19 -59.15 41.41 76.94
C SER A 19 -59.50 40.96 75.52
N ALA A 20 -58.92 41.63 74.53
CA ALA A 20 -59.06 41.24 73.14
C ALA A 20 -58.19 40.01 72.89
N ALA A 21 -58.76 38.98 72.27
CA ALA A 21 -58.12 37.68 72.07
C ALA A 21 -56.83 37.81 71.27
N THR A 22 -55.87 36.94 71.55
CA THR A 22 -54.63 36.80 70.80
C THR A 22 -54.66 35.47 70.04
N LEU A 23 -54.20 35.46 68.78
CA LEU A 23 -54.06 34.23 68.00
C LEU A 23 -52.58 33.94 67.76
N SER A 24 -52.19 32.68 67.89
CA SER A 24 -50.83 32.22 67.58
C SER A 24 -50.85 30.89 66.83
N VAL A 25 -49.79 30.63 66.08
CA VAL A 25 -49.51 29.31 65.51
C VAL A 25 -48.29 28.73 66.22
N GLU A 26 -48.42 27.54 66.79
CA GLU A 26 -47.31 26.82 67.42
C GLU A 26 -46.98 25.51 66.70
N PRO A 27 -45.69 25.17 66.59
CA PRO A 27 -44.54 26.02 66.94
C PRO A 27 -44.41 27.25 66.02
N ALA A 28 -43.91 28.37 66.56
CA ALA A 28 -43.74 29.63 65.82
C ALA A 28 -42.68 29.55 64.70
N GLY A 29 -41.81 28.55 64.77
CA GLY A 29 -40.82 28.22 63.75
C GLY A 29 -40.59 26.71 63.71
N SER A 30 -40.57 26.14 62.50
CA SER A 30 -40.25 24.73 62.25
C SER A 30 -39.27 24.58 61.11
N THR A 31 -38.41 23.57 61.22
CA THR A 31 -37.59 23.09 60.11
C THR A 31 -38.02 21.68 59.75
N CYS A 32 -38.22 21.37 58.47
CA CYS A 32 -38.63 20.04 58.01
C CYS A 32 -37.92 19.63 56.71
N ALA A 33 -37.53 18.37 56.62
CA ALA A 33 -36.92 17.80 55.42
C ALA A 33 -37.98 17.53 54.33
N TYR A 34 -37.53 17.32 53.08
CA TYR A 34 -38.40 16.98 51.96
C TYR A 34 -39.29 15.77 52.29
N GLU A 35 -40.59 15.85 51.96
CA GLU A 35 -41.65 14.90 52.33
C GLU A 35 -41.95 14.74 53.83
N GLU A 36 -41.19 15.38 54.72
CA GLU A 36 -41.48 15.37 56.15
C GLU A 36 -42.70 16.24 56.44
N THR A 37 -43.48 15.86 57.46
CA THR A 37 -44.67 16.60 57.87
C THR A 37 -44.44 17.40 59.15
N VAL A 38 -44.89 18.64 59.17
CA VAL A 38 -44.96 19.49 60.36
C VAL A 38 -46.43 19.66 60.78
N ASN A 39 -46.70 19.47 62.07
CA ASN A 39 -48.00 19.79 62.65
C ASN A 39 -47.94 21.21 63.23
N LEU A 40 -48.83 22.09 62.76
CA LEU A 40 -49.01 23.44 63.27
C LEU A 40 -50.35 23.55 63.97
N THR A 41 -50.33 23.87 65.27
CA THR A 41 -51.54 24.10 66.07
C THR A 41 -51.83 25.58 66.11
N VAL A 42 -53.05 25.97 65.76
CA VAL A 42 -53.56 27.33 65.91
C VAL A 42 -54.17 27.44 67.29
N LEU A 43 -53.69 28.39 68.10
CA LEU A 43 -54.15 28.65 69.45
C LEU A 43 -54.83 30.02 69.53
N VAL A 44 -55.72 30.13 70.51
CA VAL A 44 -56.28 31.40 70.98
C VAL A 44 -55.85 31.62 72.42
N GLY A 45 -55.54 32.85 72.79
CA GLY A 45 -55.22 33.29 74.15
C GLY A 45 -56.04 34.53 74.53
N ASP A 46 -56.03 34.86 75.83
CA ASP A 46 -56.67 36.05 76.41
C ASP A 46 -58.15 36.20 76.03
N VAL A 47 -58.84 35.08 75.80
CA VAL A 47 -60.24 35.05 75.40
C VAL A 47 -61.15 34.76 76.60
N SER A 48 -62.38 35.25 76.58
CA SER A 48 -63.42 34.91 77.55
C SER A 48 -64.65 34.37 76.83
N ASN A 49 -65.17 33.24 77.31
CA ASN A 49 -66.38 32.57 76.83
C ASN A 49 -66.39 32.18 75.34
N LEU A 50 -65.26 31.83 74.71
CA LEU A 50 -65.23 31.43 73.30
C LEU A 50 -66.14 30.22 73.01
N GLY A 51 -67.04 30.38 72.05
CA GLY A 51 -68.08 29.44 71.60
C GLY A 51 -67.87 28.87 70.18
N GLY A 52 -67.09 29.54 69.30
CA GLY A 52 -66.76 29.04 67.96
C GLY A 52 -65.81 29.96 67.16
N PHE A 53 -65.23 29.42 66.07
CA PHE A 53 -64.23 30.11 65.22
C PHE A 53 -64.37 29.81 63.71
N ASP A 54 -63.87 30.73 62.85
CA ASP A 54 -63.70 30.56 61.39
C ASP A 54 -62.43 31.27 60.89
N ILE A 55 -61.43 30.50 60.48
CA ILE A 55 -60.07 30.98 60.20
C ILE A 55 -59.56 30.44 58.86
N ASP A 56 -58.98 31.32 58.06
CA ASP A 56 -58.14 30.96 56.92
C ASP A 56 -56.68 30.83 57.35
N LEU A 57 -56.04 29.74 56.96
CA LEU A 57 -54.60 29.53 57.06
C LEU A 57 -54.01 29.58 55.63
N ARG A 58 -52.97 30.39 55.44
CA ARG A 58 -52.28 30.55 54.14
C ARG A 58 -50.78 30.30 54.25
N TRP A 59 -50.19 29.70 53.22
CA TRP A 59 -48.77 29.40 53.06
C TRP A 59 -48.37 29.45 51.58
N ASN A 60 -47.08 29.36 51.27
CA ASN A 60 -46.60 29.20 49.90
C ASN A 60 -46.66 27.71 49.50
N PRO A 61 -47.52 27.32 48.54
CA PRO A 61 -47.70 25.92 48.15
C PRO A 61 -46.48 25.32 47.44
N ALA A 62 -45.53 26.15 46.98
CA ALA A 62 -44.26 25.68 46.44
C ALA A 62 -43.30 25.20 47.55
N VAL A 63 -43.52 25.58 48.82
CA VAL A 63 -42.65 25.22 49.95
C VAL A 63 -43.22 24.05 50.75
N VAL A 64 -44.51 24.12 51.09
CA VAL A 64 -45.22 23.05 51.80
C VAL A 64 -46.62 22.86 51.20
N THR A 65 -47.18 21.66 51.32
CA THR A 65 -48.56 21.35 50.91
C THR A 65 -49.34 20.72 52.06
N LEU A 66 -50.67 20.66 51.97
CA LEU A 66 -51.47 19.95 52.96
C LEU A 66 -51.20 18.43 52.85
N ASP A 67 -50.91 17.75 53.96
CA ASP A 67 -50.72 16.29 53.94
C ASP A 67 -51.98 15.59 53.40
N THR A 68 -51.81 14.54 52.61
CA THR A 68 -52.91 13.80 51.99
C THR A 68 -53.42 12.65 52.86
N LYS A 69 -52.72 12.31 53.95
CA LYS A 69 -53.16 11.25 54.88
C LYS A 69 -54.33 11.70 55.76
N PRO A 70 -55.23 10.79 56.18
CA PRO A 70 -56.32 11.11 57.11
C PRO A 70 -55.82 11.78 58.41
N GLY A 71 -56.58 12.76 58.90
CA GLY A 71 -56.22 13.55 60.10
C GLY A 71 -55.22 14.69 59.84
N ASN A 72 -55.04 15.09 58.58
CA ASN A 72 -54.27 16.26 58.17
C ASN A 72 -54.80 17.60 58.72
N VAL A 73 -56.06 17.65 59.14
CA VAL A 73 -56.63 18.73 59.97
C VAL A 73 -57.39 18.09 61.12
N THR A 74 -57.07 18.47 62.35
CA THR A 74 -57.73 17.98 63.56
C THR A 74 -58.23 19.16 64.38
N LEU A 75 -59.52 19.18 64.73
CA LEU A 75 -60.08 20.23 65.58
C LEU A 75 -59.62 20.05 67.04
N GLY A 76 -59.46 21.15 67.76
CA GLY A 76 -59.13 21.13 69.17
C GLY A 76 -60.19 20.40 70.01
N PRO A 77 -59.81 19.79 71.14
CA PRO A 77 -60.66 18.86 71.89
C PRO A 77 -61.92 19.51 72.50
N LEU A 78 -61.95 20.84 72.58
CA LEU A 78 -63.06 21.62 73.13
C LEU A 78 -64.09 22.04 72.07
N PHE A 79 -63.86 21.74 70.79
CA PHE A 79 -64.71 22.18 69.68
C PHE A 79 -65.21 21.00 68.84
N SER A 80 -66.38 21.18 68.22
CA SER A 80 -66.93 20.23 67.24
C SER A 80 -67.42 20.97 65.99
N GLY A 81 -67.05 20.52 64.80
CA GLY A 81 -67.28 21.33 63.60
C GLY A 81 -66.89 20.68 62.28
N HIS A 82 -66.94 21.45 61.20
CA HIS A 82 -66.69 21.02 59.83
C HIS A 82 -65.41 21.65 59.26
N VAL A 83 -64.49 20.82 58.76
CA VAL A 83 -63.37 21.26 57.93
C VAL A 83 -63.83 21.28 56.47
N ASN A 84 -63.77 22.43 55.78
CA ASN A 84 -64.19 22.51 54.39
C ASN A 84 -63.04 22.23 53.42
N ASN A 85 -62.86 20.95 53.10
CA ASN A 85 -61.83 20.51 52.14
C ASN A 85 -62.06 20.98 50.70
N SER A 86 -63.28 21.42 50.33
CA SER A 86 -63.57 21.96 48.99
C SER A 86 -63.04 23.37 48.76
N ALA A 87 -62.60 24.05 49.82
CA ALA A 87 -61.91 25.35 49.76
C ALA A 87 -60.38 25.22 49.88
N VAL A 88 -59.83 24.00 49.78
CA VAL A 88 -58.38 23.77 49.71
C VAL A 88 -57.93 24.04 48.28
N TYR A 89 -57.36 25.22 48.05
CA TYR A 89 -56.76 25.56 46.78
C TYR A 89 -55.28 25.18 46.83
N THR A 90 -54.98 23.92 46.52
CA THR A 90 -53.63 23.33 46.60
C THR A 90 -52.60 24.13 45.80
N GLN A 91 -52.99 24.69 44.65
CA GLN A 91 -52.13 25.57 43.83
C GLN A 91 -51.87 26.95 44.45
N SER A 92 -52.64 27.37 45.47
CA SER A 92 -52.52 28.69 46.11
C SER A 92 -52.18 28.65 47.60
N GLY A 93 -52.03 27.46 48.20
CA GLY A 93 -51.61 27.28 49.59
C GLY A 93 -52.56 27.88 50.63
N ARG A 94 -53.86 27.55 50.57
CA ARG A 94 -54.88 28.05 51.51
C ARG A 94 -55.83 26.96 51.98
N ILE A 95 -56.21 26.98 53.26
CA ILE A 95 -57.31 26.20 53.84
C ILE A 95 -58.18 27.06 54.76
N ARG A 96 -59.49 26.76 54.81
CA ARG A 96 -60.44 27.38 55.75
C ARG A 96 -60.93 26.34 56.75
N VAL A 97 -60.81 26.64 58.04
CA VAL A 97 -61.23 25.77 59.14
C VAL A 97 -62.23 26.51 60.03
N ALA A 98 -63.38 25.89 60.30
CA ALA A 98 -64.42 26.47 61.15
C ALA A 98 -65.01 25.43 62.11
N ALA A 99 -65.26 25.83 63.37
CA ALA A 99 -65.89 24.97 64.37
C ALA A 99 -66.71 25.76 65.40
N VAL A 100 -67.67 25.09 66.03
CA VAL A 100 -68.60 25.66 67.03
C VAL A 100 -68.71 24.72 68.24
N ASN A 101 -69.59 25.00 69.21
CA ASN A 101 -69.90 24.10 70.33
C ASN A 101 -68.74 23.88 71.34
N ALA A 102 -68.08 24.96 71.78
CA ALA A 102 -67.47 24.91 73.12
C ALA A 102 -68.59 24.71 74.17
N THR A 103 -68.26 24.17 75.34
CA THR A 103 -69.20 23.93 76.45
C THR A 103 -70.12 25.15 76.72
N LEU A 104 -71.28 24.95 77.36
CA LEU A 104 -72.22 26.06 77.69
C LEU A 104 -71.55 27.25 78.41
N ASP A 105 -70.49 26.98 79.18
CA ASP A 105 -69.69 27.97 79.90
C ASP A 105 -68.63 28.70 79.04
N GLY A 106 -68.42 28.26 77.79
CA GLY A 106 -67.41 28.76 76.85
C GLY A 106 -65.97 28.47 77.28
N VAL A 107 -65.00 28.70 76.40
CA VAL A 107 -63.57 28.61 76.73
C VAL A 107 -63.05 29.98 77.17
N SER A 108 -62.46 30.05 78.37
CA SER A 108 -61.82 31.26 78.89
C SER A 108 -60.35 30.99 79.20
N GLY A 109 -59.46 31.92 78.86
CA GLY A 109 -58.00 31.74 78.92
C GLY A 109 -57.42 31.41 77.55
N SER A 110 -56.68 30.30 77.45
CA SER A 110 -56.06 29.85 76.19
C SER A 110 -56.54 28.46 75.79
N ALA A 111 -56.68 28.20 74.50
CA ALA A 111 -57.04 26.89 73.97
C ALA A 111 -56.58 26.65 72.53
N ASP A 112 -56.45 25.37 72.18
CA ASP A 112 -56.17 24.91 70.83
C ASP A 112 -57.45 24.99 69.99
N LEU A 113 -57.40 25.69 68.87
CA LEU A 113 -58.51 25.77 67.92
C LEU A 113 -58.49 24.56 66.98
N PHE A 114 -57.37 24.35 66.28
CA PHE A 114 -57.16 23.21 65.38
C PHE A 114 -55.67 23.02 65.07
N THR A 115 -55.30 21.82 64.66
CA THR A 115 -53.96 21.48 64.17
C THR A 115 -54.03 21.14 62.68
N VAL A 116 -53.11 21.70 61.88
CA VAL A 116 -52.92 21.38 60.47
C VAL A 116 -51.59 20.68 60.28
N ARG A 117 -51.58 19.60 59.50
CA ARG A 117 -50.39 18.89 59.10
C ARG A 117 -50.00 19.29 57.68
N LEU A 118 -48.88 19.98 57.55
CA LEU A 118 -48.31 20.38 56.28
C LEU A 118 -47.10 19.47 55.96
N LYS A 119 -46.96 19.05 54.71
CA LYS A 119 -45.86 18.25 54.18
C LYS A 119 -44.90 19.14 53.38
N ALA A 120 -43.60 19.07 53.64
CA ALA A 120 -42.62 19.75 52.81
C ALA A 120 -42.64 19.22 51.38
N VAL A 121 -42.63 20.14 50.42
CA VAL A 121 -42.49 19.84 48.98
C VAL A 121 -41.38 20.65 48.31
N ASP A 122 -40.78 21.58 49.06
CA ASP A 122 -39.49 22.17 48.73
C ASP A 122 -38.38 21.48 49.54
N ASP A 123 -37.19 21.46 48.95
CA ASP A 123 -35.96 20.95 49.53
C ASP A 123 -34.77 21.87 49.20
N THR A 124 -35.02 23.11 48.75
CA THR A 124 -34.00 24.12 48.44
C THR A 124 -33.59 24.95 49.67
N GLY A 125 -34.28 24.76 50.80
CA GLY A 125 -34.12 25.56 52.00
C GLY A 125 -35.01 26.81 52.04
N ALA A 126 -36.08 26.85 51.23
CA ALA A 126 -37.00 27.95 51.20
C ALA A 126 -37.78 28.09 52.52
N SER A 127 -38.19 29.32 52.83
CA SER A 127 -39.05 29.61 53.98
C SER A 127 -40.44 30.04 53.51
N THR A 128 -41.47 29.56 54.18
CA THR A 128 -42.84 30.05 54.02
C THR A 128 -43.38 30.56 55.36
N SER A 129 -43.94 31.76 55.34
CA SER A 129 -44.78 32.25 56.44
C SER A 129 -46.14 31.55 56.37
N VAL A 130 -46.62 31.09 57.52
CA VAL A 130 -47.95 30.55 57.72
C VAL A 130 -48.78 31.61 58.40
N ASN A 131 -49.64 32.25 57.62
CA ASN A 131 -50.41 33.42 58.03
C ASN A 131 -51.86 33.05 58.32
N LEU A 132 -52.42 33.65 59.37
CA LEU A 132 -53.82 33.51 59.76
C LEU A 132 -54.60 34.73 59.28
N THR A 133 -55.77 34.51 58.70
CA THR A 133 -56.74 35.57 58.42
C THR A 133 -58.08 35.17 59.01
N VAL A 134 -58.61 36.00 59.91
CA VAL A 134 -59.98 35.86 60.39
C VAL A 134 -60.89 36.39 59.27
N ASN A 135 -61.77 35.54 58.73
CA ASN A 135 -62.60 35.89 57.58
C ASN A 135 -63.59 37.03 57.89
N ASN A 136 -64.09 37.76 56.87
CA ASN A 136 -65.00 38.92 57.03
C ASN A 136 -66.38 38.62 57.67
N TYR A 137 -66.68 37.35 57.97
CA TYR A 137 -67.75 36.95 58.89
C TYR A 137 -67.22 36.75 60.33
N GLY A 138 -66.15 37.46 60.69
CA GLY A 138 -65.20 37.14 61.77
C GLY A 138 -65.80 36.65 63.07
N PHE A 139 -66.03 35.33 63.14
CA PHE A 139 -66.41 34.66 64.36
C PHE A 139 -65.11 34.19 65.02
N LEU A 140 -64.65 34.93 66.02
CA LEU A 140 -64.46 34.31 67.34
C LEU A 140 -65.71 34.73 68.09
N ASN A 141 -66.64 33.83 68.33
CA ASN A 141 -67.90 34.19 68.96
C ASN A 141 -67.91 33.74 70.41
N SER A 142 -68.42 34.55 71.32
CA SER A 142 -68.75 34.08 72.67
C SER A 142 -69.91 33.08 72.65
N THR A 143 -70.11 32.31 73.71
CA THR A 143 -71.30 31.46 73.88
C THR A 143 -72.63 32.25 73.86
N SER A 144 -72.58 33.59 73.98
CA SER A 144 -73.71 34.51 73.91
C SER A 144 -73.99 35.13 72.53
N GLY A 145 -73.16 34.89 71.52
CA GLY A 145 -73.42 35.41 70.16
C GLY A 145 -72.67 36.70 69.77
N GLU A 146 -71.85 37.26 70.66
CA GLU A 146 -71.06 38.48 70.42
C GLU A 146 -69.67 38.20 69.83
N ASN A 147 -69.25 39.02 68.85
CA ASN A 147 -67.90 38.97 68.24
C ASN A 147 -66.80 39.35 69.25
N ILE A 148 -65.78 38.50 69.34
CA ILE A 148 -64.57 38.72 70.14
C ILE A 148 -63.53 39.41 69.27
N THR A 149 -63.04 40.57 69.72
CA THR A 149 -62.02 41.34 69.00
C THR A 149 -60.65 40.67 69.14
N VAL A 150 -59.88 40.57 68.06
CA VAL A 150 -58.50 40.06 68.07
C VAL A 150 -57.52 41.23 68.15
N SER A 151 -56.67 41.25 69.18
CA SER A 151 -55.68 42.32 69.40
C SER A 151 -54.37 42.07 68.66
N SER A 152 -53.99 40.81 68.46
CA SER A 152 -52.78 40.43 67.72
C SER A 152 -52.89 39.02 67.13
N ILE A 153 -52.28 38.84 65.97
CA ILE A 153 -52.11 37.55 65.30
C ILE A 153 -50.62 37.31 65.12
N THR A 154 -50.13 36.18 65.62
CA THR A 154 -48.75 35.72 65.43
C THR A 154 -48.76 34.49 64.54
N GLY A 155 -48.20 34.60 63.33
CA GLY A 155 -48.05 33.47 62.41
C GLY A 155 -46.89 32.55 62.81
N ALA A 156 -46.67 31.50 62.02
CA ALA A 156 -45.48 30.64 62.10
C ALA A 156 -44.63 30.76 60.84
N THR A 157 -43.38 30.30 60.89
CA THR A 157 -42.54 30.13 59.70
C THR A 157 -42.10 28.68 59.58
N ILE A 158 -42.30 28.08 58.41
CA ILE A 158 -41.72 26.77 58.09
C ILE A 158 -40.54 27.01 57.17
N THR A 159 -39.38 26.45 57.51
CA THR A 159 -38.18 26.42 56.67
C THR A 159 -37.91 24.99 56.26
N THR A 160 -37.73 24.73 54.97
CA THR A 160 -37.36 23.38 54.52
C THR A 160 -35.86 23.16 54.72
N GLU A 161 -35.43 21.90 54.79
CA GLU A 161 -34.00 21.58 54.75
C GLU A 161 -33.47 21.54 53.32
N LYS A 162 -32.21 21.97 53.14
CA LYS A 162 -31.48 21.78 51.89
C LYS A 162 -31.14 20.30 51.71
N SER A 163 -31.56 19.72 50.59
CA SER A 163 -31.14 18.39 50.13
C SER A 163 -30.07 18.49 49.03
N ASN A 164 -29.21 17.47 48.92
CA ASN A 164 -28.31 17.31 47.80
C ASN A 164 -28.90 16.29 46.81
N VAL A 165 -28.97 16.65 45.52
CA VAL A 165 -29.27 15.70 44.45
C VAL A 165 -28.04 15.64 43.57
N ILE A 166 -27.38 14.48 43.53
CA ILE A 166 -26.09 14.31 42.85
C ILE A 166 -26.07 13.11 41.92
N ASP A 167 -25.08 13.09 41.03
CA ASP A 167 -24.73 11.93 40.22
C ASP A 167 -23.21 11.66 40.35
N ALA A 168 -22.84 10.63 41.11
CA ALA A 168 -21.46 10.20 41.32
C ALA A 168 -21.07 9.12 40.32
N ARG A 169 -19.93 9.29 39.66
CA ARG A 169 -19.39 8.33 38.68
C ARG A 169 -17.91 8.09 38.91
N VAL A 170 -17.47 6.88 38.60
CA VAL A 170 -16.06 6.55 38.45
C VAL A 170 -15.82 5.96 37.08
N ALA A 171 -14.74 6.39 36.44
CA ALA A 171 -14.42 6.01 35.08
C ALA A 171 -12.94 5.72 34.93
N VAL A 172 -12.65 4.79 34.02
CA VAL A 172 -11.32 4.29 33.72
C VAL A 172 -11.10 4.35 32.20
N PRO A 173 -9.90 4.73 31.73
CA PRO A 173 -9.58 4.80 30.31
C PRO A 173 -9.71 3.47 29.54
N SER A 174 -9.64 2.35 30.26
CA SER A 174 -9.82 0.98 29.77
C SER A 174 -10.19 0.05 30.92
N ASN A 175 -10.97 -0.99 30.63
CA ASN A 175 -11.24 -2.09 31.57
C ASN A 175 -10.05 -3.05 31.74
N GLN A 176 -8.96 -2.84 30.99
CA GLN A 176 -7.68 -3.52 31.10
C GLN A 176 -6.58 -2.52 31.44
N VAL A 177 -5.77 -2.83 32.46
CA VAL A 177 -4.60 -2.05 32.89
C VAL A 177 -3.37 -2.93 33.02
N VAL A 178 -2.20 -2.32 32.98
CA VAL A 178 -0.93 -3.03 33.11
C VAL A 178 -0.52 -3.11 34.58
N THR A 179 -0.25 -4.33 35.06
CA THR A 179 0.33 -4.58 36.38
C THR A 179 1.69 -3.88 36.51
N GLY A 180 1.91 -3.18 37.61
CA GLY A 180 3.13 -2.42 37.89
C GLY A 180 3.21 -1.06 37.20
N GLN A 181 2.20 -0.66 36.42
CA GLN A 181 2.13 0.64 35.75
C GLN A 181 1.06 1.56 36.35
N GLU A 182 1.37 2.85 36.43
CA GLU A 182 0.39 3.88 36.82
C GLU A 182 -0.75 3.95 35.80
N SER A 183 -1.96 3.83 36.32
CA SER A 183 -3.23 3.96 35.61
C SER A 183 -4.02 5.11 36.22
N HIS A 184 -4.76 5.83 35.38
CA HIS A 184 -5.52 7.00 35.81
C HIS A 184 -7.00 6.66 35.93
N ILE A 185 -7.61 7.08 37.02
CA ILE A 185 -9.04 6.93 37.31
C ILE A 185 -9.61 8.32 37.44
N THR A 186 -10.77 8.59 36.84
CA THR A 186 -11.49 9.84 37.10
C THR A 186 -12.70 9.55 37.96
N ALA A 187 -12.78 10.22 39.10
CA ALA A 187 -13.99 10.28 39.91
C ALA A 187 -14.68 11.63 39.67
N SER A 188 -15.99 11.60 39.46
CA SER A 188 -16.79 12.80 39.33
C SER A 188 -18.04 12.73 40.20
N VAL A 189 -18.48 13.90 40.66
CA VAL A 189 -19.75 14.09 41.34
C VAL A 189 -20.40 15.33 40.76
N VAL A 190 -21.57 15.18 40.17
CA VAL A 190 -22.30 16.26 39.52
C VAL A 190 -23.44 16.72 40.42
N ASN A 191 -23.58 18.02 40.64
CA ASN A 191 -24.74 18.59 41.29
C ASN A 191 -25.90 18.72 40.29
N ARG A 192 -27.02 18.05 40.55
CA ARG A 192 -28.22 18.07 39.71
C ARG A 192 -29.23 19.12 40.16
N ARG A 193 -28.76 20.20 40.81
CA ARG A 193 -29.61 21.29 41.31
C ARG A 193 -29.09 22.66 40.94
N GLY A 194 -30.01 23.61 40.78
CA GLY A 194 -29.71 25.03 40.58
C GLY A 194 -29.29 25.80 41.83
N VAL A 195 -28.92 25.09 42.89
CA VAL A 195 -28.40 25.64 44.15
C VAL A 195 -27.14 24.88 44.55
N GLU A 196 -26.23 25.54 45.25
CA GLU A 196 -25.01 24.93 45.78
C GLU A 196 -25.33 23.80 46.77
N THR A 197 -24.57 22.71 46.72
CA THR A 197 -24.71 21.58 47.64
C THR A 197 -24.27 21.95 49.05
N SER A 198 -24.81 21.25 50.05
CA SER A 198 -24.14 21.16 51.35
C SER A 198 -22.83 20.36 51.20
N ALA A 199 -21.91 20.46 52.16
CA ALA A 199 -20.64 19.73 52.10
C ALA A 199 -20.86 18.21 51.87
N LEU A 200 -20.22 17.68 50.84
CA LEU A 200 -20.24 16.28 50.43
C LEU A 200 -18.90 15.64 50.78
N ASN A 201 -18.93 14.46 51.40
CA ASN A 201 -17.76 13.63 51.59
C ASN A 201 -17.70 12.59 50.47
N ILE A 202 -16.70 12.72 49.58
CA ILE A 202 -16.52 11.91 48.38
C ILE A 202 -15.37 10.95 48.63
N ASN A 203 -15.68 9.65 48.69
CA ASN A 203 -14.73 8.58 48.94
C ASN A 203 -14.54 7.72 47.70
N VAL A 204 -13.31 7.60 47.22
CA VAL A 204 -12.93 6.72 46.13
C VAL A 204 -12.07 5.60 46.68
N SER A 205 -12.39 4.36 46.35
CA SER A 205 -11.66 3.17 46.83
C SER A 205 -11.44 2.18 45.71
N ILE A 206 -10.34 1.42 45.81
CA ILE A 206 -10.05 0.29 44.93
C ILE A 206 -9.94 -0.94 45.82
N VAL A 207 -10.66 -1.99 45.46
CA VAL A 207 -10.55 -3.29 46.11
C VAL A 207 -10.08 -4.36 45.12
N ASN A 208 -9.30 -5.33 45.59
CA ASN A 208 -8.89 -6.48 44.77
C ASN A 208 -10.01 -7.53 44.68
N SER A 209 -9.74 -8.64 43.98
CA SER A 209 -10.67 -9.76 43.82
C SER A 209 -11.06 -10.45 45.13
N ASP A 210 -10.20 -10.39 46.15
CA ASP A 210 -10.45 -10.95 47.48
C ASP A 210 -11.28 -10.02 48.37
N GLY A 211 -11.54 -8.78 47.90
CA GLY A 211 -12.31 -7.76 48.59
C GLY A 211 -11.49 -6.87 49.53
N ASP A 212 -10.16 -7.01 49.55
CA ASP A 212 -9.26 -6.19 50.35
C ASP A 212 -9.11 -4.79 49.77
N LEU A 213 -9.05 -3.78 50.64
CA LEU A 213 -8.82 -2.38 50.26
C LEU A 213 -7.37 -2.17 49.80
N VAL A 214 -7.20 -1.83 48.52
CA VAL A 214 -5.90 -1.57 47.89
C VAL A 214 -5.53 -0.10 47.98
N LYS A 215 -6.49 0.79 47.68
CA LYS A 215 -6.26 2.24 47.68
C LYS A 215 -7.52 2.99 48.07
N PHE A 216 -7.36 4.14 48.71
CA PHE A 216 -8.45 4.98 49.20
C PHE A 216 -8.08 6.46 49.08
N TRP A 217 -9.05 7.28 48.66
CA TRP A 217 -8.99 8.73 48.65
C TRP A 217 -10.28 9.31 49.20
N ASP A 218 -10.16 10.37 49.99
CA ASP A 218 -11.25 11.16 50.52
C ASP A 218 -11.12 12.63 50.10
N SER A 219 -12.27 13.30 50.02
CA SER A 219 -12.37 14.74 49.76
C SER A 219 -13.69 15.28 50.29
N ASP A 220 -13.66 16.46 50.90
CA ASP A 220 -14.85 17.19 51.34
C ASP A 220 -15.08 18.38 50.41
N GLU A 221 -16.22 18.40 49.73
CA GLU A 221 -16.47 19.32 48.62
C GLU A 221 -17.86 19.96 48.70
N THR A 222 -17.95 21.24 48.35
CA THR A 222 -19.22 21.93 48.05
C THR A 222 -19.28 22.23 46.57
N ILE A 223 -20.30 21.74 45.89
CA ILE A 223 -20.43 21.83 44.44
C ILE A 223 -21.44 22.93 44.10
N SER A 224 -21.04 23.89 43.26
CA SER A 224 -21.90 24.99 42.83
C SER A 224 -23.18 24.50 42.14
N ALA A 225 -24.16 25.38 41.99
CA ALA A 225 -25.37 25.13 41.20
C ALA A 225 -25.02 24.58 39.81
N TRP A 226 -25.59 23.43 39.43
CA TRP A 226 -25.34 22.69 38.18
C TRP A 226 -23.86 22.36 37.91
N GLY A 227 -23.00 22.52 38.92
CA GLY A 227 -21.56 22.31 38.83
C GLY A 227 -21.17 20.84 38.96
N ARG A 228 -19.87 20.58 38.89
CA ARG A 228 -19.31 19.26 39.11
C ARG A 228 -18.00 19.33 39.89
N PHE A 229 -17.79 18.34 40.75
CA PHE A 229 -16.48 17.94 41.23
C PHE A 229 -15.90 16.91 40.27
N GLN A 230 -14.63 17.04 39.94
CA GLN A 230 -13.94 16.06 39.10
C GLN A 230 -12.48 15.98 39.52
N ARG A 231 -12.00 14.77 39.76
CA ARG A 231 -10.64 14.51 40.21
C ARG A 231 -10.08 13.30 39.50
N GLU A 232 -8.87 13.47 38.97
CA GLU A 232 -8.05 12.40 38.44
C GLU A 232 -7.21 11.80 39.57
N LEU A 233 -7.15 10.47 39.61
CA LEU A 233 -6.54 9.68 40.68
C LEU A 233 -5.63 8.63 40.05
N ALA A 234 -4.34 8.71 40.38
CA ALA A 234 -3.33 7.77 39.91
C ALA A 234 -3.28 6.52 40.80
N TRP A 235 -3.26 5.34 40.17
CA TRP A 235 -3.17 4.05 40.83
C TRP A 235 -2.31 3.06 40.03
N THR A 236 -1.44 2.33 40.72
CA THR A 236 -0.65 1.25 40.14
C THR A 236 -1.14 -0.10 40.69
N PRO A 237 -1.61 -1.03 39.86
CA PRO A 237 -1.95 -2.39 40.30
C PRO A 237 -0.67 -3.16 40.62
N GLU A 238 -0.55 -3.71 41.83
CA GLU A 238 0.67 -4.44 42.23
C GLU A 238 0.69 -5.89 41.70
N GLU A 239 -0.48 -6.54 41.63
CA GLU A 239 -0.65 -7.94 41.24
C GLU A 239 -1.59 -8.07 40.02
N PRO A 240 -1.42 -9.05 39.12
CA PRO A 240 -2.39 -9.37 38.08
C PRO A 240 -3.72 -9.85 38.67
N GLY A 241 -4.85 -9.48 38.06
CA GLY A 241 -6.18 -9.89 38.52
C GLY A 241 -7.24 -8.80 38.39
N ALA A 242 -8.45 -9.09 38.84
CA ALA A 242 -9.56 -8.15 38.80
C ALA A 242 -9.56 -7.22 40.02
N TYR A 243 -9.77 -5.93 39.78
CA TYR A 243 -9.95 -4.88 40.77
C TYR A 243 -11.31 -4.21 40.57
N THR A 244 -11.95 -3.80 41.66
CA THR A 244 -13.16 -2.98 41.62
C THR A 244 -12.85 -1.59 42.13
N VAL A 245 -12.97 -0.60 41.26
CA VAL A 245 -12.91 0.82 41.60
C VAL A 245 -14.31 1.27 42.01
N ARG A 246 -14.42 2.02 43.11
CA ARG A 246 -15.70 2.46 43.69
C ARG A 246 -15.61 3.92 44.09
N VAL A 247 -16.63 4.71 43.78
CA VAL A 247 -16.88 6.02 44.41
C VAL A 247 -18.12 5.93 45.28
N ASN A 248 -18.10 6.55 46.46
CA ASN A 248 -19.21 6.63 47.40
C ASN A 248 -19.26 8.03 48.01
N VAL A 249 -20.44 8.65 47.99
CA VAL A 249 -20.65 10.04 48.42
C VAL A 249 -21.66 10.10 49.56
N THR A 250 -21.29 10.78 50.64
CA THR A 250 -22.14 10.99 51.82
C THR A 250 -22.20 12.47 52.19
N SER A 251 -23.12 12.87 53.06
CA SER A 251 -23.22 14.23 53.60
C SER A 251 -23.98 14.22 54.92
N ASP A 252 -23.77 15.25 55.75
CA ASP A 252 -24.57 15.51 56.95
C ASP A 252 -26.03 15.90 56.62
N LYS A 253 -26.28 16.31 55.37
CA LYS A 253 -27.62 16.57 54.82
C LYS A 253 -28.06 15.43 53.89
N HIS A 254 -29.37 15.27 53.71
CA HIS A 254 -29.92 14.22 52.87
C HIS A 254 -29.36 14.29 51.44
N VAL A 255 -28.86 13.16 50.93
CA VAL A 255 -28.33 13.01 49.57
C VAL A 255 -29.19 12.01 48.81
N SER A 256 -29.59 12.37 47.58
CA SER A 256 -30.33 11.50 46.67
C SER A 256 -29.73 11.53 45.26
N GLY A 257 -30.19 10.64 44.38
CA GLY A 257 -29.57 10.39 43.07
C GLY A 257 -28.55 9.25 43.13
N THR A 258 -27.54 9.27 42.27
CA THR A 258 -26.47 8.26 42.24
C THR A 258 -25.41 8.63 43.28
N THR A 259 -25.47 8.03 44.46
CA THR A 259 -24.50 8.31 45.54
C THR A 259 -23.26 7.42 45.49
N ASN A 260 -23.28 6.34 44.70
CA ASN A 260 -22.14 5.46 44.51
C ASN A 260 -22.08 4.92 43.08
N SER A 261 -20.88 4.58 42.62
CA SER A 261 -20.63 3.99 41.29
C SER A 261 -19.42 3.06 41.37
N THR A 262 -19.45 1.96 40.60
CA THR A 262 -18.39 0.94 40.61
C THR A 262 -18.01 0.50 39.19
N VAL A 263 -16.71 0.29 38.95
CA VAL A 263 -16.18 -0.23 37.68
C VAL A 263 -15.15 -1.32 37.96
N THR A 264 -15.19 -2.41 37.19
CA THR A 264 -14.20 -3.49 37.26
C THR A 264 -13.08 -3.25 36.25
N VAL A 265 -11.85 -3.42 36.71
CA VAL A 265 -10.63 -3.30 35.91
C VAL A 265 -9.83 -4.58 36.07
N THR A 266 -9.33 -5.15 34.97
CA THR A 266 -8.45 -6.32 35.02
C THR A 266 -7.01 -5.87 34.80
N ALA A 267 -6.15 -6.08 35.79
CA ALA A 267 -4.71 -5.89 35.65
C ALA A 267 -4.07 -7.15 35.04
N GLN A 268 -3.26 -6.97 34.01
CA GLN A 268 -2.50 -8.04 33.36
C GLN A 268 -1.04 -7.64 33.26
N GLU A 269 -0.15 -8.63 33.24
CA GLU A 269 1.26 -8.35 32.95
C GLU A 269 1.40 -7.84 31.52
N TYR A 270 2.19 -6.78 31.33
CA TYR A 270 2.54 -6.30 30.00
C TYR A 270 3.62 -7.20 29.39
N THR A 271 3.32 -7.79 28.24
CA THR A 271 4.30 -8.42 27.35
C THR A 271 4.56 -7.54 26.13
N LEU A 272 5.82 -7.54 25.70
CA LEU A 272 6.32 -6.88 24.50
C LEU A 272 7.52 -7.70 24.01
N GLU A 273 7.39 -8.32 22.84
CA GLU A 273 8.43 -9.19 22.28
C GLU A 273 8.36 -9.19 20.74
N PHE A 274 9.49 -9.43 20.09
CA PHE A 274 9.49 -9.71 18.65
C PHE A 274 8.86 -11.09 18.42
N THR A 275 7.97 -11.18 17.43
CA THR A 275 7.38 -12.49 17.08
C THR A 275 8.25 -13.30 16.15
N ASP A 276 9.08 -12.62 15.36
CA ASP A 276 10.04 -13.25 14.47
C ASP A 276 11.43 -13.29 15.12
N ASP A 277 12.22 -14.28 14.70
CA ASP A 277 13.61 -14.42 15.08
C ASP A 277 14.59 -13.71 14.13
N TYR A 278 14.08 -12.90 13.19
CA TYR A 278 14.89 -12.11 12.26
C TYR A 278 14.24 -10.77 11.87
N VAL A 279 15.10 -9.81 11.48
CA VAL A 279 14.68 -8.55 10.85
C VAL A 279 14.74 -8.72 9.34
N TYR A 280 13.60 -8.53 8.68
CA TYR A 280 13.52 -8.43 7.23
C TYR A 280 14.38 -7.26 6.75
N GLY A 281 15.32 -7.55 5.87
CA GLY A 281 16.12 -6.55 5.17
C GLY A 281 15.74 -6.48 3.68
N PRO A 282 16.55 -5.77 2.88
CA PRO A 282 16.51 -5.91 1.44
C PRO A 282 16.60 -7.38 1.06
N TRP A 283 15.77 -7.80 0.11
CA TRP A 283 15.54 -9.20 -0.24
C TRP A 283 16.81 -9.97 -0.68
N ASP A 284 17.84 -9.26 -1.16
CA ASP A 284 19.14 -9.78 -1.58
C ASP A 284 20.28 -9.48 -0.57
N GLY A 285 19.97 -8.82 0.55
CA GLY A 285 20.94 -8.39 1.56
C GLY A 285 21.84 -7.23 1.15
N ARG A 286 21.40 -6.35 0.24
CA ARG A 286 22.23 -5.24 -0.29
C ARG A 286 21.45 -3.93 -0.38
N ALA A 287 22.19 -2.82 -0.45
CA ALA A 287 21.64 -1.52 -0.80
C ALA A 287 22.68 -0.66 -1.50
N ALA A 288 22.29 0.05 -2.55
CA ALA A 288 23.20 0.98 -3.23
C ALA A 288 23.58 2.17 -2.33
N ALA A 289 24.84 2.61 -2.43
CA ALA A 289 25.34 3.77 -1.71
C ALA A 289 24.55 5.03 -2.12
N GLY A 290 23.88 5.65 -1.14
CA GLY A 290 23.00 6.79 -1.35
C GLY A 290 21.54 6.42 -1.69
N SER A 291 21.21 5.14 -1.86
CA SER A 291 19.82 4.68 -1.97
C SER A 291 19.20 4.42 -0.60
N SER A 292 17.88 4.58 -0.53
CA SER A 292 17.13 4.25 0.68
C SER A 292 16.66 2.81 0.64
N PHE A 293 16.81 2.09 1.75
CA PHE A 293 16.34 0.71 1.91
C PHE A 293 15.52 0.56 3.19
N TYR A 294 14.69 -0.48 3.28
CA TYR A 294 13.85 -0.73 4.46
C TYR A 294 14.37 -1.93 5.24
N MET A 295 14.25 -1.84 6.56
CA MET A 295 14.33 -3.01 7.44
C MET A 295 13.15 -3.01 8.40
N GLY A 296 12.57 -4.17 8.69
CA GLY A 296 11.41 -4.30 9.57
C GLY A 296 11.23 -5.69 10.16
N THR A 297 10.30 -5.82 11.09
CA THR A 297 9.98 -7.08 11.80
C THR A 297 8.61 -6.95 12.49
N TYR A 298 8.06 -8.05 12.98
CA TYR A 298 6.80 -8.05 13.72
C TYR A 298 7.01 -8.08 15.24
N VAL A 299 6.15 -7.36 15.97
CA VAL A 299 6.17 -7.20 17.42
C VAL A 299 4.81 -7.57 18.01
N SER A 300 4.82 -8.48 18.98
CA SER A 300 3.67 -8.75 19.84
C SER A 300 3.63 -7.77 20.99
N ALA A 301 2.46 -7.17 21.23
CA ALA A 301 2.19 -6.34 22.39
C ALA A 301 0.87 -6.75 23.03
N SER A 302 0.91 -7.08 24.32
CA SER A 302 -0.31 -7.43 25.08
C SER A 302 -1.33 -6.29 25.22
N HIS A 303 -0.88 -5.03 25.12
CA HIS A 303 -1.72 -3.85 25.29
C HIS A 303 -1.37 -2.78 24.26
N THR A 304 -2.40 -2.09 23.77
CA THR A 304 -2.25 -0.96 22.87
C THR A 304 -1.52 0.18 23.58
N GLY A 305 -0.53 0.77 22.92
CA GLY A 305 0.23 1.87 23.50
C GLY A 305 1.42 2.30 22.67
N THR A 306 2.06 3.35 23.15
CA THR A 306 3.26 3.89 22.53
C THR A 306 4.50 3.19 23.07
N ILE A 307 5.31 2.65 22.17
CA ILE A 307 6.61 2.04 22.47
C ILE A 307 7.76 2.91 21.95
N TRP A 308 8.94 2.68 22.49
CA TRP A 308 10.20 3.14 21.93
C TRP A 308 10.73 2.06 20.99
N LEU A 309 10.99 2.43 19.74
CA LEU A 309 11.78 1.67 18.80
C LEU A 309 13.12 2.39 18.64
N ASN A 310 14.18 1.77 19.12
CA ASN A 310 15.53 2.29 19.01
C ASN A 310 16.34 1.45 18.03
N ILE A 311 16.99 2.12 17.08
CA ILE A 311 17.81 1.51 16.06
C ILE A 311 19.27 1.80 16.36
N THR A 312 20.00 0.76 16.72
CA THR A 312 21.47 0.81 16.70
C THR A 312 21.92 0.59 15.26
N ALA A 313 22.83 1.43 14.77
CA ALA A 313 23.42 1.31 13.44
C ALA A 313 24.82 1.98 13.41
N PRO A 314 25.71 1.65 12.46
CA PRO A 314 26.98 2.34 12.28
C PRO A 314 26.82 3.85 11.96
N ASP A 315 27.80 4.69 12.28
CA ASP A 315 27.71 6.17 12.11
C ASP A 315 27.42 6.62 10.67
N HIS A 316 27.85 5.84 9.68
CA HIS A 316 27.64 6.12 8.27
C HIS A 316 26.23 5.74 7.77
N VAL A 317 25.43 5.07 8.60
CA VAL A 317 24.03 4.71 8.31
C VAL A 317 23.11 5.77 8.92
N MET A 318 22.42 6.48 8.04
CA MET A 318 21.33 7.38 8.37
C MET A 318 20.03 6.57 8.51
N VAL A 319 19.34 6.73 9.64
CA VAL A 319 18.00 6.18 9.85
C VAL A 319 16.99 7.31 9.68
N GLU A 320 16.11 7.20 8.71
CA GLU A 320 15.08 8.20 8.42
C GLU A 320 14.05 8.24 9.56
N GLY A 321 13.68 9.44 10.01
CA GLY A 321 12.92 9.63 11.24
C GLY A 321 13.76 9.56 12.53
N GLY A 322 15.08 9.35 12.41
CA GLY A 322 16.03 9.27 13.53
C GLY A 322 16.16 7.88 14.12
N ARG A 323 17.19 7.65 14.93
CA ARG A 323 17.46 6.33 15.54
C ARG A 323 16.51 5.98 16.68
N HIS A 324 16.01 6.99 17.37
CA HIS A 324 15.07 6.83 18.47
C HIS A 324 13.70 7.26 17.96
N GLN A 325 12.81 6.29 17.80
CA GLN A 325 11.49 6.52 17.24
C GLN A 325 10.41 6.10 18.23
N THR A 326 9.33 6.83 18.21
CA THR A 326 8.13 6.52 18.96
C THR A 326 7.16 5.81 18.02
N ARG A 327 6.68 4.63 18.40
CA ARG A 327 5.76 3.81 17.60
C ARG A 327 4.51 3.49 18.40
N TYR A 328 3.34 3.57 17.78
CA TYR A 328 2.10 3.16 18.41
C TYR A 328 1.77 1.73 17.98
N LEU A 329 1.70 0.80 18.93
CA LEU A 329 1.32 -0.59 18.68
C LEU A 329 -0.07 -0.85 19.22
N TYR A 330 -0.78 -1.78 18.59
CA TYR A 330 -2.07 -2.29 19.03
C TYR A 330 -1.87 -3.55 19.90
N ALA A 331 -2.84 -3.85 20.76
CA ALA A 331 -2.92 -5.12 21.49
C ALA A 331 -3.11 -6.27 20.49
N SER A 332 -2.01 -6.82 19.99
CA SER A 332 -1.94 -7.75 18.87
C SER A 332 -0.64 -8.52 18.94
N ASP A 333 -0.68 -9.78 18.48
CA ASP A 333 0.52 -10.58 18.28
C ASP A 333 1.33 -10.11 17.07
N TYR A 334 0.73 -9.38 16.13
CA TYR A 334 1.38 -9.01 14.87
C TYR A 334 1.29 -7.50 14.63
N ASN A 335 2.23 -6.73 15.17
CA ASN A 335 2.43 -5.33 14.78
C ASN A 335 3.70 -5.20 13.93
N TYR A 336 3.57 -4.80 12.67
CA TYR A 336 4.74 -4.57 11.82
C TYR A 336 5.44 -3.25 12.17
N VAL A 337 6.73 -3.31 12.47
CA VAL A 337 7.58 -2.14 12.70
C VAL A 337 8.70 -2.11 11.67
N SER A 338 8.78 -1.02 10.91
CA SER A 338 9.85 -0.81 9.93
C SER A 338 10.47 0.57 10.03
N VAL A 339 11.69 0.66 9.51
CA VAL A 339 12.48 1.89 9.38
C VAL A 339 13.15 1.92 8.02
N ARG A 340 13.21 3.13 7.45
CA ARG A 340 13.94 3.41 6.23
C ARG A 340 15.34 3.90 6.58
N MET A 341 16.35 3.37 5.90
CA MET A 341 17.76 3.64 6.14
C MET A 341 18.47 4.03 4.84
N GLN A 342 19.60 4.71 4.96
CA GLN A 342 20.46 5.08 3.83
C GLN A 342 21.92 5.15 4.30
N SER A 343 22.86 4.71 3.47
CA SER A 343 24.29 4.87 3.71
C SER A 343 24.98 5.32 2.44
N ASN A 344 25.90 6.29 2.55
CA ASN A 344 26.80 6.68 1.46
C ASN A 344 28.18 6.01 1.56
N THR A 345 28.43 5.24 2.63
CA THR A 345 29.72 4.56 2.85
C THR A 345 29.61 3.12 2.37
N PRO A 346 30.36 2.73 1.33
CA PRO A 346 30.40 1.37 0.84
C PRO A 346 31.10 0.46 1.84
N GLY A 347 30.67 -0.79 1.89
CA GLY A 347 31.19 -1.81 2.77
C GLY A 347 30.07 -2.69 3.34
N LEU A 348 30.49 -3.81 3.93
CA LEU A 348 29.61 -4.73 4.60
C LEU A 348 29.23 -4.19 5.99
N ILE A 349 27.94 -4.02 6.23
CA ILE A 349 27.35 -3.87 7.57
C ILE A 349 27.04 -5.28 8.05
N LYS A 350 27.75 -5.73 9.10
CA LYS A 350 27.66 -7.12 9.53
C LYS A 350 26.35 -7.39 10.26
N GLU A 351 25.96 -8.66 10.32
CA GLU A 351 24.87 -9.12 11.17
C GLU A 351 25.04 -8.58 12.61
N GLY A 352 23.99 -7.95 13.15
CA GLY A 352 24.00 -7.34 14.49
C GLY A 352 24.66 -5.95 14.60
N ASP A 353 25.30 -5.41 13.55
CA ASP A 353 25.74 -4.01 13.54
C ASP A 353 24.53 -3.06 13.46
N ILE A 354 23.44 -3.53 12.82
CA ILE A 354 22.11 -2.96 12.95
C ILE A 354 21.33 -3.78 13.97
N ARG A 355 20.68 -3.13 14.93
CA ARG A 355 19.85 -3.80 15.94
C ARG A 355 18.58 -3.01 16.24
N PHE A 356 17.47 -3.72 16.32
CA PHE A 356 16.16 -3.19 16.68
C PHE A 356 15.96 -3.47 18.16
N ASP A 357 15.85 -2.41 18.95
CA ASP A 357 15.56 -2.48 20.38
C ASP A 357 14.16 -1.90 20.59
N ILE A 358 13.23 -2.70 21.13
CA ILE A 358 11.91 -2.22 21.52
C ILE A 358 11.84 -2.08 23.04
N ALA A 359 11.17 -1.03 23.51
CA ALA A 359 10.99 -0.79 24.93
C ALA A 359 9.66 -0.10 25.22
N ALA A 360 8.88 -0.67 26.15
CA ALA A 360 7.74 0.00 26.74
C ALA A 360 7.41 -0.60 28.10
N ASN A 361 6.93 0.22 29.02
CA ASN A 361 6.46 -0.21 30.34
C ASN A 361 7.46 -1.11 31.10
N GLY A 362 8.76 -0.80 30.99
CA GLY A 362 9.83 -1.56 31.65
C GLY A 362 10.14 -2.94 31.04
N LYS A 363 9.44 -3.32 29.96
CA LYS A 363 9.79 -4.48 29.12
C LYS A 363 10.63 -4.01 27.94
N THR A 364 11.61 -4.83 27.59
CA THR A 364 12.50 -4.58 26.48
C THR A 364 12.76 -5.89 25.75
N ASP A 365 12.87 -5.82 24.45
CA ASP A 365 13.36 -6.91 23.63
C ASP A 365 14.28 -6.36 22.54
N SER A 366 15.17 -7.21 22.03
CA SER A 366 16.21 -6.83 21.08
C SER A 366 16.36 -7.87 20.00
N LEU A 367 16.37 -7.43 18.75
CA LEU A 367 16.55 -8.28 17.59
C LEU A 367 17.66 -7.75 16.69
N ASN A 368 18.58 -8.63 16.30
CA ASN A 368 19.67 -8.27 15.41
C ASN A 368 19.16 -8.14 13.97
N GLY A 369 19.61 -7.08 13.31
CA GLY A 369 19.47 -6.91 11.89
C GLY A 369 20.27 -7.96 11.13
N THR A 370 19.74 -8.33 9.97
CA THR A 370 20.45 -9.13 8.97
C THR A 370 21.64 -8.37 8.38
N GLU A 371 22.59 -9.10 7.82
CA GLU A 371 23.76 -8.52 7.14
C GLU A 371 23.33 -7.72 5.89
N ILE A 372 23.94 -6.54 5.68
CA ILE A 372 23.68 -5.70 4.50
C ILE A 372 24.99 -5.24 3.87
N LEU A 373 25.15 -5.49 2.56
CA LEU A 373 26.23 -4.91 1.77
C LEU A 373 25.82 -3.55 1.20
N ILE A 374 26.46 -2.48 1.67
CA ILE A 374 26.39 -1.17 1.01
C ILE A 374 27.41 -1.16 -0.12
N TRP A 375 26.98 -1.05 -1.36
CA TRP A 375 27.90 -1.10 -2.51
C TRP A 375 27.79 0.17 -3.35
N ILE A 376 28.85 0.53 -4.08
CA ILE A 376 28.76 1.61 -5.06
C ILE A 376 28.28 0.99 -6.37
N PRO A 377 27.10 1.36 -6.89
CA PRO A 377 26.71 0.98 -8.24
C PRO A 377 27.80 1.40 -9.22
N SER A 378 28.48 0.42 -9.79
CA SER A 378 29.65 0.64 -10.63
C SER A 378 29.52 -0.19 -11.89
N ILE A 379 29.84 0.42 -13.03
CA ILE A 379 29.94 -0.30 -14.29
C ILE A 379 31.33 -0.89 -14.43
N ARG A 380 31.42 -2.09 -14.99
CA ARG A 380 32.66 -2.58 -15.57
C ARG A 380 32.67 -2.15 -17.03
N VAL A 381 33.75 -1.54 -17.48
CA VAL A 381 34.01 -1.20 -18.89
C VAL A 381 35.28 -1.88 -19.34
N SER A 382 35.35 -2.28 -20.61
CA SER A 382 36.55 -2.85 -21.20
C SER A 382 37.00 -2.04 -22.41
N SER A 383 38.26 -2.11 -22.81
CA SER A 383 38.67 -1.65 -24.13
C SER A 383 39.60 -2.65 -24.76
N VAL A 384 39.22 -3.12 -25.94
CA VAL A 384 39.86 -4.23 -26.60
C VAL A 384 40.24 -3.80 -28.00
N GLY A 385 41.43 -4.17 -28.44
CA GLY A 385 41.90 -3.84 -29.77
C GLY A 385 42.88 -4.89 -30.25
N ALA A 386 42.92 -5.12 -31.55
CA ALA A 386 43.89 -6.00 -32.18
C ALA A 386 44.54 -5.33 -33.39
N THR A 387 45.78 -5.69 -33.66
CA THR A 387 46.53 -5.31 -34.85
C THR A 387 47.40 -6.48 -35.28
N SER A 388 47.85 -6.48 -36.53
CA SER A 388 48.83 -7.43 -37.03
C SER A 388 50.14 -6.71 -37.33
N VAL A 389 51.27 -7.37 -37.09
CA VAL A 389 52.60 -6.88 -37.44
C VAL A 389 53.26 -7.84 -38.41
N GLY A 390 53.84 -7.30 -39.48
CA GLY A 390 54.42 -8.05 -40.59
C GLY A 390 55.82 -7.56 -40.98
N ASP A 391 56.41 -8.19 -42.00
CA ASP A 391 57.73 -7.79 -42.50
C ASP A 391 57.68 -6.36 -43.07
N GLY A 392 58.38 -5.42 -42.42
CA GLY A 392 58.39 -4.00 -42.77
C GLY A 392 57.10 -3.21 -42.47
N LYS A 393 56.09 -3.82 -41.84
CA LYS A 393 54.81 -3.17 -41.50
C LYS A 393 54.58 -3.19 -39.98
N PRO A 394 54.83 -2.08 -39.25
CA PRO A 394 54.48 -1.99 -37.84
C PRO A 394 52.95 -2.06 -37.68
N GLY A 395 52.50 -2.73 -36.62
CA GLY A 395 51.11 -2.74 -36.22
C GLY A 395 50.85 -1.59 -35.25
N GLU A 396 49.77 -0.86 -35.45
CA GLU A 396 49.28 0.14 -34.50
C GLU A 396 47.82 -0.15 -34.16
N LEU A 397 47.45 0.03 -32.89
CA LEU A 397 46.06 0.05 -32.44
C LEU A 397 45.89 1.13 -31.38
N THR A 398 44.65 1.59 -31.21
CA THR A 398 44.26 2.47 -30.11
C THR A 398 43.28 1.76 -29.20
N PHE A 399 43.39 2.00 -27.89
CA PHE A 399 42.41 1.57 -26.91
C PHE A 399 42.21 2.69 -25.89
N ASN A 400 41.07 2.70 -25.22
CA ASN A 400 40.70 3.77 -24.31
C ASN A 400 40.69 3.30 -22.86
N THR A 401 40.95 4.23 -21.94
CA THR A 401 40.80 4.05 -20.50
C THR A 401 39.88 5.16 -19.99
N LEU A 402 39.17 4.85 -18.91
CA LEU A 402 38.22 5.73 -18.25
C LEU A 402 38.84 6.22 -16.93
N HIS A 403 38.76 7.52 -16.66
CA HIS A 403 39.39 8.17 -15.50
C HIS A 403 38.32 8.94 -14.76
N THR A 404 37.79 8.36 -13.68
CA THR A 404 36.87 9.05 -12.76
C THR A 404 37.57 9.33 -11.43
N ASN A 405 36.86 9.87 -10.43
CA ASN A 405 37.44 10.06 -9.11
C ASN A 405 37.77 8.73 -8.42
N ASN A 406 37.04 7.66 -8.77
CA ASN A 406 37.14 6.33 -8.16
C ASN A 406 37.10 5.22 -9.21
N THR A 407 37.99 5.23 -10.22
CA THR A 407 38.18 4.04 -11.08
C THR A 407 39.05 2.99 -10.38
N TYR A 408 38.63 1.73 -10.43
CA TYR A 408 39.29 0.61 -9.76
C TYR A 408 39.26 -0.66 -10.62
N ASP A 409 39.88 -1.74 -10.12
CA ASP A 409 40.01 -3.01 -10.85
C ASP A 409 40.62 -2.88 -12.27
N ASN A 410 41.51 -1.89 -12.45
CA ASN A 410 42.19 -1.64 -13.72
C ASN A 410 43.11 -2.83 -14.05
N VAL A 411 42.81 -3.53 -15.13
CA VAL A 411 43.59 -4.65 -15.66
C VAL A 411 43.77 -4.43 -17.14
N THR A 412 45.01 -4.49 -17.61
CA THR A 412 45.34 -4.45 -19.04
C THR A 412 46.22 -5.64 -19.34
N LYS A 413 45.83 -6.41 -20.34
CA LYS A 413 46.54 -7.57 -20.85
C LYS A 413 46.95 -7.30 -22.27
N ILE A 414 48.22 -7.56 -22.58
CA ILE A 414 48.75 -7.55 -23.94
C ILE A 414 48.94 -9.00 -24.35
N ILE A 415 48.38 -9.38 -25.50
CA ILE A 415 48.46 -10.74 -26.01
C ILE A 415 49.20 -10.70 -27.35
N VAL A 416 50.24 -11.52 -27.49
CA VAL A 416 51.06 -11.61 -28.71
C VAL A 416 50.98 -13.04 -29.23
N GLN A 417 50.63 -13.20 -30.50
CA GLN A 417 50.28 -14.50 -31.07
C GLN A 417 50.95 -14.69 -32.42
N SER A 418 51.70 -15.79 -32.56
CA SER A 418 52.32 -16.18 -33.82
C SER A 418 51.25 -16.59 -34.84
N GLY A 419 50.88 -15.65 -35.72
CA GLY A 419 49.89 -15.84 -36.77
C GLY A 419 48.64 -16.56 -36.28
N ALA A 420 48.12 -17.43 -37.14
CA ALA A 420 46.83 -18.08 -36.94
C ALA A 420 46.87 -19.23 -35.91
N ARG A 421 48.05 -19.83 -35.68
CA ARG A 421 48.26 -20.90 -34.69
C ARG A 421 48.56 -20.43 -33.27
N GLY A 422 48.72 -19.12 -33.03
CA GLY A 422 48.78 -18.55 -31.68
C GLY A 422 47.45 -18.00 -31.19
N ARG A 423 46.45 -17.95 -32.07
CA ARG A 423 45.19 -17.22 -31.86
C ARG A 423 44.27 -17.95 -30.90
N THR A 424 44.03 -17.32 -29.77
CA THR A 424 42.90 -17.59 -28.86
C THR A 424 41.77 -16.66 -29.29
N LEU A 425 40.65 -17.23 -29.72
CA LEU A 425 39.36 -16.57 -29.94
C LEU A 425 38.76 -16.10 -28.60
N SER A 426 39.35 -15.06 -28.00
CA SER A 426 38.89 -14.42 -26.76
C SER A 426 37.77 -13.42 -27.02
N GLY A 427 36.74 -13.37 -26.16
CA GLY A 427 35.59 -12.49 -26.36
C GLY A 427 34.39 -13.18 -27.02
N LEU A 428 34.50 -14.47 -27.35
CA LEU A 428 33.40 -15.26 -27.91
C LEU A 428 32.37 -15.76 -26.87
N ASP A 429 32.42 -15.26 -25.63
CA ASP A 429 31.47 -15.66 -24.57
C ASP A 429 30.01 -15.38 -24.98
N TYR A 430 29.77 -14.35 -25.80
CA TYR A 430 28.43 -14.06 -26.34
C TYR A 430 27.88 -15.17 -27.26
N LEU A 431 28.76 -15.98 -27.87
CA LEU A 431 28.38 -17.14 -28.69
C LEU A 431 28.12 -18.39 -27.84
N VAL A 432 28.66 -18.43 -26.61
CA VAL A 432 28.71 -19.61 -25.72
C VAL A 432 27.73 -19.43 -24.55
N GLY A 433 26.45 -19.66 -24.82
CA GLY A 433 25.35 -19.63 -23.85
C GLY A 433 24.20 -20.53 -24.29
N TYR A 434 23.15 -20.67 -23.49
CA TYR A 434 22.01 -21.50 -23.89
C TYR A 434 21.38 -20.96 -25.20
N PRO A 435 21.04 -21.81 -26.18
CA PRO A 435 20.56 -21.36 -27.48
C PRO A 435 19.07 -20.98 -27.37
N TYR A 436 18.82 -19.69 -27.21
CA TYR A 436 17.49 -19.10 -27.02
C TYR A 436 16.79 -18.82 -28.37
N GLY A 437 15.46 -18.65 -28.34
CA GLY A 437 14.69 -18.03 -29.43
C GLY A 437 14.27 -18.94 -30.59
N CYS A 438 14.09 -18.33 -31.77
CA CYS A 438 13.65 -19.02 -32.99
C CYS A 438 14.63 -20.10 -33.46
N VAL A 439 14.24 -20.88 -34.47
CA VAL A 439 15.11 -21.91 -35.08
C VAL A 439 16.44 -21.32 -35.55
N GLU A 440 16.43 -20.16 -36.21
CA GLU A 440 17.66 -19.46 -36.64
C GLU A 440 18.56 -19.14 -35.43
N GLN A 441 18.04 -18.49 -34.39
CA GLN A 441 18.85 -18.10 -33.23
C GLN A 441 19.44 -19.31 -32.51
N THR A 442 18.61 -20.35 -32.36
CA THR A 442 19.01 -21.59 -31.73
C THR A 442 20.18 -22.21 -32.49
N THR A 443 20.03 -22.35 -33.81
CA THR A 443 21.02 -23.00 -34.68
C THR A 443 22.29 -22.18 -34.88
N SER A 444 22.18 -20.85 -35.05
CA SER A 444 23.30 -19.93 -35.18
C SER A 444 24.23 -19.96 -33.98
N ARG A 445 23.67 -19.94 -32.76
CA ARG A 445 24.47 -20.08 -31.53
C ARG A 445 25.03 -21.48 -31.35
N MET A 446 24.24 -22.53 -31.67
CA MET A 446 24.71 -23.92 -31.60
C MET A 446 25.94 -24.13 -32.49
N LEU A 447 25.89 -23.72 -33.76
CA LEU A 447 26.99 -23.89 -34.69
C LEU A 447 28.20 -23.04 -34.33
N ALA A 448 27.98 -21.78 -33.94
CA ALA A 448 29.07 -20.92 -33.47
C ALA A 448 29.79 -21.54 -32.27
N SER A 449 29.04 -21.95 -31.24
CA SER A 449 29.58 -22.66 -30.07
C SER A 449 30.31 -23.95 -30.46
N LEU A 450 29.71 -24.76 -31.34
CA LEU A 450 30.30 -26.01 -31.82
C LEU A 450 31.64 -25.78 -32.52
N ASN A 451 31.71 -24.75 -33.38
CA ASN A 451 32.91 -24.40 -34.11
C ASN A 451 33.98 -23.81 -33.18
N VAL A 452 33.62 -23.04 -32.16
CA VAL A 452 34.57 -22.59 -31.12
C VAL A 452 35.22 -23.79 -30.42
N LYS A 453 34.42 -24.78 -30.02
CA LYS A 453 34.94 -26.03 -29.43
C LYS A 453 35.86 -26.75 -30.42
N ASN A 454 35.42 -26.93 -31.66
CA ASN A 454 36.19 -27.64 -32.68
C ASN A 454 37.52 -26.95 -33.01
N TYR A 455 37.54 -25.62 -33.02
CA TYR A 455 38.76 -24.84 -33.23
C TYR A 455 39.86 -25.20 -32.23
N TYR A 456 39.51 -25.50 -30.98
CA TYR A 456 40.47 -25.84 -29.94
C TYR A 456 40.66 -27.34 -29.69
N LEU A 457 39.74 -28.19 -30.14
CA LEU A 457 39.64 -29.60 -29.72
C LEU A 457 40.96 -30.38 -29.91
N ASP A 458 41.61 -30.23 -31.06
CA ASP A 458 42.83 -30.96 -31.44
C ASP A 458 44.12 -30.14 -31.31
N ARG A 459 44.06 -29.02 -30.60
CA ARG A 459 45.20 -28.10 -30.44
C ARG A 459 45.97 -28.35 -29.15
N ASP A 460 47.30 -28.23 -29.19
CA ASP A 460 48.12 -28.34 -27.97
C ASP A 460 48.07 -27.05 -27.12
N ASP A 461 47.69 -25.93 -27.73
CA ASP A 461 47.69 -24.56 -27.18
C ASP A 461 46.29 -24.08 -26.74
N LYS A 462 45.49 -24.97 -26.14
CA LYS A 462 44.12 -24.66 -25.67
C LYS A 462 44.13 -23.52 -24.62
N PRO A 463 43.03 -22.74 -24.50
CA PRO A 463 42.86 -21.77 -23.43
C PRO A 463 43.00 -22.43 -22.04
N VAL A 464 43.46 -21.67 -21.04
CA VAL A 464 43.58 -22.16 -19.65
C VAL A 464 42.24 -22.63 -19.10
N ASP A 465 41.14 -21.96 -19.46
CA ASP A 465 39.77 -22.29 -19.03
C ASP A 465 39.03 -23.20 -20.04
N TRP A 466 39.78 -24.02 -20.80
CA TRP A 466 39.22 -24.88 -21.85
C TRP A 466 38.12 -25.81 -21.35
N ASP A 467 38.28 -26.41 -20.17
CA ASP A 467 37.30 -27.37 -19.64
C ASP A 467 35.93 -26.72 -19.43
N ASN A 468 35.91 -25.49 -18.91
CA ASN A 468 34.69 -24.69 -18.75
C ASN A 468 34.08 -24.30 -20.10
N ILE A 469 34.89 -23.79 -21.04
CA ILE A 469 34.43 -23.47 -22.40
C ILE A 469 33.77 -24.69 -23.04
N ARG A 470 34.42 -25.86 -22.96
CA ARG A 470 33.91 -27.10 -23.52
C ARG A 470 32.61 -27.53 -22.85
N GLU A 471 32.50 -27.42 -21.53
CA GLU A 471 31.28 -27.76 -20.80
C GLU A 471 30.10 -26.86 -21.19
N ARG A 472 30.32 -25.53 -21.26
CA ARG A 472 29.30 -24.56 -21.66
C ARG A 472 28.83 -24.80 -23.11
N VAL A 473 29.76 -25.03 -24.04
CA VAL A 473 29.42 -25.37 -25.43
C VAL A 473 28.61 -26.66 -25.50
N ASN A 474 29.06 -27.72 -24.82
CA ASN A 474 28.35 -29.00 -24.84
C ASN A 474 26.91 -28.87 -24.30
N SER A 475 26.74 -28.08 -23.25
CA SER A 475 25.44 -27.81 -22.63
C SER A 475 24.55 -27.00 -23.56
N SER A 476 25.10 -25.97 -24.21
CA SER A 476 24.41 -25.17 -25.22
C SER A 476 23.91 -26.03 -26.39
N VAL A 477 24.81 -26.79 -27.02
CA VAL A 477 24.46 -27.68 -28.14
C VAL A 477 23.43 -28.73 -27.72
N SER A 478 23.55 -29.30 -26.52
CA SER A 478 22.56 -30.26 -26.00
C SER A 478 21.17 -29.64 -25.82
N GLY A 479 21.08 -28.43 -25.26
CA GLY A 479 19.81 -27.70 -25.11
C GLY A 479 19.16 -27.38 -26.46
N GLY A 480 19.97 -26.96 -27.43
CA GLY A 480 19.49 -26.68 -28.78
C GLY A 480 19.00 -27.92 -29.53
N VAL A 481 19.68 -29.07 -29.39
CA VAL A 481 19.18 -30.35 -29.92
C VAL A 481 17.81 -30.69 -29.32
N GLN A 482 17.61 -30.50 -28.01
CA GLN A 482 16.32 -30.74 -27.36
C GLN A 482 15.21 -29.81 -27.88
N LYS A 483 15.52 -28.55 -28.24
CA LYS A 483 14.55 -27.64 -28.85
C LYS A 483 14.15 -28.05 -30.26
N LEU A 484 15.08 -28.57 -31.07
CA LEU A 484 14.87 -28.82 -32.51
C LEU A 484 14.31 -30.20 -32.86
N VAL A 485 14.45 -31.20 -31.99
CA VAL A 485 13.83 -32.53 -32.20
C VAL A 485 12.31 -32.48 -32.10
N VAL A 486 11.62 -33.46 -32.66
CA VAL A 486 10.15 -33.65 -32.57
C VAL A 486 9.69 -33.51 -31.12
N GLY A 487 8.59 -32.81 -30.89
CA GLY A 487 8.05 -32.54 -29.54
C GLY A 487 8.85 -31.50 -28.74
N GLY A 488 9.98 -31.02 -29.26
CA GLY A 488 10.71 -29.87 -28.75
C GLY A 488 10.01 -28.54 -29.03
N GLU A 489 10.42 -27.49 -28.31
CA GLU A 489 9.80 -26.16 -28.38
C GLU A 489 9.77 -25.56 -29.79
N LYS A 490 10.84 -25.78 -30.56
CA LYS A 490 11.01 -25.41 -31.97
C LYS A 490 11.18 -26.67 -32.82
N GLY A 491 10.47 -27.73 -32.44
CA GLY A 491 10.69 -29.08 -32.93
C GLY A 491 10.32 -29.28 -34.39
N GLN A 492 10.85 -30.35 -34.98
CA GLN A 492 10.48 -30.80 -36.31
C GLN A 492 8.97 -31.05 -36.39
N ASN A 493 8.32 -30.49 -37.41
CA ASN A 493 6.89 -30.64 -37.65
C ASN A 493 6.55 -32.03 -38.20
N SER A 494 5.25 -32.35 -38.19
CA SER A 494 4.76 -33.66 -38.65
C SER A 494 4.99 -33.92 -40.15
N ASP A 495 5.16 -32.85 -40.93
CA ASP A 495 5.48 -32.90 -42.36
C ASP A 495 6.97 -33.15 -42.65
N GLY A 496 7.83 -33.12 -41.61
CA GLY A 496 9.28 -33.33 -41.70
C GLY A 496 10.11 -32.06 -41.79
N GLY A 497 9.49 -30.88 -41.89
CA GLY A 497 10.20 -29.60 -41.93
C GLY A 497 10.21 -28.86 -40.58
N TRP A 498 10.70 -27.63 -40.60
CA TRP A 498 10.67 -26.67 -39.48
C TRP A 498 10.07 -25.35 -39.93
N SER A 499 9.53 -24.61 -38.99
CA SER A 499 9.17 -23.20 -39.14
C SER A 499 9.98 -22.36 -38.16
N LEU A 500 10.10 -21.06 -38.44
CA LEU A 500 10.93 -20.15 -37.65
C LEU A 500 10.65 -20.20 -36.15
N TRP A 501 9.38 -20.22 -35.74
CA TRP A 501 8.96 -20.16 -34.34
C TRP A 501 8.47 -21.50 -33.77
N GLY A 502 8.55 -22.57 -34.57
CA GLY A 502 7.96 -23.88 -34.27
C GLY A 502 6.48 -23.99 -34.71
N GLY A 503 6.01 -25.21 -34.94
CA GLY A 503 4.66 -25.49 -35.42
C GLY A 503 4.49 -25.35 -36.94
N GLU A 504 3.35 -25.80 -37.46
CA GLU A 504 3.06 -25.81 -38.90
C GLU A 504 2.54 -24.43 -39.40
N PRO A 505 2.76 -24.07 -40.68
CA PRO A 505 3.45 -24.85 -41.72
C PRO A 505 4.97 -24.69 -41.67
N SER A 506 5.68 -25.73 -42.10
CA SER A 506 7.14 -25.67 -42.32
C SER A 506 7.51 -24.79 -43.51
N GLU A 507 8.72 -24.25 -43.51
CA GLU A 507 9.28 -23.49 -44.63
C GLU A 507 10.76 -23.82 -44.87
N SER A 508 11.29 -23.41 -46.03
CA SER A 508 12.60 -23.85 -46.53
C SER A 508 13.79 -23.29 -45.76
N SER A 509 13.69 -22.06 -45.24
CA SER A 509 14.76 -21.38 -44.50
C SER A 509 15.06 -22.04 -43.16
N SER A 510 14.07 -22.20 -42.27
CA SER A 510 14.27 -22.84 -40.97
C SER A 510 14.50 -24.33 -41.11
N SER A 511 13.84 -24.99 -42.08
CA SER A 511 14.16 -26.38 -42.39
C SER A 511 15.62 -26.54 -42.77
N SER A 512 16.20 -25.61 -43.55
CA SER A 512 17.62 -25.62 -43.89
C SER A 512 18.52 -25.36 -42.69
N TYR A 513 18.23 -24.35 -41.86
CA TYR A 513 19.02 -24.04 -40.66
C TYR A 513 19.02 -25.17 -39.62
N ALA A 514 17.84 -25.67 -39.26
CA ALA A 514 17.69 -26.77 -38.29
C ALA A 514 18.36 -28.04 -38.79
N SER A 515 18.07 -28.43 -40.03
CA SER A 515 18.59 -29.67 -40.59
C SER A 515 20.09 -29.63 -40.83
N TYR A 516 20.64 -28.51 -41.30
CA TYR A 516 22.08 -28.36 -41.43
C TYR A 516 22.74 -28.55 -40.07
N THR A 517 22.27 -27.85 -39.04
CA THR A 517 22.84 -27.93 -37.70
C THR A 517 22.81 -29.35 -37.14
N LEU A 518 21.65 -30.02 -37.21
CA LEU A 518 21.48 -31.39 -36.72
C LEU A 518 22.31 -32.39 -37.55
N ALA A 519 22.33 -32.25 -38.87
CA ALA A 519 23.14 -33.11 -39.74
C ALA A 519 24.64 -32.90 -39.50
N ARG A 520 25.06 -31.66 -39.24
CA ARG A 520 26.45 -31.32 -38.90
C ARG A 520 26.87 -31.96 -37.58
N ILE A 521 26.04 -31.84 -36.55
CA ILE A 521 26.28 -32.48 -35.24
C ILE A 521 26.34 -34.00 -35.39
N ASN A 522 25.57 -34.60 -36.29
CA ASN A 522 25.54 -36.04 -36.53
C ASN A 522 26.78 -36.59 -37.28
N MET A 523 27.67 -35.72 -37.76
CA MET A 523 28.85 -36.14 -38.51
C MET A 523 29.77 -37.05 -37.67
N PRO A 524 30.44 -38.05 -38.28
CA PRO A 524 31.19 -39.06 -37.53
C PRO A 524 32.46 -38.52 -36.86
N ASP A 525 33.02 -37.44 -37.39
CA ASP A 525 34.14 -36.68 -36.85
C ASP A 525 33.76 -35.76 -35.70
N GLU A 526 32.46 -35.66 -35.36
CA GLU A 526 31.99 -34.89 -34.21
C GLU A 526 31.79 -35.69 -32.94
N ASP A 527 32.48 -35.30 -31.88
CA ASP A 527 32.29 -35.90 -30.55
C ASP A 527 30.88 -35.65 -29.96
N LEU A 528 30.17 -34.64 -30.46
CA LEU A 528 28.79 -34.34 -30.06
C LEU A 528 27.72 -35.11 -30.85
N ASN A 529 28.08 -35.93 -31.84
CA ASN A 529 27.13 -36.82 -32.51
C ASN A 529 26.41 -37.77 -31.53
N ARG A 530 27.04 -38.05 -30.38
CA ARG A 530 26.46 -38.78 -29.24
C ARG A 530 25.12 -38.22 -28.75
N LEU A 531 24.84 -36.93 -29.00
CA LEU A 531 23.57 -36.29 -28.64
C LEU A 531 22.39 -36.79 -29.49
N LEU A 532 22.67 -37.34 -30.67
CA LEU A 532 21.69 -37.86 -31.64
C LEU A 532 21.70 -39.39 -31.73
N VAL A 533 22.65 -40.07 -31.09
CA VAL A 533 22.69 -41.55 -31.02
C VAL A 533 21.39 -42.08 -30.40
N GLY A 534 20.67 -42.91 -31.16
CA GLY A 534 19.38 -43.46 -30.74
C GLY A 534 18.20 -42.49 -30.82
N LYS A 535 18.40 -41.27 -31.35
CA LYS A 535 17.35 -40.25 -31.55
C LYS A 535 17.06 -39.95 -33.01
N ILE A 536 17.56 -40.77 -33.94
CA ILE A 536 17.23 -40.67 -35.36
C ILE A 536 16.20 -41.74 -35.69
N THR A 537 15.05 -41.31 -36.19
CA THR A 537 13.96 -42.19 -36.63
C THR A 537 13.90 -42.25 -38.16
N ASN A 538 13.41 -43.38 -38.66
CA ASN A 538 13.28 -43.65 -40.10
C ASN A 538 11.80 -43.83 -40.47
N GLY A 539 11.53 -43.77 -41.77
CA GLY A 539 10.22 -43.86 -42.36
C GLY A 539 9.39 -42.62 -42.08
N SER A 540 8.09 -42.83 -41.90
CA SER A 540 7.15 -41.79 -41.48
C SER A 540 6.97 -41.76 -39.95
N THR A 541 7.91 -42.33 -39.18
CA THR A 541 7.82 -42.42 -37.72
C THR A 541 8.23 -41.09 -37.11
N VAL A 542 7.36 -40.50 -36.30
CA VAL A 542 7.57 -39.18 -35.67
C VAL A 542 7.38 -39.38 -34.17
N ASP A 543 8.49 -39.63 -33.47
CA ASP A 543 8.51 -39.88 -32.02
C ASP A 543 9.11 -38.67 -31.29
N ASP A 544 8.49 -38.28 -30.17
CA ASP A 544 8.98 -37.19 -29.33
C ASP A 544 10.45 -37.42 -28.90
N GLY A 545 11.25 -36.36 -28.97
CA GLY A 545 12.68 -36.39 -28.68
C GLY A 545 13.56 -36.93 -29.81
N THR A 546 13.01 -37.21 -31.00
CA THR A 546 13.75 -37.73 -32.16
C THR A 546 13.79 -36.74 -33.33
N VAL A 547 14.70 -36.95 -34.28
CA VAL A 547 14.72 -36.27 -35.58
C VAL A 547 14.56 -37.30 -36.70
N ASN A 548 13.73 -36.99 -37.69
CA ASN A 548 13.49 -37.84 -38.84
C ASN A 548 14.01 -37.18 -40.13
N PHE A 549 15.25 -37.54 -40.51
CA PHE A 549 15.87 -37.02 -41.73
C PHE A 549 15.21 -37.53 -43.02
N GLU A 550 14.61 -38.72 -43.01
CA GLU A 550 13.89 -39.27 -44.17
C GLU A 550 12.63 -38.45 -44.49
N SER A 551 11.88 -38.05 -43.46
CA SER A 551 10.71 -37.17 -43.61
C SER A 551 11.12 -35.78 -44.11
N LEU A 552 12.24 -35.22 -43.63
CA LEU A 552 12.80 -33.97 -44.15
C LEU A 552 13.18 -34.07 -45.64
N ILE A 553 13.83 -35.16 -46.06
CA ILE A 553 14.20 -35.38 -47.47
C ILE A 553 12.94 -35.35 -48.36
N LYS A 554 11.90 -36.08 -47.93
CA LYS A 554 10.60 -36.07 -48.60
C LYS A 554 9.98 -34.67 -48.59
N TRP A 555 10.07 -33.95 -47.48
CA TRP A 555 9.54 -32.60 -47.36
C TRP A 555 10.16 -31.65 -48.39
N PHE A 556 11.49 -31.64 -48.53
CA PHE A 556 12.19 -30.84 -49.54
C PHE A 556 11.78 -31.23 -50.96
N HIS A 557 11.54 -32.52 -51.21
CA HIS A 557 11.09 -33.03 -52.51
C HIS A 557 9.67 -32.58 -52.87
N ASP A 558 8.75 -32.66 -51.91
CA ASP A 558 7.33 -32.36 -52.15
C ASP A 558 7.02 -30.85 -52.09
N ASN A 559 7.88 -30.06 -51.43
CA ASN A 559 7.66 -28.63 -51.20
C ASN A 559 8.83 -27.74 -51.70
N PRO A 560 9.24 -27.81 -52.98
CA PRO A 560 10.17 -26.83 -53.53
C PRO A 560 9.48 -25.46 -53.65
N ASP A 561 10.14 -24.39 -53.21
CA ASP A 561 9.60 -23.02 -53.35
C ASP A 561 9.42 -22.62 -54.81
N ASN A 562 10.26 -23.15 -55.71
CA ASN A 562 10.05 -23.06 -57.15
C ASN A 562 9.83 -24.47 -57.75
N PRO A 563 8.58 -24.87 -57.98
CA PRO A 563 8.26 -26.18 -58.55
C PRO A 563 8.80 -26.44 -59.96
N ALA A 564 9.09 -25.39 -60.74
CA ALA A 564 9.57 -25.54 -62.11
C ALA A 564 11.06 -25.95 -62.16
N SER A 565 11.88 -25.39 -61.27
CA SER A 565 13.30 -25.74 -61.13
C SER A 565 13.53 -26.85 -60.09
N GLY A 566 12.60 -27.04 -59.15
CA GLY A 566 12.75 -27.94 -58.01
C GLY A 566 13.73 -27.39 -56.98
N THR A 567 13.73 -26.07 -56.77
CA THR A 567 14.71 -25.37 -55.93
C THR A 567 14.07 -24.68 -54.74
N TRP A 568 14.87 -24.42 -53.71
CA TRP A 568 14.45 -23.83 -52.45
C TRP A 568 14.98 -22.41 -52.35
N THR A 569 14.09 -21.51 -51.98
CA THR A 569 14.37 -20.09 -51.78
C THR A 569 14.39 -19.77 -50.30
N TRP A 570 14.90 -18.60 -49.97
CA TRP A 570 14.76 -18.10 -48.61
C TRP A 570 13.39 -17.42 -48.45
N SER A 571 12.51 -17.97 -47.61
CA SER A 571 11.12 -17.51 -47.47
C SER A 571 10.81 -16.85 -46.11
N ALA A 572 11.64 -17.03 -45.08
CA ALA A 572 11.47 -16.32 -43.80
C ALA A 572 11.90 -14.85 -43.89
N HIS A 573 10.96 -13.94 -43.64
CA HIS A 573 11.12 -12.49 -43.89
C HIS A 573 12.09 -11.74 -42.95
N VAL A 574 12.64 -12.35 -41.88
CA VAL A 574 13.15 -11.56 -40.73
C VAL A 574 14.49 -11.98 -40.10
N CYS A 575 15.17 -13.02 -40.60
CA CYS A 575 16.23 -13.70 -39.81
C CYS A 575 17.55 -13.95 -40.54
N HIS A 576 17.56 -13.88 -41.86
CA HIS A 576 18.73 -13.93 -42.74
C HIS A 576 18.21 -13.63 -44.16
N SER A 577 19.06 -13.34 -45.15
CA SER A 577 18.62 -13.36 -46.54
C SER A 577 19.68 -14.01 -47.42
N TRP A 578 19.35 -15.20 -47.89
CA TRP A 578 20.14 -15.91 -48.88
C TRP A 578 19.43 -15.88 -50.22
N SER A 579 20.23 -15.77 -51.29
CA SER A 579 19.70 -15.93 -52.63
C SER A 579 19.14 -17.36 -52.81
N PRO A 580 18.20 -17.58 -53.75
CA PRO A 580 17.75 -18.93 -54.10
C PRO A 580 18.90 -19.91 -54.37
N GLU A 581 19.97 -19.43 -55.00
CA GLU A 581 21.17 -20.22 -55.28
C GLU A 581 21.90 -20.61 -54.00
N SER A 582 22.04 -19.70 -53.05
CA SER A 582 22.71 -19.94 -51.76
C SER A 582 21.94 -20.99 -50.94
N ASN A 583 20.62 -20.84 -50.80
CA ASN A 583 19.81 -21.81 -50.02
C ASN A 583 19.76 -23.18 -50.72
N THR A 584 19.61 -23.22 -52.05
CA THR A 584 19.61 -24.49 -52.81
C THR A 584 20.91 -25.26 -52.64
N ALA A 585 22.05 -24.56 -52.67
CA ALA A 585 23.34 -25.18 -52.42
C ALA A 585 23.46 -25.71 -50.99
N PHE A 586 22.94 -24.97 -50.02
CA PHE A 586 22.92 -25.40 -48.62
C PHE A 586 22.11 -26.68 -48.42
N VAL A 587 20.95 -26.81 -49.09
CA VAL A 587 20.17 -28.05 -49.13
C VAL A 587 20.98 -29.23 -49.71
N MET A 588 21.86 -29.00 -50.69
CA MET A 588 22.76 -30.07 -51.17
C MET A 588 23.76 -30.51 -50.10
N LEU A 589 24.32 -29.57 -49.32
CA LEU A 589 25.23 -29.88 -48.21
C LEU A 589 24.52 -30.70 -47.12
N ILE A 590 23.27 -30.34 -46.79
CA ILE A 590 22.43 -31.08 -45.83
C ILE A 590 22.24 -32.52 -46.29
N HIS A 591 21.80 -32.73 -47.54
CA HIS A 591 21.62 -34.08 -48.08
C HIS A 591 22.94 -34.87 -48.12
N ASN A 592 24.08 -34.21 -48.37
CA ASN A 592 25.40 -34.86 -48.33
C ASN A 592 25.70 -35.42 -46.94
N MET A 593 25.53 -34.59 -45.90
CA MET A 593 25.77 -34.99 -44.52
C MET A 593 24.82 -36.11 -44.08
N ILE A 594 23.53 -36.03 -44.45
CA ILE A 594 22.56 -37.09 -44.17
C ILE A 594 22.97 -38.39 -44.88
N ASN A 595 23.31 -38.34 -46.17
CA ASN A 595 23.72 -39.54 -46.93
C ASN A 595 24.98 -40.21 -46.37
N ARG A 596 25.86 -39.47 -45.68
CA ARG A 596 27.05 -39.99 -45.02
C ARG A 596 26.79 -40.60 -43.64
N THR A 597 25.68 -40.24 -43.00
CA THR A 597 25.44 -40.54 -41.57
C THR A 597 24.17 -41.37 -41.30
N VAL A 598 23.23 -41.39 -42.24
CA VAL A 598 21.94 -42.08 -42.11
C VAL A 598 21.79 -43.13 -43.22
N ASP A 599 21.35 -44.33 -42.86
CA ASP A 599 21.01 -45.38 -43.83
C ASP A 599 19.62 -45.11 -44.44
N VAL A 600 19.57 -44.16 -45.37
CA VAL A 600 18.33 -43.72 -46.04
C VAL A 600 17.74 -44.85 -46.90
N GLN A 601 16.53 -45.28 -46.55
CA GLN A 601 15.78 -46.35 -47.19
C GLN A 601 14.89 -45.83 -48.34
N GLU A 602 14.40 -46.76 -49.17
CA GLU A 602 13.35 -46.46 -50.14
C GLU A 602 11.99 -46.20 -49.44
N PRO A 603 11.15 -45.26 -49.92
CA PRO A 603 11.31 -44.43 -51.12
C PRO A 603 12.12 -43.13 -50.93
N TYR A 604 12.58 -42.84 -49.70
CA TYR A 604 13.24 -41.58 -49.36
C TYR A 604 14.57 -41.38 -50.06
N ARG A 605 15.29 -42.47 -50.35
CA ARG A 605 16.49 -42.44 -51.18
C ARG A 605 16.21 -41.90 -52.58
N GLY A 606 15.10 -42.33 -53.20
CA GLY A 606 14.63 -41.77 -54.47
C GLY A 606 14.37 -40.27 -54.40
N TYR A 607 13.67 -39.79 -53.36
CA TYR A 607 13.42 -38.37 -53.15
C TYR A 607 14.70 -37.56 -52.99
N MET A 608 15.69 -38.06 -52.24
CA MET A 608 17.01 -37.43 -52.11
C MET A 608 17.71 -37.31 -53.46
N GLU A 609 17.74 -38.38 -54.26
CA GLU A 609 18.37 -38.33 -55.57
C GLU A 609 17.69 -37.34 -56.51
N ASP A 610 16.36 -37.26 -56.48
CA ASP A 610 15.59 -36.33 -57.29
C ASP A 610 15.83 -34.87 -56.88
N ASN A 611 15.90 -34.60 -55.57
CA ASN A 611 16.33 -33.30 -55.03
C ASN A 611 17.71 -32.89 -55.58
N MET A 612 18.70 -33.79 -55.52
CA MET A 612 20.06 -33.50 -55.98
C MET A 612 20.16 -33.35 -57.50
N LYS A 613 19.42 -34.15 -58.28
CA LYS A 613 19.35 -34.02 -59.74
C LYS A 613 18.73 -32.69 -60.15
N ASN A 614 17.66 -32.26 -59.47
CA ASN A 614 17.00 -30.98 -59.72
C ASN A 614 17.92 -29.79 -59.39
N ALA A 615 18.56 -29.79 -58.20
CA ALA A 615 19.51 -28.76 -57.81
C ALA A 615 20.73 -28.69 -58.75
N THR A 616 21.31 -29.85 -59.12
CA THR A 616 22.44 -29.92 -60.05
C THR A 616 22.06 -29.36 -61.43
N ARG A 617 20.87 -29.71 -61.93
CA ARG A 617 20.36 -29.17 -63.19
C ARG A 617 20.16 -27.67 -63.12
N TYR A 618 19.56 -27.18 -62.04
CA TYR A 618 19.39 -25.75 -61.84
C TYR A 618 20.72 -25.00 -61.91
N PHE A 619 21.76 -25.44 -61.19
CA PHE A 619 23.07 -24.77 -61.24
C PHE A 619 23.72 -24.83 -62.62
N VAL A 620 23.68 -25.98 -63.32
CA VAL A 620 24.26 -26.12 -64.65
C VAL A 620 23.52 -25.27 -65.70
N ASP A 621 22.19 -25.22 -65.65
CA ASP A 621 21.37 -24.51 -66.64
C ASP A 621 21.34 -22.99 -66.42
N THR A 622 21.54 -22.53 -65.18
CA THR A 622 21.46 -21.09 -64.82
C THR A 622 22.81 -20.43 -64.61
N GLN A 623 23.92 -21.15 -64.73
CA GLN A 623 25.26 -20.56 -64.61
C GLN A 623 25.49 -19.51 -65.70
N ASN A 624 25.95 -18.32 -65.30
CA ASN A 624 26.31 -17.29 -66.27
C ASN A 624 27.51 -17.71 -67.12
N GLN A 625 27.69 -17.05 -68.27
CA GLN A 625 28.78 -17.36 -69.20
C GLN A 625 30.17 -17.32 -68.53
N ASP A 626 30.35 -16.39 -67.59
CA ASP A 626 31.59 -16.16 -66.86
C ASP A 626 31.74 -17.04 -65.59
N GLY A 627 30.77 -17.93 -65.31
CA GLY A 627 30.91 -18.98 -64.29
C GLY A 627 30.23 -18.72 -62.93
N PHE A 628 29.67 -17.53 -62.71
CA PHE A 628 29.04 -17.15 -61.44
C PHE A 628 27.50 -17.30 -61.44
N TRP A 629 26.91 -17.26 -60.25
CA TRP A 629 25.45 -17.24 -60.05
C TRP A 629 24.97 -15.98 -59.32
N SER A 630 23.66 -15.77 -59.35
CA SER A 630 22.96 -14.60 -58.79
C SER A 630 23.32 -13.26 -59.44
N SER A 631 22.72 -12.17 -58.95
CA SER A 631 22.94 -10.80 -59.40
C SER A 631 23.08 -9.85 -58.20
N GLY A 632 23.58 -8.63 -58.40
CA GLY A 632 23.86 -7.70 -57.30
C GLY A 632 25.15 -8.01 -56.55
N ASP A 633 25.18 -7.70 -55.25
CA ASP A 633 26.38 -7.75 -54.41
C ASP A 633 26.62 -9.12 -53.76
N ASP A 634 25.65 -10.04 -53.76
CA ASP A 634 25.75 -11.40 -53.19
C ASP A 634 26.34 -12.47 -54.15
N LYS A 635 26.85 -12.06 -55.32
CA LYS A 635 27.36 -12.98 -56.35
C LYS A 635 28.45 -13.91 -55.84
N ALA A 636 29.35 -13.40 -55.01
CA ALA A 636 30.49 -14.18 -54.51
C ALA A 636 30.02 -15.29 -53.57
N MET A 637 29.20 -14.95 -52.57
CA MET A 637 28.63 -15.91 -51.63
C MET A 637 27.77 -16.97 -52.32
N ALA A 638 26.89 -16.54 -53.25
CA ALA A 638 26.05 -17.47 -54.01
C ALA A 638 26.88 -18.44 -54.86
N THR A 639 27.95 -17.95 -55.49
CA THR A 639 28.84 -18.77 -56.33
C THR A 639 29.69 -19.72 -55.49
N ALA A 640 30.17 -19.27 -54.33
CA ALA A 640 30.89 -20.09 -53.37
C ALA A 640 30.04 -21.26 -52.87
N LEU A 641 28.84 -20.98 -52.36
CA LEU A 641 27.93 -22.01 -51.89
C LEU A 641 27.54 -22.98 -53.02
N ALA A 642 27.19 -22.47 -54.20
CA ALA A 642 26.86 -23.31 -55.37
C ALA A 642 28.01 -24.26 -55.74
N LEU A 643 29.25 -23.76 -55.80
CA LEU A 643 30.44 -24.58 -56.03
C LEU A 643 30.58 -25.65 -54.94
N TRP A 644 30.43 -25.27 -53.66
CA TRP A 644 30.55 -26.21 -52.55
C TRP A 644 29.49 -27.31 -52.59
N GLY A 645 28.23 -26.95 -52.84
CA GLY A 645 27.12 -27.89 -53.00
C GLY A 645 27.34 -28.86 -54.17
N LEU A 646 27.81 -28.36 -55.31
CA LEU A 646 28.17 -29.19 -56.47
C LEU A 646 29.32 -30.14 -56.16
N GLU A 647 30.35 -29.69 -55.43
CA GLU A 647 31.45 -30.55 -54.99
C GLU A 647 31.00 -31.63 -54.02
N ALA A 648 30.09 -31.29 -53.10
CA ALA A 648 29.59 -32.22 -52.11
C ALA A 648 28.67 -33.30 -52.70
N PHE A 649 27.66 -32.93 -53.51
CA PHE A 649 26.61 -33.89 -53.89
C PHE A 649 25.93 -33.66 -55.24
N ALA A 650 26.67 -33.24 -56.27
CA ALA A 650 26.12 -33.18 -57.62
C ALA A 650 25.80 -34.58 -58.18
N LEU A 651 24.61 -34.74 -58.77
CA LEU A 651 24.22 -35.95 -59.50
C LEU A 651 23.87 -35.64 -60.96
N PRO A 652 24.32 -36.47 -61.93
CA PRO A 652 23.88 -36.34 -63.31
C PRO A 652 22.38 -36.66 -63.44
N SER A 653 21.75 -36.07 -64.45
CA SER A 653 20.35 -36.31 -64.82
C SER A 653 20.23 -36.50 -66.33
N ASP A 654 19.03 -36.82 -66.83
CA ASP A 654 18.80 -37.04 -68.27
C ASP A 654 19.23 -35.86 -69.15
N ASN A 655 19.22 -34.63 -68.60
CA ASN A 655 19.56 -33.40 -69.31
C ASN A 655 20.95 -32.84 -68.94
N VAL A 656 21.62 -33.41 -67.93
CA VAL A 656 22.86 -32.87 -67.37
C VAL A 656 23.88 -33.99 -67.21
N THR A 657 24.93 -33.92 -68.02
CA THR A 657 26.01 -34.90 -68.03
C THR A 657 27.06 -34.63 -66.97
N VAL A 658 27.83 -35.66 -66.59
CA VAL A 658 28.98 -35.54 -65.68
C VAL A 658 29.98 -34.49 -66.18
N GLN A 659 30.17 -34.36 -67.49
CA GLN A 659 31.07 -33.35 -68.06
C GLN A 659 30.55 -31.93 -67.84
N GLN A 660 29.26 -31.69 -68.04
CA GLN A 660 28.67 -30.35 -67.78
C GLN A 660 28.77 -29.95 -66.31
N ILE A 661 28.64 -30.92 -65.39
CA ILE A 661 28.86 -30.69 -63.96
C ILE A 661 30.32 -30.29 -63.70
N ALA A 662 31.28 -31.05 -64.26
CA ALA A 662 32.71 -30.75 -64.11
C ALA A 662 33.07 -29.36 -64.69
N ASP A 663 32.52 -29.02 -65.86
CA ASP A 663 32.71 -27.72 -66.50
C ASP A 663 32.13 -26.58 -65.64
N ALA A 664 30.95 -26.79 -65.03
CA ALA A 664 30.33 -25.80 -64.16
C ALA A 664 31.17 -25.55 -62.89
N LYS A 665 31.68 -26.62 -62.26
CA LYS A 665 32.57 -26.54 -61.10
C LYS A 665 33.86 -25.76 -61.43
N GLU A 666 34.52 -26.08 -62.53
CA GLU A 666 35.79 -25.45 -62.90
C GLU A 666 35.61 -23.96 -63.23
N LYS A 667 34.51 -23.59 -63.91
CA LYS A 667 34.18 -22.18 -64.16
C LYS A 667 33.92 -21.40 -62.88
N ALA A 668 33.14 -21.95 -61.95
CA ALA A 668 32.85 -21.32 -60.68
C ALA A 668 34.11 -21.13 -59.82
N LYS A 669 34.97 -22.16 -59.78
CA LYS A 669 36.28 -22.11 -59.12
C LYS A 669 37.17 -21.01 -59.69
N THR A 670 37.30 -20.97 -61.02
CA THR A 670 38.12 -19.96 -61.69
C THR A 670 37.60 -18.55 -61.40
N TRP A 671 36.28 -18.37 -61.50
CA TRP A 671 35.65 -17.08 -61.22
C TRP A 671 35.87 -16.62 -59.78
N LEU A 672 35.74 -17.51 -58.77
CA LEU A 672 35.97 -17.14 -57.38
C LEU A 672 37.41 -16.67 -57.12
N ILE A 673 38.40 -17.32 -57.75
CA ILE A 673 39.80 -16.90 -57.67
C ILE A 673 39.98 -15.49 -58.27
N ASP A 674 39.38 -15.23 -59.43
CA ASP A 674 39.50 -13.94 -60.12
C ASP A 674 38.68 -12.81 -59.46
N ALA A 675 37.64 -13.15 -58.70
CA ALA A 675 36.74 -12.21 -58.04
C ALA A 675 37.20 -11.76 -56.65
N GLN A 676 38.32 -12.29 -56.13
CA GLN A 676 38.88 -11.88 -54.83
C GLN A 676 39.37 -10.43 -54.89
N ASN A 677 39.04 -9.65 -53.86
CA ASN A 677 39.53 -8.29 -53.72
C ASN A 677 41.04 -8.26 -53.37
N PRO A 678 41.76 -7.15 -53.63
CA PRO A 678 43.18 -7.04 -53.29
C PRO A 678 43.52 -7.17 -51.80
N ASP A 679 42.55 -7.01 -50.91
CA ASP A 679 42.69 -7.21 -49.47
C ASP A 679 42.44 -8.67 -49.04
N GLY A 680 42.04 -9.55 -49.97
CA GLY A 680 41.73 -10.95 -49.73
C GLY A 680 40.25 -11.26 -49.53
N SER A 681 39.38 -10.24 -49.42
CA SER A 681 37.95 -10.42 -49.18
C SER A 681 37.14 -10.79 -50.42
N TRP A 682 35.93 -11.32 -50.22
CA TRP A 682 34.89 -11.36 -51.25
C TRP A 682 33.72 -10.45 -50.87
N PRO A 683 33.24 -9.58 -51.79
CA PRO A 683 32.17 -8.65 -51.49
C PRO A 683 30.84 -9.36 -51.22
N ALA A 684 29.99 -8.70 -50.44
CA ALA A 684 28.62 -9.10 -50.16
C ALA A 684 27.76 -7.85 -49.95
N GLY A 685 26.48 -7.93 -50.28
CA GLY A 685 25.53 -6.85 -49.99
C GLY A 685 24.97 -7.00 -48.58
N SER A 686 24.71 -5.88 -47.91
CA SER A 686 23.81 -5.86 -46.76
C SER A 686 22.40 -5.51 -47.22
N TYR A 687 21.45 -6.35 -46.88
CA TYR A 687 20.03 -6.13 -47.11
C TYR A 687 19.33 -6.33 -45.78
N TYR A 688 18.46 -5.40 -45.35
CA TYR A 688 17.74 -5.41 -44.05
C TYR A 688 18.51 -4.90 -42.81
N GLY A 689 19.52 -4.03 -42.96
CA GLY A 689 20.17 -3.36 -41.83
C GLY A 689 21.22 -4.22 -41.09
N TRP A 690 21.73 -5.26 -41.75
CA TRP A 690 22.81 -6.10 -41.21
C TRP A 690 24.14 -5.36 -41.24
N TYR A 691 25.05 -5.73 -40.34
CA TYR A 691 26.39 -5.18 -40.33
C TYR A 691 27.17 -5.60 -41.58
N ASP A 692 27.55 -4.62 -42.42
CA ASP A 692 28.21 -4.83 -43.72
C ASP A 692 29.45 -5.74 -43.61
N ASN A 693 30.27 -5.54 -42.58
CA ASN A 693 31.49 -6.34 -42.38
C ASN A 693 31.17 -7.81 -42.05
N GLY A 694 30.06 -8.06 -41.35
CA GLY A 694 29.57 -9.41 -41.07
C GLY A 694 29.20 -10.16 -42.36
N ARG A 695 28.56 -9.47 -43.31
CA ARG A 695 28.21 -10.05 -44.62
C ARG A 695 29.43 -10.36 -45.48
N ILE A 696 30.41 -9.46 -45.50
CA ILE A 696 31.68 -9.68 -46.22
C ILE A 696 32.45 -10.84 -45.58
N THR A 697 32.40 -10.97 -44.25
CA THR A 697 32.94 -12.14 -43.53
C THR A 697 32.25 -13.42 -43.96
N GLU A 698 30.93 -13.45 -43.97
CA GLU A 698 30.18 -14.64 -44.37
C GLU A 698 30.55 -15.09 -45.80
N SER A 699 30.56 -14.14 -46.75
CA SER A 699 30.93 -14.37 -48.15
C SER A 699 32.37 -14.89 -48.28
N THR A 700 33.31 -14.27 -47.57
CA THR A 700 34.73 -14.66 -47.57
C THR A 700 34.94 -16.05 -46.96
N GLY A 701 34.27 -16.36 -45.84
CA GLY A 701 34.31 -17.67 -45.20
C GLY A 701 33.81 -18.78 -46.12
N TYR A 702 32.66 -18.59 -46.76
CA TYR A 702 32.13 -19.56 -47.72
C TYR A 702 32.99 -19.69 -48.98
N ALA A 703 33.55 -18.59 -49.50
CA ALA A 703 34.45 -18.64 -50.66
C ALA A 703 35.71 -19.48 -50.36
N VAL A 704 36.32 -19.29 -49.19
CA VAL A 704 37.48 -20.06 -48.74
C VAL A 704 37.15 -21.55 -48.59
N LEU A 705 36.03 -21.88 -47.91
CA LEU A 705 35.59 -23.27 -47.74
C LEU A 705 35.25 -23.96 -49.07
N ALA A 706 34.57 -23.25 -49.97
CA ALA A 706 34.22 -23.76 -51.29
C ALA A 706 35.46 -24.04 -52.16
N LEU A 707 36.44 -23.13 -52.14
CA LEU A 707 37.72 -23.33 -52.84
C LEU A 707 38.49 -24.52 -52.28
N ASN A 708 38.50 -24.69 -50.95
CA ASN A 708 39.11 -25.84 -50.30
C ASN A 708 38.44 -27.16 -50.69
N ALA A 709 37.11 -27.18 -50.82
CA ALA A 709 36.35 -28.35 -51.29
C ALA A 709 36.74 -28.80 -52.71
N THR A 710 37.33 -27.93 -53.54
CA THR A 710 37.88 -28.30 -54.86
C THR A 710 39.23 -29.02 -54.81
N GLY A 711 39.78 -29.23 -53.61
CA GLY A 711 41.09 -29.81 -53.37
C GLY A 711 42.25 -28.80 -53.30
N LEU A 712 41.96 -27.49 -53.30
CA LEU A 712 42.97 -26.48 -52.99
C LEU A 712 43.31 -26.52 -51.49
N THR A 713 44.60 -26.54 -51.16
CA THR A 713 45.06 -26.65 -49.78
C THR A 713 45.22 -25.27 -49.13
N ALA A 714 45.38 -25.25 -47.80
CA ALA A 714 45.61 -24.03 -47.02
C ALA A 714 46.85 -23.22 -47.44
N GLU A 715 47.77 -23.82 -48.20
CA GLU A 715 48.96 -23.17 -48.75
C GLU A 715 48.71 -22.41 -50.06
N ASN A 716 47.51 -22.52 -50.65
CA ASN A 716 47.15 -21.78 -51.84
C ASN A 716 47.04 -20.27 -51.55
N ALA A 717 47.64 -19.42 -52.39
CA ALA A 717 47.70 -17.98 -52.18
C ALA A 717 46.31 -17.32 -52.01
N THR A 718 45.33 -17.67 -52.84
CA THR A 718 43.96 -17.14 -52.76
C THR A 718 43.29 -17.52 -51.43
N ILE A 719 43.45 -18.77 -50.99
CA ILE A 719 42.94 -19.23 -49.68
C ILE A 719 43.66 -18.49 -48.55
N GLN A 720 44.99 -18.34 -48.62
CA GLN A 720 45.77 -17.64 -47.60
C GLN A 720 45.37 -16.17 -47.46
N GLU A 721 45.16 -15.47 -48.58
CA GLU A 721 44.73 -14.07 -48.57
C GLU A 721 43.34 -13.92 -47.92
N GLY A 722 42.39 -14.81 -48.25
CA GLY A 722 41.07 -14.82 -47.62
C GLY A 722 41.09 -15.16 -46.13
N VAL A 723 41.89 -16.16 -45.74
CA VAL A 723 42.11 -16.51 -44.33
C VAL A 723 42.76 -15.37 -43.57
N ASN A 724 43.78 -14.72 -44.13
CA ASN A 724 44.43 -13.57 -43.51
C ASN A 724 43.46 -12.41 -43.32
N TRP A 725 42.60 -12.15 -44.30
CA TRP A 725 41.56 -11.13 -44.18
C TRP A 725 40.57 -11.46 -43.05
N LEU A 726 40.08 -12.71 -42.97
CA LEU A 726 39.24 -13.15 -41.85
C LEU A 726 39.94 -12.97 -40.50
N ILE A 727 41.24 -13.27 -40.43
CA ILE A 727 42.03 -13.06 -39.22
C ILE A 727 42.07 -11.57 -38.83
N GLU A 728 42.19 -10.66 -39.80
CA GLU A 728 42.24 -9.20 -39.59
C GLU A 728 40.90 -8.57 -39.24
N GLN A 729 39.77 -9.12 -39.72
CA GLN A 729 38.43 -8.55 -39.48
C GLN A 729 37.86 -8.78 -38.09
N TYR A 730 38.57 -9.52 -37.25
CA TYR A 730 38.07 -9.84 -35.93
C TYR A 730 37.98 -8.60 -35.07
N GLU A 731 36.74 -8.24 -34.79
CA GLU A 731 36.38 -6.97 -34.18
C GLU A 731 36.87 -6.86 -32.73
N SER A 732 37.06 -5.61 -32.29
CA SER A 732 37.22 -5.23 -30.89
C SER A 732 36.01 -5.76 -30.08
N GLY A 733 36.20 -6.86 -29.35
CA GLY A 733 35.14 -7.51 -28.57
C GLY A 733 35.02 -9.00 -28.84
N GLY A 734 35.60 -9.45 -29.95
CA GLY A 734 35.66 -10.84 -30.37
C GLY A 734 34.42 -11.26 -31.14
N GLY A 735 34.51 -11.30 -32.47
CA GLY A 735 33.43 -11.69 -33.37
C GLY A 735 33.75 -11.32 -34.81
N TRP A 736 32.85 -11.68 -35.72
CA TRP A 736 32.89 -11.31 -37.13
C TRP A 736 31.53 -10.75 -37.58
N GLY A 737 31.07 -9.68 -36.93
CA GLY A 737 29.77 -9.06 -37.17
C GLY A 737 28.60 -9.72 -36.45
N TYR A 738 28.16 -10.92 -36.88
CA TYR A 738 27.02 -11.63 -36.25
C TYR A 738 27.32 -13.11 -36.01
N THR A 739 26.45 -13.79 -35.26
CA THR A 739 26.58 -15.21 -34.86
C THR A 739 26.84 -16.13 -36.06
N TRP A 740 26.08 -15.97 -37.15
CA TRP A 740 26.24 -16.81 -38.34
C TRP A 740 27.52 -16.52 -39.15
N ALA A 741 27.90 -15.26 -39.31
CA ALA A 741 29.18 -14.89 -39.92
C ALA A 741 30.36 -15.41 -39.08
N SER A 742 30.24 -15.36 -37.75
CA SER A 742 31.24 -15.89 -36.83
C SER A 742 31.37 -17.41 -36.94
N GLN A 743 30.27 -18.17 -37.11
CA GLN A 743 30.38 -19.62 -37.25
C GLN A 743 31.12 -20.03 -38.53
N VAL A 744 30.84 -19.38 -39.68
CA VAL A 744 31.50 -19.72 -40.95
C VAL A 744 32.95 -19.25 -40.98
N ALA A 745 33.27 -18.10 -40.37
CA ALA A 745 34.65 -17.65 -40.23
C ALA A 745 35.48 -18.67 -39.43
N ILE A 746 34.95 -19.15 -38.30
CA ILE A 746 35.65 -20.15 -37.47
C ILE A 746 35.77 -21.48 -38.24
N ASP A 747 34.75 -21.90 -38.98
CA ASP A 747 34.81 -23.11 -39.82
C ASP A 747 35.89 -23.02 -40.91
N ALA A 748 35.96 -21.88 -41.59
CA ALA A 748 37.02 -21.59 -42.55
C ALA A 748 38.41 -21.61 -41.89
N LEU A 749 38.55 -21.10 -40.66
CA LEU A 749 39.79 -21.17 -39.90
C LEU A 749 40.13 -22.60 -39.44
N ILE A 750 39.16 -23.47 -39.18
CA ILE A 750 39.43 -24.88 -38.84
C ILE A 750 40.02 -25.61 -40.06
N HIS A 751 39.43 -25.40 -41.24
CA HIS A 751 39.75 -26.20 -42.43
C HIS A 751 40.84 -25.61 -43.33
N CYS A 752 40.95 -24.28 -43.40
CA CYS A 752 41.74 -23.60 -44.41
C CYS A 752 42.91 -22.79 -43.84
N GLN A 753 43.05 -22.73 -42.52
CA GLN A 753 44.14 -22.01 -41.87
C GLN A 753 45.46 -22.78 -41.97
N PRO A 754 46.57 -22.15 -42.39
CA PRO A 754 47.88 -22.78 -42.38
C PRO A 754 48.30 -23.22 -40.97
N THR A 755 48.93 -24.40 -40.87
CA THR A 755 49.38 -24.98 -39.59
C THR A 755 50.81 -24.58 -39.19
N GLU A 756 51.53 -23.81 -40.03
CA GLU A 756 52.87 -23.33 -39.72
C GLU A 756 52.86 -22.14 -38.75
N VAL A 757 53.69 -22.23 -37.71
CA VAL A 757 53.83 -21.20 -36.67
C VAL A 757 54.86 -20.17 -37.13
N VAL A 758 54.43 -18.91 -37.28
CA VAL A 758 55.29 -17.80 -37.71
C VAL A 758 56.23 -17.39 -36.57
N THR A 759 57.53 -17.41 -36.82
CA THR A 759 58.52 -17.06 -35.79
C THR A 759 58.90 -15.58 -35.89
N GLY A 760 58.78 -14.84 -34.79
CA GLY A 760 59.29 -13.48 -34.72
C GLY A 760 59.30 -12.86 -33.32
N GLU A 761 60.20 -11.90 -33.15
CA GLU A 761 60.38 -11.11 -31.94
C GLU A 761 59.67 -9.76 -32.09
N VAL A 762 58.63 -9.54 -31.28
CA VAL A 762 57.80 -8.34 -31.33
C VAL A 762 58.08 -7.45 -30.12
N LYS A 763 58.41 -6.19 -30.40
CA LYS A 763 58.53 -5.14 -29.40
C LYS A 763 57.21 -4.37 -29.32
N ILE A 764 56.71 -4.20 -28.09
CA ILE A 764 55.46 -3.49 -27.82
C ILE A 764 55.74 -2.27 -26.93
N ALA A 765 55.18 -1.13 -27.35
CA ALA A 765 55.15 0.10 -26.57
C ALA A 765 53.73 0.66 -26.52
N ILE A 766 53.36 1.26 -25.39
CA ILE A 766 52.12 2.01 -25.23
C ILE A 766 52.48 3.47 -24.99
N ASP A 767 51.89 4.38 -25.76
CA ASP A 767 52.19 5.83 -25.75
C ASP A 767 53.68 6.17 -25.91
N GLY A 768 54.41 5.31 -26.64
CA GLY A 768 55.86 5.43 -26.84
C GLY A 768 56.72 4.85 -25.71
N GLU A 769 56.12 4.48 -24.57
CA GLU A 769 56.81 3.82 -23.47
C GLU A 769 56.93 2.30 -23.73
N PRO A 770 58.15 1.74 -23.74
CA PRO A 770 58.35 0.31 -23.94
C PRO A 770 57.70 -0.50 -22.81
N ILE A 771 56.72 -1.33 -23.14
CA ILE A 771 56.10 -2.23 -22.16
C ILE A 771 56.90 -3.51 -22.09
N VAL A 772 57.11 -4.14 -23.25
CA VAL A 772 57.64 -5.49 -23.28
C VAL A 772 58.11 -5.94 -24.67
N THR A 773 58.99 -6.93 -24.73
CA THR A 773 59.48 -7.55 -25.97
C THR A 773 59.37 -9.06 -25.83
N PHE A 774 58.75 -9.72 -26.80
CA PHE A 774 58.49 -11.16 -26.74
C PHE A 774 58.81 -11.86 -28.05
N MET A 775 59.28 -13.09 -27.91
CA MET A 775 59.52 -14.01 -29.00
C MET A 775 58.35 -14.98 -29.09
N VAL A 776 57.63 -14.97 -30.22
CA VAL A 776 56.65 -16.01 -30.56
C VAL A 776 57.25 -16.98 -31.58
N ASN A 777 57.02 -18.28 -31.39
CA ASN A 777 57.55 -19.36 -32.23
C ASN A 777 56.77 -20.66 -32.01
N ALA A 778 57.17 -21.75 -32.68
CA ALA A 778 56.53 -23.06 -32.56
C ALA A 778 56.40 -23.61 -31.13
N THR A 779 57.32 -23.26 -30.22
CA THR A 779 57.30 -23.72 -28.82
C THR A 779 56.49 -22.79 -27.93
N ASN A 780 56.49 -21.49 -28.23
CA ASN A 780 55.71 -20.46 -27.52
C ASN A 780 54.88 -19.66 -28.53
N PRO A 781 53.79 -20.23 -29.06
CA PRO A 781 52.99 -19.60 -30.12
C PRO A 781 52.14 -18.43 -29.61
N ARG A 782 51.98 -18.32 -28.28
CA ARG A 782 51.21 -17.28 -27.59
C ARG A 782 52.00 -16.76 -26.39
N PHE A 783 51.93 -15.46 -26.19
CA PHE A 783 52.41 -14.79 -24.99
C PHE A 783 51.31 -13.88 -24.44
N GLU A 784 51.10 -13.87 -23.11
CA GLU A 784 50.19 -12.95 -22.42
C GLU A 784 50.95 -12.18 -21.34
N HIS A 785 50.89 -10.85 -21.42
CA HIS A 785 51.51 -9.93 -20.46
C HIS A 785 50.42 -9.12 -19.77
N THR A 786 50.17 -9.38 -18.50
CA THR A 786 49.38 -8.45 -17.68
C THR A 786 50.29 -7.32 -17.21
N LEU A 787 49.88 -6.07 -17.41
CA LEU A 787 50.64 -4.91 -16.95
C LEU A 787 50.84 -4.99 -15.43
N THR A 788 52.07 -4.70 -14.96
CA THR A 788 52.35 -4.60 -13.52
C THR A 788 51.66 -3.37 -12.92
N SER A 789 51.55 -3.30 -11.59
CA SER A 789 50.97 -2.12 -10.91
C SER A 789 51.66 -0.80 -11.30
N ASP A 790 52.98 -0.80 -11.50
CA ASP A 790 53.73 0.39 -11.95
C ASP A 790 53.43 0.75 -13.42
N GLN A 791 53.36 -0.26 -14.29
CA GLN A 791 52.99 -0.07 -15.71
C GLN A 791 51.55 0.42 -15.85
N MET A 792 50.63 -0.16 -15.05
CA MET A 792 49.24 0.27 -14.97
C MET A 792 49.12 1.69 -14.41
N GLY A 793 49.83 2.02 -13.34
CA GLY A 793 49.87 3.38 -12.79
C GLY A 793 50.40 4.40 -13.80
N THR A 794 51.38 3.99 -14.63
CA THR A 794 51.88 4.80 -15.75
C THR A 794 50.82 4.96 -16.84
N LEU A 795 50.20 3.87 -17.29
CA LEU A 795 49.10 3.89 -18.26
C LEU A 795 47.98 4.85 -17.80
N MET A 796 47.53 4.71 -16.55
CA MET A 796 46.48 5.55 -15.96
C MET A 796 46.93 7.00 -15.67
N ALA A 797 48.22 7.33 -15.73
CA ALA A 797 48.69 8.70 -15.57
C ALA A 797 48.81 9.48 -16.89
N TYR A 798 49.02 8.76 -18.01
CA TYR A 798 49.24 9.32 -19.34
C TYR A 798 48.01 9.08 -20.25
N GLY A 799 48.21 8.98 -21.57
CA GLY A 799 47.15 8.97 -22.58
C GLY A 799 46.72 10.36 -23.04
N ARG A 800 46.20 10.43 -24.27
CA ARG A 800 45.63 11.65 -24.83
C ARG A 800 44.19 11.78 -24.35
N VAL A 801 43.84 12.89 -23.69
CA VAL A 801 42.45 13.21 -23.35
C VAL A 801 41.64 13.32 -24.65
N VAL A 802 40.65 12.44 -24.78
CA VAL A 802 39.72 12.43 -25.92
C VAL A 802 38.47 13.22 -25.57
N ARG A 803 37.96 13.06 -24.33
CA ARG A 803 36.82 13.82 -23.83
C ARG A 803 36.82 13.97 -22.31
N PRO A 804 36.25 15.07 -21.77
CA PRO A 804 35.96 15.21 -20.35
C PRO A 804 34.66 14.47 -19.95
N ILE A 805 34.49 14.21 -18.64
CA ILE A 805 33.33 13.57 -18.01
C ILE A 805 32.80 14.50 -16.92
N GLU A 806 31.70 15.16 -17.20
CA GLU A 806 31.16 16.21 -16.34
C GLU A 806 30.61 15.67 -15.00
N ALA A 807 30.02 14.46 -15.01
CA ALA A 807 29.42 13.83 -13.83
C ALA A 807 30.42 13.54 -12.70
N SER A 808 31.71 13.40 -13.01
CA SER A 808 32.81 13.31 -12.03
C SER A 808 33.11 14.64 -11.30
N GLY A 809 32.20 15.62 -11.31
CA GLY A 809 32.44 16.97 -10.77
C GLY A 809 33.44 17.77 -11.61
N GLY A 810 33.47 17.51 -12.92
CA GLY A 810 34.32 18.20 -13.90
C GLY A 810 35.79 17.77 -13.93
N LYS A 811 36.17 16.65 -13.29
CA LYS A 811 37.54 16.13 -13.26
C LYS A 811 37.75 14.80 -13.99
N GLY A 812 36.67 14.14 -14.41
CA GLY A 812 36.79 12.85 -15.10
C GLY A 812 37.15 13.01 -16.58
N GLU A 813 37.81 12.02 -17.16
CA GLU A 813 38.30 12.02 -18.54
C GLU A 813 38.21 10.62 -19.17
N VAL A 814 37.94 10.56 -20.48
CA VAL A 814 38.27 9.38 -21.30
C VAL A 814 39.59 9.66 -22.00
N ARG A 815 40.55 8.75 -21.84
CA ARG A 815 41.88 8.87 -22.43
C ARG A 815 42.12 7.77 -23.43
N SER A 816 42.74 8.11 -24.55
CA SER A 816 43.14 7.17 -25.59
C SER A 816 44.63 6.92 -25.52
N HIS A 817 44.98 5.66 -25.68
CA HIS A 817 46.35 5.15 -25.68
C HIS A 817 46.66 4.53 -27.05
N SER A 818 47.88 4.75 -27.52
CA SER A 818 48.38 4.14 -28.75
C SER A 818 49.32 2.99 -28.41
N LEU A 819 48.95 1.78 -28.82
CA LEU A 819 49.84 0.62 -28.78
C LEU A 819 50.52 0.48 -30.14
N THR A 820 51.85 0.41 -30.12
CA THR A 820 52.68 0.16 -31.30
C THR A 820 53.40 -1.18 -31.13
N ALA A 821 53.34 -1.98 -32.19
CA ALA A 821 53.98 -3.29 -32.29
C ALA A 821 54.92 -3.32 -33.50
N ALA A 822 56.18 -3.71 -33.28
CA ALA A 822 57.17 -3.82 -34.35
C ALA A 822 57.91 -5.16 -34.27
N ILE A 823 57.97 -5.89 -35.39
CA ILE A 823 58.84 -7.04 -35.54
C ILE A 823 60.28 -6.54 -35.60
N THR A 824 61.12 -7.05 -34.70
CA THR A 824 62.55 -6.75 -34.63
C THR A 824 63.40 -7.84 -35.28
N SER A 825 62.88 -9.07 -35.34
CA SER A 825 63.45 -10.19 -36.11
C SER A 825 62.37 -11.24 -36.43
N GLY A 826 62.46 -11.92 -37.57
CA GLY A 826 61.50 -12.96 -37.98
C GLY A 826 60.49 -12.51 -39.04
N ASN A 827 59.42 -13.28 -39.23
CA ASN A 827 58.37 -13.04 -40.23
C ASN A 827 57.01 -12.87 -39.54
N GLY A 828 56.09 -12.16 -40.18
CA GLY A 828 54.68 -12.06 -39.76
C GLY A 828 53.72 -12.71 -40.77
N PRO A 829 52.40 -12.62 -40.55
CA PRO A 829 51.74 -11.77 -39.55
C PRO A 829 51.83 -12.34 -38.13
N ILE A 830 52.19 -11.49 -37.16
CA ILE A 830 52.06 -11.75 -35.71
C ILE A 830 50.95 -10.84 -35.20
N LEU A 831 49.97 -11.41 -34.50
CA LEU A 831 48.87 -10.64 -33.94
C LEU A 831 49.27 -10.08 -32.59
N VAL A 832 48.89 -8.83 -32.35
CA VAL A 832 49.02 -8.16 -31.07
C VAL A 832 47.68 -7.59 -30.68
N SER A 833 47.18 -7.97 -29.52
CA SER A 833 45.96 -7.41 -28.96
C SER A 833 46.17 -6.85 -27.57
N VAL A 834 45.28 -5.93 -27.20
CA VAL A 834 45.11 -5.40 -25.87
C VAL A 834 43.72 -5.73 -25.37
N ASP A 835 43.64 -6.13 -24.11
CA ASP A 835 42.39 -6.32 -23.37
C ASP A 835 42.51 -5.53 -22.06
N HIS A 836 41.88 -4.35 -22.06
CA HIS A 836 41.76 -3.51 -20.90
C HIS A 836 40.38 -3.72 -20.26
N SER A 837 40.31 -3.77 -18.93
CA SER A 837 39.07 -3.72 -18.18
C SER A 837 39.26 -2.88 -16.92
N GLN A 838 38.21 -2.19 -16.51
CA GLN A 838 38.19 -1.38 -15.30
C GLN A 838 36.75 -1.21 -14.80
N SER A 839 36.61 -0.78 -13.55
CA SER A 839 35.33 -0.44 -12.95
C SER A 839 35.26 1.04 -12.59
N ALA A 840 34.08 1.62 -12.72
CA ALA A 840 33.81 3.03 -12.40
C ALA A 840 32.41 3.22 -11.81
N PRO A 841 32.23 4.07 -10.78
CA PRO A 841 30.91 4.41 -10.24
C PRO A 841 29.98 5.04 -11.28
N VAL A 842 28.71 4.61 -11.30
CA VAL A 842 27.67 5.11 -12.21
C VAL A 842 27.43 6.61 -12.06
N ASN A 843 27.57 7.14 -10.85
CA ASN A 843 27.37 8.56 -10.58
C ASN A 843 28.57 9.44 -10.97
N GLU A 844 29.71 8.84 -11.34
CA GLU A 844 30.90 9.57 -11.77
C GLU A 844 31.10 9.55 -13.30
N ILE A 845 30.33 8.73 -14.02
CA ILE A 845 30.31 8.66 -15.48
C ILE A 845 29.22 9.57 -16.04
N ASP A 846 29.44 10.16 -17.23
CA ASP A 846 28.49 11.09 -17.83
C ASP A 846 27.29 10.38 -18.49
N GLY A 847 26.22 11.13 -18.76
CA GLY A 847 25.02 10.61 -19.43
C GLY A 847 25.26 10.03 -20.83
N LYS A 848 26.40 10.34 -21.49
CA LYS A 848 26.77 9.69 -22.76
C LYS A 848 27.28 8.28 -22.55
N ILE A 849 28.03 8.03 -21.46
CA ILE A 849 28.45 6.69 -21.05
C ILE A 849 27.23 5.99 -20.47
N GLN A 850 26.66 6.52 -19.38
CA GLN A 850 25.54 5.95 -18.65
C GLN A 850 24.30 5.65 -19.52
N GLY A 851 24.01 6.52 -20.50
CA GLY A 851 22.90 6.36 -21.45
C GLY A 851 23.32 5.85 -22.82
N SER A 852 24.56 5.35 -22.97
CA SER A 852 24.97 4.70 -24.21
C SER A 852 24.09 3.46 -24.44
N ARG A 853 23.59 3.28 -25.66
CA ARG A 853 22.80 2.10 -26.05
C ARG A 853 23.60 0.79 -25.92
N LEU A 854 24.93 0.90 -25.82
CA LEU A 854 25.87 -0.19 -25.56
C LEU A 854 26.08 -0.48 -24.07
N ILE A 855 25.62 0.40 -23.17
CA ILE A 855 25.46 0.11 -21.75
C ILE A 855 24.15 -0.64 -21.59
N GLN A 856 24.25 -1.97 -21.59
CA GLN A 856 23.13 -2.88 -21.66
C GLN A 856 22.69 -3.38 -20.28
N SER A 857 22.59 -2.51 -19.26
CA SER A 857 22.08 -2.92 -17.94
C SER A 857 20.75 -2.24 -17.59
N PHE A 858 19.81 -3.02 -17.04
CA PHE A 858 18.66 -2.46 -16.35
C PHE A 858 19.20 -1.76 -15.11
N GLY A 859 18.84 -0.49 -14.89
CA GLY A 859 19.28 0.31 -13.73
C GLY A 859 18.87 -0.25 -12.35
N TYR A 860 18.44 -1.50 -12.31
CA TYR A 860 17.96 -2.30 -11.19
C TYR A 860 18.91 -3.44 -10.78
N GLU A 861 20.15 -3.51 -11.32
CA GLU A 861 21.16 -4.44 -10.77
C GLU A 861 21.66 -3.95 -9.40
N GLU A 862 20.79 -3.93 -8.38
CA GLU A 862 21.21 -3.98 -6.97
C GLU A 862 21.78 -5.34 -6.58
N GLU A 863 21.66 -6.33 -7.47
CA GLU A 863 22.09 -7.70 -7.23
C GLU A 863 23.50 -8.01 -7.73
N ALA A 864 24.37 -8.28 -6.76
CA ALA A 864 25.52 -9.18 -6.84
C ALA A 864 26.67 -8.98 -7.84
N GLY A 865 26.51 -8.23 -8.93
CA GLY A 865 27.54 -7.95 -9.91
C GLY A 865 27.97 -6.48 -9.93
N LEU A 866 29.20 -6.22 -10.41
CA LEU A 866 29.41 -4.97 -11.15
C LEU A 866 28.35 -4.92 -12.25
N LEU A 867 27.76 -3.76 -12.54
CA LEU A 867 26.95 -3.56 -13.75
C LEU A 867 27.82 -4.01 -14.93
N GLN A 868 27.58 -5.21 -15.44
CA GLN A 868 28.48 -5.81 -16.43
C GLN A 868 28.12 -5.26 -17.79
N VAL A 869 28.80 -4.19 -18.17
CA VAL A 869 28.80 -3.70 -19.53
C VAL A 869 29.97 -4.34 -20.25
N SER A 870 29.70 -5.37 -21.04
CA SER A 870 30.69 -5.88 -21.99
C SER A 870 30.67 -5.02 -23.25
N THR A 871 31.13 -3.77 -23.19
CA THR A 871 31.38 -2.96 -24.40
C THR A 871 32.69 -2.18 -24.32
N ASP A 872 33.34 -2.08 -25.49
CA ASP A 872 34.61 -1.40 -25.67
C ASP A 872 34.49 0.12 -25.42
N ILE A 873 35.31 0.70 -24.54
CA ILE A 873 35.44 2.15 -24.28
C ILE A 873 35.77 2.89 -25.59
N GLY A 874 36.34 2.20 -26.59
CA GLY A 874 36.50 2.63 -27.98
C GLY A 874 35.19 3.12 -28.62
N ILE A 875 34.09 2.39 -28.41
CA ILE A 875 32.76 2.71 -28.96
C ILE A 875 32.11 3.88 -28.20
N LEU A 876 32.64 4.23 -27.03
CA LEU A 876 32.26 5.41 -26.25
C LEU A 876 33.04 6.69 -26.65
N SER A 877 33.78 6.67 -27.76
CA SER A 877 34.46 7.84 -28.35
C SER A 877 33.71 8.39 -29.57
N ASP A 878 33.87 9.68 -29.89
CA ASP A 878 33.14 10.42 -30.95
C ASP A 878 33.37 9.90 -32.40
N ALA A 879 33.82 8.65 -32.60
CA ALA A 879 33.88 8.03 -33.91
C ALA A 879 32.45 7.70 -34.39
N PRO A 880 32.09 8.02 -35.65
CA PRO A 880 30.80 7.69 -36.24
C PRO A 880 30.75 6.20 -36.61
N LEU A 881 30.85 5.34 -35.61
CA LEU A 881 30.61 3.89 -35.73
C LEU A 881 29.21 3.51 -35.23
N VAL A 882 28.50 4.42 -34.57
CA VAL A 882 27.05 4.33 -34.37
C VAL A 882 26.38 4.81 -35.66
N GLN A 883 25.58 3.96 -36.30
CA GLN A 883 24.85 4.31 -37.53
C GLN A 883 24.23 5.71 -37.41
N GLU A 884 24.46 6.60 -38.39
CA GLU A 884 23.93 7.99 -38.39
C GLU A 884 22.38 8.05 -38.32
N ASN A 885 21.67 6.92 -38.46
CA ASN A 885 20.21 6.80 -38.49
C ASN A 885 19.61 5.88 -37.39
N SER A 886 20.12 5.92 -36.16
CA SER A 886 19.60 5.10 -35.07
C SER A 886 18.10 5.37 -34.77
N ASN A 887 17.30 4.32 -34.58
CA ASN A 887 15.84 4.44 -34.41
C ASN A 887 15.48 5.09 -33.05
N THR A 888 14.29 5.68 -32.96
CA THR A 888 13.72 6.19 -31.70
C THR A 888 12.40 5.48 -31.45
N TYR A 889 12.15 5.13 -30.17
CA TYR A 889 10.96 4.39 -29.76
C TYR A 889 10.15 5.22 -28.77
N ASP A 890 8.85 5.33 -29.03
CA ASP A 890 7.88 5.83 -28.08
C ASP A 890 7.28 4.65 -27.34
N VAL A 891 7.44 4.60 -26.01
CA VAL A 891 7.08 3.46 -25.17
C VAL A 891 6.14 3.88 -24.06
N GLY A 892 4.98 3.24 -23.99
CA GLY A 892 4.03 3.37 -22.89
C GLY A 892 3.96 2.08 -22.07
N ILE A 893 3.88 2.21 -20.74
CA ILE A 893 3.66 1.08 -19.83
C ILE A 893 2.49 1.44 -18.92
N THR A 894 1.48 0.58 -18.87
CA THR A 894 0.30 0.77 -18.02
C THR A 894 -0.10 -0.56 -17.38
N SER A 895 -0.89 -0.49 -16.29
CA SER A 895 -1.43 -1.68 -15.64
C SER A 895 -2.88 -1.48 -15.19
N THR A 896 -3.57 -2.59 -14.93
CA THR A 896 -4.75 -2.59 -14.06
C THR A 896 -4.34 -2.33 -12.60
N GLU A 897 -5.32 -2.13 -11.72
CA GLU A 897 -5.06 -2.05 -10.27
C GLU A 897 -4.22 -3.24 -9.79
N MET A 898 -3.17 -2.95 -9.02
CA MET A 898 -2.24 -3.95 -8.51
C MET A 898 -2.52 -4.20 -7.03
N VAL A 899 -2.73 -5.47 -6.67
CA VAL A 899 -2.89 -5.93 -5.29
C VAL A 899 -1.86 -7.03 -5.01
N ALA A 900 -1.18 -6.95 -3.88
CA ALA A 900 -0.17 -7.93 -3.49
C ALA A 900 -0.76 -9.35 -3.47
N GLY A 901 -0.11 -10.28 -4.17
CA GLY A 901 -0.55 -11.68 -4.30
C GLY A 901 -1.64 -11.93 -5.35
N GLU A 902 -2.14 -10.90 -6.05
CA GLU A 902 -3.20 -11.04 -7.07
C GLU A 902 -2.70 -10.75 -8.49
N LYS A 903 -3.41 -11.27 -9.51
CA LYS A 903 -3.06 -11.04 -10.92
C LYS A 903 -3.45 -9.62 -11.35
N ALA A 904 -2.50 -8.88 -11.90
CA ALA A 904 -2.71 -7.59 -12.56
C ALA A 904 -2.31 -7.68 -14.04
N GLY A 905 -3.13 -7.08 -14.91
CA GLY A 905 -2.84 -6.98 -16.33
C GLY A 905 -1.89 -5.82 -16.60
N VAL A 906 -0.86 -6.06 -17.41
CA VAL A 906 0.12 -5.09 -17.87
C VAL A 906 0.00 -4.94 -19.38
N THR A 907 0.00 -3.69 -19.84
CA THR A 907 -0.02 -3.35 -21.26
C THR A 907 1.17 -2.47 -21.58
N ILE A 908 1.99 -2.91 -22.54
CA ILE A 908 3.11 -2.16 -23.10
C ILE A 908 2.73 -1.74 -24.52
N THR A 909 2.90 -0.45 -24.84
CA THR A 909 2.81 0.05 -26.21
C THR A 909 4.18 0.48 -26.70
N VAL A 910 4.51 0.16 -27.95
CA VAL A 910 5.78 0.55 -28.58
C VAL A 910 5.53 1.06 -29.99
N ARG A 911 6.19 2.15 -30.36
CA ARG A 911 6.17 2.68 -31.73
C ARG A 911 7.56 3.11 -32.16
N SER A 912 8.04 2.59 -33.29
CA SER A 912 9.29 3.01 -33.93
C SER A 912 9.07 4.24 -34.81
N GLU A 913 9.95 5.24 -34.77
CA GLU A 913 9.71 6.53 -35.43
C GLU A 913 10.46 6.71 -36.76
N LYS A 914 11.66 6.14 -36.90
CA LYS A 914 12.56 6.47 -38.03
C LYS A 914 12.60 5.40 -39.11
N GLU A 915 12.67 4.13 -38.74
CA GLU A 915 12.82 2.99 -39.65
C GLU A 915 11.95 1.81 -39.19
N ASN A 916 11.75 0.84 -40.07
CA ASN A 916 11.21 -0.47 -39.67
C ASN A 916 12.22 -1.17 -38.74
N VAL A 917 11.72 -1.95 -37.79
CA VAL A 917 12.57 -2.69 -36.86
C VAL A 917 12.33 -4.18 -37.06
N TYR A 918 13.38 -4.94 -37.36
CA TYR A 918 13.27 -6.37 -37.62
C TYR A 918 13.70 -7.16 -36.39
N SER A 919 12.94 -8.19 -36.03
CA SER A 919 13.18 -9.01 -34.84
C SER A 919 13.45 -8.21 -33.54
N PRO A 920 12.60 -7.24 -33.17
CA PRO A 920 12.73 -6.54 -31.90
C PRO A 920 12.40 -7.47 -30.74
N MET A 921 13.16 -7.32 -29.67
CA MET A 921 13.00 -8.05 -28.43
C MET A 921 12.81 -7.08 -27.27
N ILE A 922 11.80 -7.34 -26.45
CA ILE A 922 11.53 -6.62 -25.20
C ILE A 922 11.93 -7.55 -24.06
N GLU A 923 12.84 -7.12 -23.20
CA GLU A 923 13.23 -7.83 -21.99
C GLU A 923 12.75 -7.07 -20.77
N ILE A 924 12.15 -7.79 -19.83
CA ILE A 924 11.53 -7.27 -18.61
C ILE A 924 12.04 -8.10 -17.43
N PRO A 925 12.90 -7.56 -16.56
CA PRO A 925 13.35 -8.25 -15.36
C PRO A 925 12.18 -8.59 -14.44
N ILE A 926 12.13 -9.81 -13.93
CA ILE A 926 11.09 -10.24 -12.98
C ILE A 926 11.58 -9.93 -11.56
N ALA A 927 11.39 -8.66 -11.15
CA ALA A 927 11.75 -8.13 -9.84
C ALA A 927 10.49 -7.64 -9.10
N GLY A 928 10.29 -8.02 -7.84
CA GLY A 928 9.11 -7.62 -7.05
C GLY A 928 7.77 -8.23 -7.47
N PHE A 929 7.70 -8.95 -8.59
CA PHE A 929 6.53 -9.70 -9.05
C PHE A 929 6.87 -11.14 -9.46
N SER A 930 5.84 -11.91 -9.79
CA SER A 930 5.94 -13.20 -10.44
C SER A 930 5.20 -13.17 -11.77
N PHE A 931 5.77 -13.85 -12.76
CA PHE A 931 5.13 -14.08 -14.06
C PHE A 931 4.73 -15.55 -14.15
N ASP A 932 3.47 -15.81 -14.49
CA ASP A 932 2.97 -17.18 -14.63
C ASP A 932 3.41 -17.71 -16.01
N ASN A 933 4.33 -18.67 -16.05
CA ASN A 933 4.84 -19.27 -17.30
C ASN A 933 3.76 -19.96 -18.16
N ALA A 934 2.57 -20.23 -17.60
CA ALA A 934 1.43 -20.73 -18.37
C ALA A 934 0.63 -19.60 -19.06
N SER A 935 0.96 -18.34 -18.82
CA SER A 935 0.29 -17.17 -19.39
C SER A 935 0.55 -17.06 -20.90
N THR A 936 -0.40 -16.49 -21.64
CA THR A 936 -0.16 -16.01 -23.00
C THR A 936 0.25 -14.54 -22.96
N VAL A 937 1.36 -14.19 -23.59
CA VAL A 937 1.61 -12.80 -24.01
C VAL A 937 0.82 -12.58 -25.31
N LEU A 938 0.04 -11.52 -25.38
CA LEU A 938 -0.66 -11.12 -26.59
C LEU A 938 0.11 -10.00 -27.28
N GLU A 939 0.37 -10.13 -28.57
CA GLU A 939 0.93 -9.11 -29.44
C GLU A 939 -0.17 -8.65 -30.41
N ASN A 940 -0.58 -7.39 -30.33
CA ASN A 940 -1.69 -6.80 -31.11
C ASN A 940 -2.99 -7.63 -31.06
N GLY A 941 -3.25 -8.28 -29.91
CA GLY A 941 -4.43 -9.13 -29.69
C GLY A 941 -4.28 -10.58 -30.17
N GLU A 942 -3.18 -10.93 -30.84
CA GLU A 942 -2.84 -12.29 -31.26
C GLU A 942 -1.80 -12.91 -30.31
N ARG A 943 -1.61 -14.23 -30.37
CA ARG A 943 -0.63 -14.89 -29.49
C ARG A 943 0.80 -14.49 -29.87
N GLY A 944 1.47 -13.73 -29.00
CA GLY A 944 2.87 -13.33 -29.13
C GLY A 944 3.85 -14.41 -28.66
N ALA A 945 5.09 -14.35 -29.15
CA ALA A 945 6.17 -15.22 -28.71
C ALA A 945 6.85 -14.62 -27.47
N PHE A 946 7.08 -15.44 -26.44
CA PHE A 946 7.83 -15.03 -25.27
C PHE A 946 8.59 -16.20 -24.63
N GLU A 947 9.63 -15.90 -23.88
CA GLU A 947 10.37 -16.85 -23.04
C GLU A 947 10.66 -16.22 -21.67
N VAL A 948 10.73 -17.03 -20.61
CA VAL A 948 11.24 -16.59 -19.29
C VAL A 948 12.57 -17.28 -19.04
N LEU A 949 13.63 -16.50 -19.01
CA LEU A 949 15.02 -16.97 -19.03
C LEU A 949 15.85 -16.18 -18.01
N SER A 950 17.08 -16.61 -17.70
CA SER A 950 18.02 -15.75 -16.96
C SER A 950 18.22 -14.43 -17.70
N GLY A 951 18.23 -13.31 -16.96
CA GLY A 951 18.46 -11.99 -17.52
C GLY A 951 19.79 -11.89 -18.26
N THR A 952 19.87 -10.98 -19.23
CA THR A 952 21.07 -10.81 -20.06
C THR A 952 22.21 -10.04 -19.38
N THR A 953 21.95 -9.55 -18.17
CA THR A 953 22.84 -8.61 -17.47
C THR A 953 23.29 -9.16 -16.10
N GLY A 954 22.74 -10.31 -15.68
CA GLY A 954 23.09 -11.00 -14.45
C GLY A 954 22.36 -12.35 -14.32
N ASN A 955 22.96 -13.30 -13.60
CA ASN A 955 22.47 -14.68 -13.52
C ASN A 955 21.39 -14.91 -12.45
N ASP A 956 21.10 -13.92 -11.61
CA ASP A 956 20.39 -14.18 -10.36
C ASP A 956 18.85 -14.11 -10.54
N HIS A 957 18.35 -13.35 -11.52
CA HIS A 957 16.91 -13.14 -11.73
C HIS A 957 16.42 -13.50 -13.13
N PRO A 958 15.27 -14.22 -13.25
CA PRO A 958 14.67 -14.45 -14.55
C PRO A 958 14.10 -13.15 -15.12
N SER A 959 14.14 -13.02 -16.44
CA SER A 959 13.53 -11.94 -17.22
C SER A 959 12.53 -12.54 -18.20
N LEU A 960 11.43 -11.82 -18.43
CA LEU A 960 10.49 -12.09 -19.50
C LEU A 960 11.01 -11.45 -20.79
N PHE A 961 11.24 -12.28 -21.81
CA PHE A 961 11.63 -11.88 -23.14
C PHE A 961 10.43 -11.98 -24.07
N ILE A 962 9.87 -10.86 -24.50
CA ILE A 962 8.83 -10.81 -25.54
C ILE A 962 9.53 -10.62 -26.88
N GLN A 963 9.20 -11.48 -27.84
CA GLN A 963 9.86 -11.55 -29.14
C GLN A 963 8.84 -11.29 -30.24
N SER A 964 9.12 -10.31 -31.09
CA SER A 964 8.27 -9.95 -32.22
C SER A 964 8.97 -10.23 -33.54
N VAL A 965 8.18 -10.51 -34.57
CA VAL A 965 8.65 -10.73 -35.94
C VAL A 965 9.25 -9.43 -36.52
N GLY A 966 8.65 -8.27 -36.20
CA GLY A 966 9.10 -6.97 -36.68
C GLY A 966 8.06 -5.88 -36.43
N TRP A 967 8.52 -4.63 -36.39
CA TRP A 967 7.70 -3.43 -36.25
C TRP A 967 7.79 -2.58 -37.50
N GLU A 968 6.63 -2.29 -38.09
CA GLU A 968 6.57 -1.31 -39.16
C GLU A 968 6.74 0.10 -38.58
N LYS A 969 7.47 0.94 -39.31
CA LYS A 969 7.69 2.33 -38.95
C LYS A 969 6.37 3.04 -38.68
N ASN A 970 6.28 3.74 -37.56
CA ASN A 970 5.13 4.48 -37.04
C ASN A 970 3.90 3.62 -36.70
N MET A 971 3.99 2.30 -36.77
CA MET A 971 2.93 1.41 -36.29
C MET A 971 3.06 1.24 -34.78
N GLU A 972 1.93 1.37 -34.08
CA GLU A 972 1.86 1.09 -32.64
C GLU A 972 1.68 -0.41 -32.44
N MET A 973 2.57 -0.98 -31.63
CA MET A 973 2.59 -2.38 -31.23
C MET A 973 2.13 -2.46 -29.78
N THR A 974 1.23 -3.39 -29.47
CA THR A 974 0.67 -3.56 -28.13
C THR A 974 1.01 -4.96 -27.60
N TYR A 975 1.52 -5.03 -26.38
CA TYR A 975 1.85 -6.26 -25.67
C TYR A 975 1.07 -6.35 -24.36
N GLU A 976 0.29 -7.41 -24.18
CA GLU A 976 -0.56 -7.60 -23.00
C GLU A 976 -0.24 -8.92 -22.30
N PHE A 977 -0.07 -8.87 -20.97
CA PHE A 977 0.20 -10.04 -20.14
C PHE A 977 -0.17 -9.79 -18.67
N ASN A 978 -0.14 -10.84 -17.85
CA ASN A 978 -0.45 -10.72 -16.41
C ASN A 978 0.81 -10.94 -15.56
N ILE A 979 0.91 -10.17 -14.48
CA ILE A 979 1.90 -10.36 -13.41
C ILE A 979 1.18 -10.51 -12.07
N THR A 980 1.87 -11.03 -11.06
CA THR A 980 1.41 -11.06 -9.67
C THR A 980 2.45 -10.39 -8.77
N PRO A 981 2.21 -9.16 -8.30
CA PRO A 981 3.08 -8.47 -7.35
C PRO A 981 3.24 -9.31 -6.07
N LYS A 982 4.46 -9.36 -5.52
CA LYS A 982 4.75 -10.16 -4.32
C LYS A 982 4.38 -9.44 -3.03
N ASP A 983 4.50 -8.11 -3.02
CA ASP A 983 4.28 -7.27 -1.84
C ASP A 983 3.59 -5.95 -2.22
N HIS A 984 3.08 -5.22 -1.21
CA HIS A 984 2.44 -3.92 -1.34
C HIS A 984 3.46 -2.77 -1.24
N GLY A 985 3.14 -1.61 -1.83
CA GLY A 985 4.06 -0.46 -1.92
C GLY A 985 4.37 -0.04 -3.36
N ALA A 986 5.58 0.42 -3.63
CA ALA A 986 6.00 0.78 -4.99
C ALA A 986 6.59 -0.44 -5.71
N LEU A 987 6.12 -0.69 -6.94
CA LEU A 987 6.67 -1.70 -7.84
C LEU A 987 7.17 -1.02 -9.11
N ASP A 988 8.48 -1.07 -9.35
CA ASP A 988 9.09 -0.60 -10.58
C ASP A 988 9.07 -1.70 -11.64
N LEU A 989 8.58 -1.38 -12.85
CA LEU A 989 8.64 -2.23 -14.02
C LEU A 989 9.58 -1.59 -15.04
N ASP A 990 10.77 -2.15 -15.14
CA ASP A 990 11.75 -1.79 -16.15
C ASP A 990 11.61 -2.67 -17.40
N LEU A 991 11.82 -2.09 -18.57
CA LEU A 991 11.93 -2.83 -19.81
C LEU A 991 13.08 -2.31 -20.68
N ARG A 992 13.59 -3.21 -21.51
CA ARG A 992 14.63 -2.93 -22.49
C ARG A 992 14.20 -3.47 -23.84
N ILE A 993 14.33 -2.63 -24.85
CA ILE A 993 14.05 -2.95 -26.25
C ILE A 993 15.37 -3.03 -26.98
N ARG A 994 15.58 -4.12 -27.74
CA ARG A 994 16.70 -4.23 -28.67
C ARG A 994 16.35 -5.10 -29.88
N PRO A 995 16.69 -4.69 -31.11
CA PRO A 995 16.72 -5.58 -32.26
C PRO A 995 17.77 -6.67 -32.05
N LEU A 996 17.47 -7.87 -32.51
CA LEU A 996 18.33 -9.03 -32.32
C LEU A 996 19.70 -8.93 -33.02
N TYR A 997 19.74 -8.33 -34.21
CA TYR A 997 20.93 -8.25 -35.07
C TYR A 997 21.59 -6.87 -35.09
N ASP A 998 21.13 -5.97 -34.22
CA ASP A 998 21.74 -4.66 -33.99
C ASP A 998 21.82 -4.45 -32.47
N ASP A 999 22.90 -4.95 -31.88
CA ASP A 999 23.19 -4.82 -30.45
C ASP A 999 23.59 -3.38 -30.05
N THR A 1000 23.68 -2.48 -31.04
CA THR A 1000 23.92 -1.05 -30.85
C THR A 1000 22.61 -0.24 -30.75
N ASP A 1001 21.46 -0.79 -31.15
CA ASP A 1001 20.15 -0.13 -31.10
C ASP A 1001 19.31 -0.56 -29.88
N VAL A 1002 19.62 0.00 -28.71
CA VAL A 1002 18.94 -0.33 -27.44
C VAL A 1002 18.14 0.86 -26.92
N THR A 1003 16.97 0.60 -26.35
CA THR A 1003 16.14 1.58 -25.65
C THR A 1003 15.63 1.05 -24.32
N PHE A 1004 15.59 1.90 -23.30
CA PHE A 1004 15.05 1.58 -21.97
C PHE A 1004 13.78 2.38 -21.71
N ALA A 1005 12.83 1.78 -20.99
CA ALA A 1005 11.67 2.46 -20.45
C ALA A 1005 11.33 1.88 -19.07
N ASN A 1006 10.70 2.69 -18.21
CA ASN A 1006 10.28 2.25 -16.90
C ASN A 1006 8.94 2.86 -16.49
N ALA A 1007 8.28 2.23 -15.52
CA ALA A 1007 7.11 2.75 -14.85
C ALA A 1007 7.03 2.25 -13.41
N THR A 1008 6.67 3.14 -12.48
CA THR A 1008 6.42 2.80 -11.07
C THR A 1008 4.92 2.67 -10.84
N PHE A 1009 4.48 1.54 -10.28
CA PHE A 1009 3.10 1.27 -9.90
C PHE A 1009 2.93 1.24 -8.39
N THR A 1010 1.77 1.68 -7.88
CA THR A 1010 1.40 1.49 -6.47
C THR A 1010 0.63 0.17 -6.33
N VAL A 1011 1.17 -0.74 -5.53
CA VAL A 1011 0.58 -2.04 -5.19
C VAL A 1011 -0.12 -1.94 -3.84
N MET A 1012 -1.40 -2.27 -3.83
CA MET A 1012 -2.24 -2.22 -2.63
C MET A 1012 -2.08 -3.49 -1.78
N GLY A 1013 -2.17 -3.35 -0.46
CA GLY A 1013 -2.20 -4.47 0.47
C GLY A 1013 -3.60 -4.80 1.01
N ARG A 1014 -3.71 -5.85 1.82
CA ARG A 1014 -4.96 -6.25 2.49
C ARG A 1014 -4.80 -6.30 4.01
N GLY A 1015 -5.83 -5.88 4.75
CA GLY A 1015 -5.87 -5.87 6.21
C GLY A 1015 -7.21 -6.38 6.76
N ASN A 1016 -7.39 -6.29 8.09
CA ASN A 1016 -8.57 -6.81 8.79
C ASN A 1016 -9.27 -5.71 9.62
N VAL A 1017 -10.56 -5.88 9.85
CA VAL A 1017 -11.38 -5.01 10.72
C VAL A 1017 -12.18 -5.87 11.70
N THR A 1018 -11.94 -5.74 12.99
CA THR A 1018 -12.72 -6.39 14.05
C THR A 1018 -13.69 -5.42 14.69
N VAL A 1019 -14.94 -5.83 14.82
CA VAL A 1019 -16.02 -5.07 15.44
C VAL A 1019 -16.55 -5.83 16.65
N ASN A 1020 -16.66 -5.16 17.79
CA ASN A 1020 -17.34 -5.69 18.98
C ASN A 1020 -18.53 -4.81 19.35
N VAL A 1021 -19.60 -5.43 19.83
CA VAL A 1021 -20.86 -4.77 20.18
C VAL A 1021 -21.26 -5.16 21.61
N VAL A 1022 -21.47 -4.14 22.44
CA VAL A 1022 -21.84 -4.28 23.85
C VAL A 1022 -23.07 -3.43 24.21
N ASP A 1023 -23.71 -3.71 25.33
CA ASP A 1023 -24.68 -2.82 25.95
C ASP A 1023 -24.01 -1.74 26.84
N GLU A 1024 -24.85 -0.90 27.45
CA GLU A 1024 -24.46 0.15 28.39
C GLU A 1024 -23.76 -0.36 29.67
N ASP A 1025 -23.92 -1.65 30.02
CA ASP A 1025 -23.20 -2.31 31.12
C ASP A 1025 -21.86 -2.92 30.64
N GLY A 1026 -21.54 -2.85 29.35
CA GLY A 1026 -20.36 -3.47 28.75
C GLY A 1026 -20.51 -4.98 28.49
N LYS A 1027 -21.72 -5.54 28.55
CA LYS A 1027 -21.96 -6.95 28.22
C LYS A 1027 -22.14 -7.11 26.70
N PRO A 1028 -21.63 -8.21 26.08
CA PRO A 1028 -21.84 -8.47 24.66
C PRO A 1028 -23.32 -8.50 24.29
N VAL A 1029 -23.71 -7.78 23.23
CA VAL A 1029 -25.08 -7.75 22.70
C VAL A 1029 -25.05 -7.91 21.19
N ASP A 1030 -25.92 -8.77 20.68
CA ASP A 1030 -26.02 -9.01 19.25
C ASP A 1030 -26.67 -7.81 18.54
N ALA A 1031 -25.95 -7.24 17.58
CA ALA A 1031 -26.46 -6.26 16.64
C ALA A 1031 -27.37 -6.93 15.61
N GLU A 1032 -28.37 -6.20 15.11
CA GLU A 1032 -29.24 -6.66 14.02
C GLU A 1032 -28.38 -6.92 12.79
N SER A 1033 -27.44 -6.01 12.54
CA SER A 1033 -26.37 -6.23 11.57
C SER A 1033 -25.12 -5.42 11.85
N ILE A 1034 -23.98 -5.96 11.45
CA ILE A 1034 -22.69 -5.29 11.34
C ILE A 1034 -22.33 -5.29 9.85
N THR A 1035 -22.24 -4.10 9.26
CA THR A 1035 -21.98 -3.89 7.83
C THR A 1035 -20.71 -3.07 7.66
N LEU A 1036 -19.71 -3.66 7.02
CA LEU A 1036 -18.59 -2.92 6.45
C LEU A 1036 -18.87 -2.74 4.95
N VAL A 1037 -19.28 -1.53 4.56
CA VAL A 1037 -19.72 -1.23 3.19
C VAL A 1037 -18.53 -1.41 2.24
N GLY A 1038 -18.66 -2.30 1.26
CA GLY A 1038 -17.57 -2.71 0.36
C GLY A 1038 -16.98 -4.08 0.69
N ALA A 1039 -17.33 -4.67 1.84
CA ALA A 1039 -17.00 -6.04 2.21
C ALA A 1039 -18.28 -6.89 2.31
N ASN A 1040 -18.81 -7.09 3.53
CA ASN A 1040 -19.99 -7.91 3.79
C ASN A 1040 -20.86 -7.33 4.92
N THR A 1041 -22.06 -7.87 5.06
CA THR A 1041 -22.96 -7.65 6.20
C THR A 1041 -23.16 -8.96 6.95
N VAL A 1042 -23.03 -8.93 8.27
CA VAL A 1042 -23.36 -10.05 9.16
C VAL A 1042 -24.50 -9.65 10.08
N ALA A 1043 -25.40 -10.59 10.39
CA ALA A 1043 -26.56 -10.37 11.25
C ALA A 1043 -26.44 -11.15 12.55
N ASP A 1044 -27.09 -10.66 13.61
CA ASP A 1044 -27.21 -11.31 14.93
C ASP A 1044 -25.85 -11.71 15.53
N LYS A 1045 -24.92 -10.74 15.58
CA LYS A 1045 -23.57 -10.92 16.14
C LYS A 1045 -23.20 -9.80 17.10
N SER A 1046 -22.58 -10.18 18.21
CA SER A 1046 -21.94 -9.30 19.19
C SER A 1046 -20.46 -9.05 18.90
N SER A 1047 -19.86 -9.80 17.97
CA SER A 1047 -18.51 -9.54 17.46
C SER A 1047 -18.32 -10.17 16.07
N TYR A 1048 -17.54 -9.51 15.20
CA TYR A 1048 -17.15 -10.05 13.90
C TYR A 1048 -15.84 -9.44 13.37
N THR A 1049 -15.03 -10.26 12.71
CA THR A 1049 -13.80 -9.81 12.03
C THR A 1049 -13.97 -9.95 10.51
N PHE A 1050 -13.90 -8.82 9.81
CA PHE A 1050 -13.75 -8.75 8.36
C PHE A 1050 -12.28 -8.98 8.01
N THR A 1051 -11.97 -10.04 7.28
CA THR A 1051 -10.59 -10.42 6.93
C THR A 1051 -10.27 -10.13 5.48
N GLY A 1052 -9.02 -9.73 5.18
CA GLY A 1052 -8.54 -9.59 3.81
C GLY A 1052 -9.20 -8.44 3.04
N ILE A 1053 -9.59 -7.38 3.74
CA ILE A 1053 -10.17 -6.18 3.12
C ILE A 1053 -9.04 -5.39 2.46
N LEU A 1054 -9.27 -4.91 1.24
CA LEU A 1054 -8.30 -4.09 0.54
C LEU A 1054 -7.99 -2.83 1.36
N GLU A 1055 -6.75 -2.33 1.31
CA GLU A 1055 -6.41 -1.10 2.02
C GLU A 1055 -7.31 0.07 1.59
N GLY A 1056 -7.70 0.91 2.55
CA GLY A 1056 -8.61 2.00 2.27
C GLY A 1056 -9.49 2.41 3.44
N THR A 1057 -10.53 3.18 3.13
CA THR A 1057 -11.44 3.78 4.11
C THR A 1057 -12.87 3.36 3.77
N TYR A 1058 -13.54 2.67 4.69
CA TYR A 1058 -14.81 1.99 4.45
C TYR A 1058 -15.88 2.47 5.44
N PRO A 1059 -17.11 2.79 5.00
CA PRO A 1059 -18.21 3.04 5.91
C PRO A 1059 -18.53 1.79 6.74
N LEU A 1060 -18.63 1.95 8.06
CA LEU A 1060 -18.97 0.90 9.01
C LEU A 1060 -20.30 1.24 9.70
N VAL A 1061 -21.26 0.32 9.65
CA VAL A 1061 -22.60 0.49 10.22
C VAL A 1061 -22.92 -0.66 11.16
N VAL A 1062 -23.36 -0.35 12.36
CA VAL A 1062 -23.85 -1.32 13.35
C VAL A 1062 -25.31 -1.00 13.67
N ASN A 1063 -26.24 -1.83 13.22
CA ASN A 1063 -27.67 -1.66 13.45
C ASN A 1063 -28.09 -2.28 14.79
N GLY A 1064 -28.79 -1.49 15.63
CA GLY A 1064 -29.28 -1.96 16.92
C GLY A 1064 -30.54 -2.82 16.82
N THR A 1065 -30.72 -3.78 17.73
CA THR A 1065 -31.95 -4.59 17.83
C THR A 1065 -32.94 -4.01 18.84
N GLY A 1066 -34.24 -4.29 18.67
CA GLY A 1066 -35.26 -4.06 19.71
C GLY A 1066 -35.52 -2.59 20.08
N GLY A 1067 -35.34 -1.67 19.13
CA GLY A 1067 -35.53 -0.23 19.36
C GLY A 1067 -34.25 0.53 19.76
N ARG A 1068 -33.09 -0.15 19.80
CA ARG A 1068 -31.78 0.49 19.97
C ARG A 1068 -31.34 1.21 18.67
N PRO A 1069 -30.65 2.36 18.77
CA PRO A 1069 -30.25 3.15 17.61
C PRO A 1069 -29.14 2.48 16.79
N SER A 1070 -29.13 2.70 15.47
CA SER A 1070 -28.05 2.31 14.58
C SER A 1070 -26.90 3.31 14.61
N ILE A 1071 -25.67 2.82 14.64
CA ILE A 1071 -24.45 3.63 14.73
C ILE A 1071 -23.71 3.55 13.40
N HIS A 1072 -23.33 4.71 12.85
CA HIS A 1072 -22.59 4.83 11.59
C HIS A 1072 -21.23 5.45 11.86
N THR A 1073 -20.17 4.90 11.30
CA THR A 1073 -18.81 5.44 11.38
C THR A 1073 -18.00 5.03 10.14
N VAL A 1074 -16.68 5.20 10.19
CA VAL A 1074 -15.76 4.85 9.12
C VAL A 1074 -14.62 4.02 9.70
N ALA A 1075 -14.35 2.86 9.10
CA ALA A 1075 -13.22 2.00 9.41
C ALA A 1075 -12.08 2.24 8.43
N ARG A 1076 -10.85 2.30 8.94
CA ARG A 1076 -9.63 2.36 8.12
C ARG A 1076 -8.97 0.99 8.08
N VAL A 1077 -8.65 0.54 6.87
CA VAL A 1077 -7.95 -0.70 6.62
C VAL A 1077 -6.54 -0.37 6.18
N THR A 1078 -5.57 -0.86 6.94
CA THR A 1078 -4.13 -0.76 6.64
C THR A 1078 -3.64 -2.17 6.29
N PRO A 1079 -2.76 -2.34 5.29
CA PRO A 1079 -2.16 -3.63 4.98
C PRO A 1079 -1.60 -4.33 6.22
N ASP A 1080 -1.80 -5.65 6.29
CA ASP A 1080 -1.24 -6.55 7.31
C ASP A 1080 -1.59 -6.23 8.77
N ALA A 1081 -2.55 -5.31 9.00
CA ALA A 1081 -2.99 -4.89 10.33
C ALA A 1081 -4.45 -5.27 10.60
N THR A 1082 -4.82 -5.38 11.88
CA THR A 1082 -6.22 -5.54 12.31
C THR A 1082 -6.70 -4.31 13.07
N ALA A 1083 -7.64 -3.56 12.51
CA ALA A 1083 -8.26 -2.42 13.17
C ALA A 1083 -9.40 -2.89 14.09
N LEU A 1084 -9.43 -2.43 15.34
CA LEU A 1084 -10.43 -2.83 16.35
C LEU A 1084 -11.41 -1.69 16.64
N TYR A 1085 -12.72 -1.97 16.55
CA TYR A 1085 -13.79 -1.01 16.80
C TYR A 1085 -14.82 -1.56 17.81
N ASN A 1086 -15.02 -0.87 18.92
CA ASN A 1086 -16.05 -1.21 19.91
C ASN A 1086 -17.25 -0.27 19.79
N PHE A 1087 -18.44 -0.85 19.79
CA PHE A 1087 -19.72 -0.15 19.72
C PHE A 1087 -20.54 -0.48 20.95
N THR A 1088 -21.21 0.54 21.48
CA THR A 1088 -22.16 0.40 22.57
C THR A 1088 -23.55 0.71 22.02
N LEU A 1089 -24.48 -0.25 22.14
CA LEU A 1089 -25.88 -0.07 21.76
C LEU A 1089 -26.70 0.32 23.01
N PRO A 1090 -26.97 1.61 23.23
CA PRO A 1090 -27.64 2.05 24.45
C PRO A 1090 -29.14 1.78 24.42
N SER A 1091 -29.74 1.63 25.61
CA SER A 1091 -31.19 1.51 25.76
C SER A 1091 -31.93 2.85 25.66
N SER A 1092 -31.23 3.97 25.92
CA SER A 1092 -31.73 5.34 25.79
C SER A 1092 -30.59 6.28 25.36
N LEU A 1093 -30.93 7.35 24.62
CA LEU A 1093 -30.02 8.43 24.27
C LEU A 1093 -30.39 9.76 24.94
N THR A 1094 -31.35 9.76 25.87
CA THR A 1094 -31.81 10.99 26.58
C THR A 1094 -30.71 11.67 27.41
N ASP A 1095 -29.63 10.95 27.71
CA ASP A 1095 -28.40 11.48 28.29
C ASP A 1095 -27.21 11.17 27.35
N PRO A 1096 -26.16 12.01 27.35
CA PRO A 1096 -24.95 11.74 26.58
C PRO A 1096 -24.38 10.37 26.90
N THR A 1097 -24.27 9.54 25.87
CA THR A 1097 -23.90 8.13 25.98
C THR A 1097 -22.75 7.79 25.04
N LEU A 1098 -21.80 6.99 25.50
CA LEU A 1098 -20.71 6.49 24.70
C LEU A 1098 -21.26 5.48 23.71
N VAL A 1099 -21.05 5.68 22.42
CA VAL A 1099 -21.57 4.79 21.37
C VAL A 1099 -20.46 4.14 20.54
N PHE A 1100 -19.25 4.69 20.59
CA PHE A 1100 -18.14 4.26 19.74
C PHE A 1100 -16.79 4.49 20.41
N SER A 1101 -15.86 3.54 20.26
CA SER A 1101 -14.46 3.66 20.68
C SER A 1101 -13.56 2.83 19.75
N GLU A 1102 -12.57 3.46 19.13
CA GLU A 1102 -11.51 2.80 18.35
C GLU A 1102 -10.42 2.26 19.30
N GLY A 1103 -10.12 0.96 19.22
CA GLY A 1103 -9.18 0.29 20.14
C GLY A 1103 -9.86 -0.35 21.36
N GLY A 1104 -9.46 0.03 22.59
CA GLY A 1104 -10.02 -0.49 23.86
C GLY A 1104 -11.39 0.11 24.23
N ALA A 1105 -11.93 -0.25 25.39
CA ALA A 1105 -13.21 0.27 25.88
C ALA A 1105 -13.03 1.67 26.53
N GLY A 1106 -13.48 2.74 25.87
CA GLY A 1106 -13.58 4.07 26.46
C GLY A 1106 -14.69 4.17 27.53
N SER A 1107 -14.75 5.27 28.27
CA SER A 1107 -15.79 5.50 29.29
C SER A 1107 -16.18 6.98 29.45
N ILE A 1108 -17.42 7.24 29.90
CA ILE A 1108 -17.87 8.58 30.29
C ILE A 1108 -17.57 8.79 31.78
N ALA A 1109 -16.67 9.73 32.07
CA ALA A 1109 -16.28 10.11 33.41
C ALA A 1109 -17.28 11.00 34.13
N GLY A 1110 -18.11 11.77 33.43
CA GLY A 1110 -19.14 12.59 34.04
C GLY A 1110 -19.94 13.37 33.03
N VAL A 1111 -21.22 13.61 33.33
CA VAL A 1111 -22.13 14.44 32.54
C VAL A 1111 -22.72 15.50 33.46
N ALA A 1112 -22.27 16.75 33.31
CA ALA A 1112 -22.92 17.88 33.93
C ALA A 1112 -23.89 18.51 32.95
N GLN A 1113 -25.10 18.82 33.39
CA GLN A 1113 -26.10 19.49 32.58
C GLN A 1113 -26.58 20.72 33.32
N VAL A 1114 -26.59 21.86 32.63
CA VAL A 1114 -27.41 23.01 33.01
C VAL A 1114 -28.74 22.81 32.27
N PRO A 1115 -29.82 22.37 32.96
CA PRO A 1115 -31.10 22.13 32.30
C PRO A 1115 -31.68 23.46 31.85
N PRO A 1116 -32.57 23.44 30.84
CA PRO A 1116 -33.22 24.64 30.38
C PRO A 1116 -34.12 25.24 31.46
N GLU A 1117 -34.20 26.57 31.47
CA GLU A 1117 -35.27 27.26 32.19
C GLU A 1117 -36.64 26.77 31.69
N GLN A 1118 -37.67 26.92 32.52
CA GLN A 1118 -39.03 26.64 32.08
C GLN A 1118 -39.33 27.46 30.81
N LEU A 1119 -39.68 26.75 29.73
CA LEU A 1119 -39.99 27.33 28.44
C LEU A 1119 -41.05 28.44 28.58
N ASN A 1120 -40.72 29.61 28.05
CA ASN A 1120 -41.47 30.87 28.18
C ASN A 1120 -41.34 31.73 26.92
N ALA A 1121 -42.15 32.78 26.82
CA ALA A 1121 -42.25 33.62 25.63
C ALA A 1121 -41.14 34.69 25.51
N LEU A 1122 -40.34 34.93 26.57
CA LEU A 1122 -39.36 36.02 26.62
C LEU A 1122 -37.92 35.56 26.37
N ARG A 1123 -37.58 34.32 26.71
CA ARG A 1123 -36.22 33.78 26.69
C ARG A 1123 -36.17 32.50 25.84
N ASN A 1124 -35.07 32.30 25.14
CA ASN A 1124 -34.83 31.05 24.40
C ASN A 1124 -34.61 29.91 25.39
N GLU A 1125 -35.06 28.71 25.02
CA GLU A 1125 -34.77 27.51 25.79
C GLU A 1125 -33.32 27.09 25.56
N ASN A 1126 -32.46 27.25 26.56
CA ASN A 1126 -31.03 26.96 26.44
C ASN A 1126 -30.62 25.86 27.40
N THR A 1127 -29.91 24.84 26.91
CA THR A 1127 -29.33 23.78 27.76
C THR A 1127 -27.90 23.52 27.34
N THR A 1128 -27.03 23.25 28.31
CA THR A 1128 -25.62 22.92 28.04
C THR A 1128 -25.27 21.60 28.72
N TYR A 1129 -24.60 20.71 27.99
CA TYR A 1129 -24.02 19.48 28.50
C TYR A 1129 -22.50 19.60 28.50
N ASN A 1130 -21.88 19.31 29.65
CA ASN A 1130 -20.45 19.18 29.81
C ASN A 1130 -20.13 17.73 30.11
N VAL A 1131 -19.75 17.00 29.06
CA VAL A 1131 -19.43 15.57 29.08
C VAL A 1131 -17.93 15.40 29.20
N THR A 1132 -17.47 14.53 30.10
CA THR A 1132 -16.07 14.11 30.13
C THR A 1132 -15.97 12.67 29.67
N VAL A 1133 -15.11 12.39 28.69
CA VAL A 1133 -14.81 11.05 28.19
C VAL A 1133 -13.35 10.70 28.39
N LEU A 1134 -13.08 9.43 28.66
CA LEU A 1134 -11.75 8.85 28.80
C LEU A 1134 -11.56 7.74 27.77
N GLY A 1135 -10.38 7.66 27.17
CA GLY A 1135 -9.97 6.51 26.37
C GLY A 1135 -8.45 6.40 26.23
N ASN A 1136 -7.97 5.16 26.08
CA ASN A 1136 -6.54 4.85 25.91
C ASN A 1136 -5.99 5.09 24.48
N GLY A 1137 -6.84 5.42 23.50
CA GLY A 1137 -6.43 5.62 22.11
C GLY A 1137 -7.60 5.90 21.14
N GLY A 1138 -7.28 6.29 19.91
CA GLY A 1138 -8.21 6.36 18.76
C GLY A 1138 -9.33 7.40 18.83
N LYS A 1139 -10.26 7.33 17.86
CA LYS A 1139 -11.51 8.12 17.86
C LYS A 1139 -12.53 7.56 18.86
N ILE A 1140 -13.17 8.43 19.64
CA ILE A 1140 -14.33 8.10 20.49
C ILE A 1140 -15.56 8.84 19.97
N GLY A 1141 -16.74 8.25 20.17
CA GLY A 1141 -18.02 8.85 19.79
C GLY A 1141 -19.03 8.87 20.93
N ILE A 1142 -19.64 10.03 21.17
CA ILE A 1142 -20.79 10.18 22.08
C ILE A 1142 -22.05 10.53 21.30
N ALA A 1143 -23.20 10.01 21.74
CA ALA A 1143 -24.50 10.33 21.18
C ALA A 1143 -25.43 10.92 22.25
N LEU A 1144 -26.28 11.87 21.86
CA LEU A 1144 -27.29 12.50 22.69
C LEU A 1144 -28.54 12.78 21.86
N GLU A 1145 -29.70 12.37 22.37
CA GLU A 1145 -31.01 12.64 21.81
C GLU A 1145 -31.65 13.85 22.51
N PHE A 1146 -32.22 14.78 21.73
CA PHE A 1146 -32.77 16.04 22.23
C PHE A 1146 -33.99 16.49 21.40
N PRO A 1147 -34.92 17.28 21.98
CA PRO A 1147 -36.11 17.73 21.26
C PRO A 1147 -35.78 18.54 19.99
N MET A 1148 -36.53 18.34 18.91
CA MET A 1148 -36.20 18.98 17.63
C MET A 1148 -36.29 20.52 17.64
N ARG A 1149 -36.97 21.14 18.61
CA ARG A 1149 -36.98 22.61 18.77
C ARG A 1149 -35.60 23.22 19.03
N TYR A 1150 -34.62 22.44 19.51
CA TYR A 1150 -33.24 22.91 19.62
C TYR A 1150 -32.52 23.01 18.27
N LEU A 1151 -33.05 22.41 17.21
CA LEU A 1151 -32.56 22.60 15.83
C LEU A 1151 -32.99 23.93 15.22
N MET A 1152 -33.70 24.80 15.96
CA MET A 1152 -33.95 26.17 15.51
C MET A 1152 -32.67 27.00 15.40
N ASN A 1153 -31.62 26.62 16.14
CA ASN A 1153 -30.26 27.14 16.00
C ASN A 1153 -29.28 25.96 15.91
N GLU A 1154 -28.11 26.20 15.33
CA GLU A 1154 -27.08 25.16 15.27
C GLU A 1154 -26.48 24.93 16.67
N PRO A 1155 -26.29 23.67 17.09
CA PRO A 1155 -25.66 23.38 18.37
C PRO A 1155 -24.19 23.83 18.38
N VAL A 1156 -23.73 24.33 19.51
CA VAL A 1156 -22.32 24.63 19.74
C VAL A 1156 -21.65 23.39 20.32
N VAL A 1157 -20.68 22.82 19.62
CA VAL A 1157 -19.91 21.66 20.10
C VAL A 1157 -18.44 22.05 20.26
N LEU A 1158 -17.93 21.98 21.48
CA LEU A 1158 -16.53 22.25 21.81
C LEU A 1158 -15.88 20.97 22.33
N VAL A 1159 -14.65 20.69 21.90
CA VAL A 1159 -13.81 19.60 22.43
C VAL A 1159 -12.59 20.24 23.07
N ASN A 1160 -12.40 20.01 24.37
CA ASN A 1160 -11.35 20.61 25.19
C ASN A 1160 -11.31 22.16 25.13
N GLY A 1161 -12.46 22.78 24.86
CA GLY A 1161 -12.62 24.24 24.74
C GLY A 1161 -12.52 24.78 23.32
N ASP A 1162 -12.14 23.96 22.33
CA ASP A 1162 -12.04 24.36 20.93
C ASP A 1162 -13.26 23.89 20.11
N PRO A 1163 -13.85 24.73 19.24
CA PRO A 1163 -14.94 24.31 18.36
C PRO A 1163 -14.54 23.18 17.41
N THR A 1164 -15.44 22.22 17.18
CA THR A 1164 -15.23 21.11 16.23
C THR A 1164 -16.36 21.02 15.20
N GLU A 1165 -16.01 20.68 13.96
CA GLU A 1165 -16.97 20.32 12.91
C GLU A 1165 -17.16 18.79 12.79
N ASP A 1166 -16.41 17.99 13.57
CA ASP A 1166 -16.44 16.52 13.52
C ASP A 1166 -17.65 15.93 14.29
N TYR A 1167 -18.85 16.43 14.04
CA TYR A 1167 -20.09 15.87 14.59
C TYR A 1167 -21.15 15.65 13.50
N LYS A 1168 -22.09 14.76 13.79
CA LYS A 1168 -23.22 14.41 12.92
C LYS A 1168 -24.53 14.70 13.63
N LEU A 1169 -25.44 15.38 12.96
CA LEU A 1169 -26.83 15.55 13.38
C LEU A 1169 -27.74 14.60 12.59
N ILE A 1170 -28.60 13.90 13.31
CA ILE A 1170 -29.69 13.08 12.76
C ILE A 1170 -30.99 13.75 13.17
N ASN A 1171 -31.70 14.33 12.20
CA ASN A 1171 -32.96 15.02 12.47
C ASN A 1171 -34.05 14.02 12.85
N GLY A 1172 -34.91 14.41 13.80
CA GLY A 1172 -36.15 13.70 14.08
C GLY A 1172 -37.18 13.86 12.95
N THR A 1173 -38.39 13.36 13.19
CA THR A 1173 -39.52 13.45 12.25
C THR A 1173 -40.62 14.32 12.84
N PHE A 1174 -41.18 15.22 12.02
CA PHE A 1174 -42.36 16.01 12.37
C PHE A 1174 -43.50 15.70 11.38
N THR A 1175 -44.69 15.41 11.90
CA THR A 1175 -45.90 15.17 11.10
C THR A 1175 -47.06 15.98 11.66
N TYR A 1176 -47.78 16.72 10.82
CA TYR A 1176 -48.97 17.48 11.20
C TYR A 1176 -50.22 16.96 10.47
N ASP A 1177 -51.27 16.67 11.24
CA ASP A 1177 -52.60 16.32 10.74
C ASP A 1177 -53.47 17.57 10.71
N VAL A 1178 -53.75 18.05 9.49
CA VAL A 1178 -54.52 19.27 9.25
C VAL A 1178 -55.99 19.10 9.65
N GLU A 1179 -56.56 17.90 9.58
CA GLU A 1179 -57.97 17.66 9.93
C GLU A 1179 -58.17 17.62 11.45
N GLN A 1180 -57.20 17.07 12.18
CA GLN A 1180 -57.27 16.95 13.64
C GLN A 1180 -56.58 18.09 14.38
N GLN A 1181 -55.86 18.97 13.66
CA GLN A 1181 -55.02 20.03 14.20
C GLN A 1181 -53.95 19.53 15.19
N THR A 1182 -53.53 18.27 15.05
CA THR A 1182 -52.57 17.60 15.92
C THR A 1182 -51.23 17.42 15.21
N TYR A 1183 -50.13 17.44 15.96
CA TYR A 1183 -48.82 17.09 15.43
C TYR A 1183 -48.17 15.96 16.24
N SER A 1184 -47.26 15.24 15.59
CA SER A 1184 -46.31 14.33 16.24
C SER A 1184 -44.89 14.74 15.87
N THR A 1185 -44.00 14.67 16.85
CA THR A 1185 -42.57 14.86 16.66
C THR A 1185 -41.81 13.73 17.34
N THR A 1186 -40.67 13.33 16.78
CA THR A 1186 -39.64 12.55 17.48
C THR A 1186 -38.49 13.48 17.86
N ASN A 1187 -37.56 13.03 18.70
CA ASN A 1187 -36.36 13.82 19.00
C ASN A 1187 -35.34 13.72 17.85
N ALA A 1188 -34.38 14.65 17.84
CA ALA A 1188 -33.17 14.60 17.03
C ALA A 1188 -32.01 13.98 17.82
N THR A 1189 -30.95 13.54 17.14
CA THR A 1189 -29.75 12.97 17.78
C THR A 1189 -28.49 13.67 17.28
N LEU A 1190 -27.62 14.06 18.21
CA LEU A 1190 -26.27 14.58 17.94
C LEU A 1190 -25.27 13.47 18.26
N ILE A 1191 -24.34 13.22 17.34
CA ILE A 1191 -23.21 12.31 17.55
C ILE A 1191 -21.92 13.07 17.32
N VAL A 1192 -21.07 13.19 18.34
CA VAL A 1192 -19.77 13.86 18.24
C VAL A 1192 -18.70 12.79 18.03
N TYR A 1193 -17.89 12.92 16.98
CA TYR A 1193 -16.73 12.06 16.72
C TYR A 1193 -15.43 12.88 16.94
N ASN A 1194 -14.30 12.19 17.15
CA ASN A 1194 -12.95 12.77 17.15
C ASN A 1194 -12.46 13.40 18.47
N THR A 1195 -12.42 12.60 19.53
CA THR A 1195 -11.58 12.89 20.70
C THR A 1195 -10.22 12.22 20.57
N THR A 1196 -9.14 12.87 21.02
CA THR A 1196 -7.78 12.29 21.05
C THR A 1196 -7.60 11.34 22.24
N ALA A 1197 -6.54 10.54 22.24
CA ALA A 1197 -6.18 9.71 23.40
C ALA A 1197 -6.08 10.56 24.68
N GLY A 1198 -6.62 10.05 25.80
CA GLY A 1198 -6.62 10.73 27.10
C GLY A 1198 -7.99 11.26 27.54
N ASN A 1199 -7.97 12.21 28.47
CA ASN A 1199 -9.16 12.82 29.04
C ASN A 1199 -9.64 13.98 28.17
N ASN A 1200 -10.85 13.88 27.62
CA ASN A 1200 -11.46 14.92 26.82
C ASN A 1200 -12.73 15.45 27.48
N THR A 1201 -12.90 16.77 27.49
CA THR A 1201 -14.16 17.42 27.87
C THR A 1201 -14.88 17.89 26.62
N ILE A 1202 -16.10 17.42 26.40
CA ILE A 1202 -16.98 17.81 25.30
C ILE A 1202 -18.08 18.70 25.88
N GLU A 1203 -18.15 19.94 25.42
CA GLU A 1203 -19.23 20.87 25.74
C GLU A 1203 -20.21 20.92 24.57
N ILE A 1204 -21.49 20.69 24.86
CA ILE A 1204 -22.58 20.73 23.89
C ILE A 1204 -23.59 21.78 24.37
N GLY A 1205 -23.66 22.89 23.68
CA GLY A 1205 -24.66 23.93 23.90
C GLY A 1205 -25.80 23.81 22.89
N PHE A 1206 -27.04 23.78 23.38
CA PHE A 1206 -28.23 23.91 22.54
C PHE A 1206 -28.99 25.20 22.90
N GLU A 1207 -29.42 25.92 21.87
CA GLU A 1207 -30.29 27.09 21.97
C GLU A 1207 -31.53 26.87 21.10
N GLY A 1208 -32.69 26.70 21.76
CA GLY A 1208 -33.98 26.47 21.13
C GLY A 1208 -34.80 27.74 20.93
N GLY A 1209 -36.08 27.56 20.62
CA GLY A 1209 -37.05 28.66 20.45
C GLY A 1209 -37.69 29.16 21.75
N LYS A 1210 -38.45 30.25 21.63
CA LYS A 1210 -39.35 30.77 22.70
C LYS A 1210 -40.72 30.10 22.61
N LEU A 1211 -41.44 30.00 23.73
CA LEU A 1211 -42.82 29.53 23.77
C LEU A 1211 -43.71 30.41 22.88
N GLY A 1212 -44.55 29.81 22.03
CA GLY A 1212 -45.45 30.55 21.13
C GLY A 1212 -44.80 31.17 19.90
N LYS A 1213 -43.52 30.87 19.64
CA LYS A 1213 -42.78 31.33 18.45
C LYS A 1213 -43.03 30.40 17.25
N ALA A 1214 -43.41 30.97 16.12
CA ALA A 1214 -43.75 30.25 14.88
C ALA A 1214 -42.62 30.25 13.84
N ARG A 1215 -41.56 31.05 14.03
CA ARG A 1215 -40.46 31.25 13.08
C ARG A 1215 -39.10 31.17 13.78
N SER A 1216 -38.04 30.85 13.04
CA SER A 1216 -36.68 30.69 13.60
C SER A 1216 -36.05 32.00 14.10
N ILE A 1217 -36.40 33.17 13.53
CA ILE A 1217 -35.74 34.46 13.84
C ILE A 1217 -36.62 35.41 14.67
N GLY A 1218 -36.01 36.19 15.58
CA GLY A 1218 -36.64 37.32 16.29
C GLY A 1218 -37.38 37.00 17.60
N GLU A 1219 -38.17 37.97 18.07
CA GLU A 1219 -39.03 37.89 19.27
C GLU A 1219 -40.39 37.24 18.96
N VAL A 1220 -41.19 36.89 19.99
CA VAL A 1220 -42.59 36.49 19.79
C VAL A 1220 -43.40 37.72 19.38
N THR A 1221 -44.04 37.67 18.22
CA THR A 1221 -44.76 38.81 17.63
C THR A 1221 -46.21 38.49 17.25
N THR A 1222 -46.97 39.53 16.94
CA THR A 1222 -48.34 39.39 16.40
C THR A 1222 -48.38 38.63 15.07
N THR A 1223 -47.25 38.56 14.36
CA THR A 1223 -47.12 37.75 13.14
C THR A 1223 -47.05 36.25 13.46
N ASP A 1224 -46.46 35.86 14.58
CA ASP A 1224 -46.42 34.45 15.00
C ASP A 1224 -47.83 33.96 15.38
N ALA A 1225 -48.62 34.82 16.04
CA ALA A 1225 -50.05 34.58 16.26
C ALA A 1225 -50.84 34.40 14.95
N LEU A 1226 -50.55 35.20 13.92
CA LEU A 1226 -51.20 35.06 12.60
C LEU A 1226 -50.87 33.71 11.96
N PHE A 1227 -49.61 33.28 12.00
CA PHE A 1227 -49.19 31.99 11.44
C PHE A 1227 -49.82 30.81 12.19
N ILE A 1228 -49.84 30.85 13.52
CA ILE A 1228 -50.54 29.84 14.34
C ILE A 1228 -52.02 29.78 13.95
N LEU A 1229 -52.65 30.95 13.76
CA LEU A 1229 -54.05 31.03 13.35
C LEU A 1229 -54.29 30.42 11.96
N GLN A 1230 -53.43 30.72 10.99
CA GLN A 1230 -53.50 30.20 9.63
C GLN A 1230 -53.39 28.67 9.59
N ILE A 1231 -52.49 28.10 10.40
CA ILE A 1231 -52.35 26.64 10.55
C ILE A 1231 -53.56 26.03 11.24
N ALA A 1232 -54.03 26.63 12.34
CA ALA A 1232 -55.20 26.16 13.07
C ALA A 1232 -56.46 26.14 12.18
N ILE A 1233 -56.61 27.07 11.22
CA ILE A 1233 -57.76 27.11 10.30
C ILE A 1233 -57.51 26.44 8.94
N GLY A 1234 -56.37 25.74 8.79
CA GLY A 1234 -56.06 24.93 7.61
C GLY A 1234 -55.71 25.70 6.33
N LEU A 1235 -55.23 26.95 6.46
CA LEU A 1235 -54.91 27.82 5.31
C LEU A 1235 -53.47 27.70 4.79
N GLU A 1236 -52.54 27.11 5.56
CA GLU A 1236 -51.10 27.07 5.23
C GLU A 1236 -50.48 25.69 5.53
N ARG A 1237 -49.37 25.34 4.85
CA ARG A 1237 -48.57 24.11 5.13
C ARG A 1237 -47.62 24.35 6.32
N PRO A 1238 -47.24 23.32 7.09
CA PRO A 1238 -46.47 23.48 8.32
C PRO A 1238 -45.07 24.09 8.09
N TRP A 1239 -44.59 24.80 9.11
CA TRP A 1239 -43.33 25.57 9.19
C TRP A 1239 -42.05 24.74 8.95
N ASP A 1240 -40.91 25.43 8.82
CA ASP A 1240 -39.56 24.86 8.99
C ASP A 1240 -39.22 24.52 10.45
N THR A 1241 -40.13 24.79 11.41
CA THR A 1241 -39.85 24.63 12.84
C THR A 1241 -40.43 23.32 13.38
N TYR A 1242 -39.58 22.57 14.07
CA TYR A 1242 -39.73 21.13 14.24
C TYR A 1242 -40.49 20.62 15.48
N ASP A 1243 -40.99 21.48 16.37
CA ASP A 1243 -41.64 21.06 17.63
C ASP A 1243 -42.34 22.26 18.30
N TYR A 1244 -43.53 22.65 17.78
CA TYR A 1244 -44.38 23.68 18.42
C TYR A 1244 -44.89 23.17 19.77
N ILE A 1245 -45.25 24.04 20.71
CA ILE A 1245 -45.89 23.66 21.99
C ILE A 1245 -47.12 24.52 22.18
N ASP A 1246 -48.28 23.87 22.38
CA ASP A 1246 -49.55 24.50 22.75
C ASP A 1246 -49.33 25.37 23.99
N VAL A 1247 -49.65 26.65 23.88
CA VAL A 1247 -49.33 27.64 24.92
C VAL A 1247 -50.32 27.59 26.09
N VAL A 1248 -51.39 26.82 25.96
CA VAL A 1248 -52.49 26.67 26.92
C VAL A 1248 -52.46 25.29 27.59
N ASP A 1249 -52.41 24.23 26.79
CA ASP A 1249 -52.34 22.83 27.22
C ASP A 1249 -51.11 22.18 26.59
N ARG A 1250 -49.96 22.36 27.25
CA ARG A 1250 -48.62 21.98 26.75
C ARG A 1250 -48.49 20.50 26.36
N ASP A 1251 -49.38 19.64 26.86
CA ASP A 1251 -49.38 18.20 26.58
C ASP A 1251 -50.34 17.81 25.44
N SER A 1252 -51.18 18.73 24.96
CA SER A 1252 -52.26 18.45 24.02
C SER A 1252 -51.77 18.05 22.62
N ARG A 1253 -50.54 18.46 22.27
CA ARG A 1253 -49.93 18.39 20.93
C ARG A 1253 -50.86 18.90 19.82
N LYS A 1254 -51.58 19.99 20.11
CA LYS A 1254 -52.49 20.66 19.16
C LYS A 1254 -52.01 22.05 18.81
N ILE A 1255 -52.44 22.52 17.64
CA ILE A 1255 -52.31 23.92 17.23
C ILE A 1255 -53.71 24.50 17.13
N THR A 1256 -54.09 25.34 18.08
CA THR A 1256 -55.46 25.83 18.23
C THR A 1256 -55.58 27.32 17.92
N THR A 1257 -56.80 27.77 17.63
CA THR A 1257 -57.09 29.20 17.49
C THR A 1257 -56.94 29.95 18.83
N THR A 1258 -57.02 29.24 19.96
CA THR A 1258 -56.76 29.78 21.30
C THR A 1258 -55.29 30.13 21.47
N ASP A 1259 -54.39 29.30 20.94
CA ASP A 1259 -52.95 29.57 20.96
C ASP A 1259 -52.63 30.88 20.27
N ALA A 1260 -53.13 31.06 19.05
CA ALA A 1260 -52.98 32.30 18.29
C ALA A 1260 -53.48 33.52 19.07
N LEU A 1261 -54.63 33.40 19.74
CA LEU A 1261 -55.17 34.47 20.56
C LEU A 1261 -54.26 34.79 21.75
N TYR A 1262 -53.70 33.79 22.43
CA TYR A 1262 -52.88 33.98 23.62
C TYR A 1262 -51.50 34.54 23.26
N VAL A 1263 -50.91 34.07 22.16
CA VAL A 1263 -49.72 34.65 21.54
C VAL A 1263 -49.95 36.10 21.15
N LEU A 1264 -51.10 36.42 20.55
CA LEU A 1264 -51.45 37.80 20.22
C LEU A 1264 -51.60 38.68 21.47
N GLN A 1265 -52.28 38.19 22.51
CA GLN A 1265 -52.50 38.90 23.77
C GLN A 1265 -51.20 39.20 24.54
N GLN A 1266 -50.24 38.26 24.49
CA GLN A 1266 -48.92 38.45 25.08
C GLN A 1266 -48.07 39.42 24.22
N ALA A 1267 -48.09 39.29 22.89
CA ALA A 1267 -47.31 40.14 21.99
C ALA A 1267 -47.73 41.63 22.03
N ILE A 1268 -48.97 41.94 22.43
CA ILE A 1268 -49.46 43.32 22.64
C ILE A 1268 -49.24 43.85 24.06
N GLY A 1269 -48.80 43.01 25.01
CA GLY A 1269 -48.23 43.43 26.30
C GLY A 1269 -49.18 43.79 27.45
N GLU A 1270 -50.50 43.53 27.36
CA GLU A 1270 -51.47 44.07 28.34
C GLU A 1270 -52.30 43.04 29.12
N ILE A 1271 -52.24 41.73 28.77
CA ILE A 1271 -53.24 40.75 29.27
C ILE A 1271 -52.59 39.48 29.87
N ARG A 1272 -51.39 39.09 29.43
CA ARG A 1272 -50.76 37.82 29.82
C ARG A 1272 -49.27 37.93 30.13
N ASP A 1273 -48.80 37.05 31.02
CA ASP A 1273 -47.40 36.92 31.42
C ASP A 1273 -46.56 36.09 30.42
N GLU A 1274 -45.28 35.86 30.76
CA GLU A 1274 -44.32 35.09 29.95
C GLU A 1274 -44.66 33.60 29.80
N TYR A 1275 -45.63 33.10 30.57
CA TYR A 1275 -46.13 31.72 30.53
C TYR A 1275 -47.56 31.63 29.98
N TYR A 1276 -48.09 32.73 29.43
CA TYR A 1276 -49.46 32.87 28.93
C TYR A 1276 -50.57 32.77 29.99
N ASN A 1277 -50.24 32.96 31.28
CA ASN A 1277 -51.23 33.13 32.34
C ASN A 1277 -51.79 34.56 32.34
N VAL A 1278 -52.99 34.75 32.89
CA VAL A 1278 -53.62 36.07 33.00
C VAL A 1278 -52.91 36.89 34.08
N LEU A 1279 -52.51 38.13 33.74
CA LEU A 1279 -51.84 39.09 34.65
C LEU A 1279 -52.75 39.64 35.75
#